data_AF-A0A7S3S965-F1
#
_entry.id   AF-A0A7S3S965-F1
#
_cell.length_a   1.000
_cell.length_b   1.000
_cell.length_c   1.000
_cell.angle_alpha   90.00
_cell.angle_beta   90.00
_cell.angle_gamma   90.00
#
_symmetry.space_group_name_H-M   'P 1'
#
loop_
_entity.id
_entity.type
_entity.pdbx_description
1 polymer ?
#
loop_
_entity_poly.entity_id
_entity_poly.type
_entity_poly.pdbx_seq_one_letter_code
_entity_poly.pdbx_strand_id
1 'polypeptide(L)'
;YNADFDGDEMNLHVMQSMETRAEASEIMSVARCVVSPQSNKPVMGIVQDTLLGSRGFTKRDTFLRKDMMMNLVMHLDTFTGKLPVPAILKPEPLWTGKQAQSLILPDFSMARFANGHPDDETDELSPGDTRVVIDRGELLCGMLDKKSLGTGAGGVIHTIANEFGPQGVRAFIGAHQRLVNYWILHRSYSIGIGDTIADAKTMDDIVATIDDSKREVKKLVEKAQNNKLECQPGRTILESFENNVNQVLNKARDKAGTSAQKSLKETNNVKNMVTTGSKGSFINISQMIACVGQQNVEGKRIPYGFLNRTLPHFTKDDYGPESRGFVENSYLRGLTPQEFFFHAMGGREGLIDTAVKTAETGYIQRRLVKAMEGVTVKYDGTVRNSQGEVLQFLYGEDGMDAVRLENQKIAHVGMHIDKLRKMFEHKFDDPNYGRVHESPVGQPWMRPGLAEELKRDPLAKEELRQEFEQLLEDRRLLTDPRLGPFAKGKADPPSPVNMNRLLRKAQGLYPVDASKPSDLKPIDIVKKVRSLLDKLVVVKGTDALSVEAQYNATYNFFSLLRSQLASKRVLVEHRLTPQAFDWLLGEVESRFLQHRCQPGEMVGALAAQSIGEPATQMTLNTFHYAGVSAKNVTLGVPRLKEIINVSKRPKTPSLTVFLREEFARDSEAAKEVQSILEHTTLGSVTRRTEIWYDPLRPLEAERATVVEEDEDFVRLYYDTSFEEIDFSKISPWVLRIELDMEAMADKNLLMEDIVKCISAEYGSDELHVIHSEDNDDRLVLRVRLVNSEADKEAEAEGDEDVEHTFLQRIEQNMLSEMTLRGIEKIKRVFMREPKREHVDPVTGALGMVTEWVLDTEGINFSAVASADRRIDHTRLMSNDICEIIRNLGVEAVRQALLGELRSVIEFDGSYVNYRHLAILCDVMTYRGHLLSVTRHGINRVDNGALARCSFEETVDVLMEAACFSEADLMQGVSENIMLGQLAPIGTGEFELFLNTDMLELAQPTDFDPLFDGDGLAGMSPGAVGAMTPGGMTPYSQSPFIGGMTPAFSPGPGGAAFSPGPGGAAFSPGPGDGGFSPFHGGGGGGDGNYSPTSPSYSPTSPSYSPTSPAYSPTSPAYAATSPSYSPTSPGYSPTSPAYSPTSPAYSPTSPAYSPTSPSYSPTSPSYSPTSPSYSPTSPSYSPCASSGAKRGGRSHTCLTLEWPLHCRTSPSYSPSLQPDVAGVLADVAGVLADVAGLQPDVAGVQPDLAGVQPDLAGVQPDL
;
A
#
# COMPACT_ATOMS: atom_id res chain seq x y z
N TYR A 1 10.54 -1.58 -15.04
CA TYR A 1 11.22 -0.36 -15.49
C TYR A 1 10.54 0.88 -14.94
N ASN A 2 9.27 1.16 -15.24
CA ASN A 2 8.61 2.42 -14.84
C ASN A 2 9.39 3.66 -15.34
N ALA A 3 9.84 3.54 -16.59
CA ALA A 3 10.51 4.55 -17.39
C ALA A 3 9.58 4.93 -18.55
N ASP A 4 9.73 6.13 -19.09
CA ASP A 4 9.16 6.50 -20.38
C ASP A 4 10.25 6.82 -21.42
N PHE A 5 10.07 7.87 -22.23
CA PHE A 5 10.96 8.23 -23.34
C PHE A 5 11.13 9.76 -23.48
N ASP A 6 10.89 10.55 -22.42
CA ASP A 6 11.14 12.00 -22.44
C ASP A 6 12.63 12.37 -22.22
N GLY A 7 13.38 11.54 -21.49
CA GLY A 7 14.83 11.65 -21.30
C GLY A 7 15.52 10.49 -20.57
N ASP A 8 14.80 9.42 -20.21
CA ASP A 8 15.31 8.32 -19.37
C ASP A 8 16.56 7.60 -19.94
N GLU A 9 17.56 7.40 -19.07
CA GLU A 9 18.76 6.61 -19.35
C GLU A 9 18.66 5.19 -18.75
N MET A 10 19.17 4.17 -19.48
CA MET A 10 19.16 2.78 -19.02
C MET A 10 20.55 2.14 -19.11
N ASN A 11 21.01 1.56 -18.00
CA ASN A 11 22.29 0.83 -17.93
C ASN A 11 22.17 -0.58 -18.56
N LEU A 12 23.22 -0.98 -19.29
CA LEU A 12 23.36 -2.32 -19.88
C LEU A 12 24.64 -2.97 -19.36
N HIS A 13 24.51 -4.16 -18.78
CA HIS A 13 25.62 -4.96 -18.27
C HIS A 13 25.80 -6.22 -19.13
N VAL A 14 27.04 -6.53 -19.53
CA VAL A 14 27.37 -7.68 -20.39
C VAL A 14 27.99 -8.77 -19.54
N MET A 15 27.32 -9.93 -19.44
CA MET A 15 27.80 -11.09 -18.70
C MET A 15 29.06 -11.67 -19.36
N GLN A 16 30.11 -11.91 -18.57
CA GLN A 16 31.44 -12.30 -19.06
C GLN A 16 31.68 -13.81 -19.05
N SER A 17 31.06 -14.57 -18.13
CA SER A 17 31.18 -16.04 -18.08
C SER A 17 29.99 -16.71 -18.74
N MET A 18 30.19 -17.93 -19.26
CA MET A 18 29.09 -18.72 -19.85
C MET A 18 28.05 -19.14 -18.79
N GLU A 19 28.47 -19.28 -17.53
CA GLU A 19 27.64 -19.57 -16.37
C GLU A 19 26.71 -18.39 -16.01
N THR A 20 27.26 -17.18 -15.81
CA THR A 20 26.44 -15.97 -15.57
C THR A 20 25.55 -15.62 -16.76
N ARG A 21 25.99 -15.94 -17.99
CA ARG A 21 25.16 -15.85 -19.19
C ARG A 21 23.99 -16.85 -19.17
N ALA A 22 24.22 -18.09 -18.73
CA ALA A 22 23.17 -19.11 -18.61
C ALA A 22 22.14 -18.69 -17.55
N GLU A 23 22.60 -18.29 -16.35
CA GLU A 23 21.77 -17.78 -15.26
C GLU A 23 20.90 -16.58 -15.70
N ALA A 24 21.51 -15.59 -16.36
CA ALA A 24 20.76 -14.44 -16.90
C ALA A 24 19.71 -14.85 -17.96
N SER A 25 19.98 -15.89 -18.75
CA SER A 25 19.06 -16.37 -19.79
C SER A 25 17.91 -17.23 -19.25
N GLU A 26 18.13 -17.99 -18.16
CA GLU A 26 17.14 -18.92 -17.60
C GLU A 26 16.42 -18.38 -16.34
N ILE A 27 16.94 -17.35 -15.68
CA ILE A 27 16.29 -16.69 -14.53
C ILE A 27 15.84 -15.28 -14.90
N MET A 28 16.78 -14.41 -15.31
CA MET A 28 16.53 -12.97 -15.51
C MET A 28 15.85 -12.59 -16.84
N SER A 29 15.49 -13.57 -17.66
CA SER A 29 14.91 -13.33 -18.99
C SER A 29 13.55 -12.64 -18.91
N VAL A 30 13.41 -11.51 -19.61
CA VAL A 30 12.20 -10.67 -19.68
C VAL A 30 10.92 -11.47 -19.93
N ALA A 31 11.00 -12.55 -20.72
CA ALA A 31 9.86 -13.42 -21.03
C ALA A 31 9.39 -14.24 -19.81
N ARG A 32 10.29 -14.63 -18.91
CA ARG A 32 9.98 -15.29 -17.63
C ARG A 32 9.43 -14.28 -16.62
N CYS A 33 9.98 -13.07 -16.59
CA CYS A 33 9.56 -11.98 -15.68
C CYS A 33 8.23 -11.28 -16.05
N VAL A 34 7.41 -11.80 -16.97
CA VAL A 34 6.13 -11.17 -17.35
C VAL A 34 5.14 -11.17 -16.19
N VAL A 35 5.09 -12.25 -15.41
CA VAL A 35 4.21 -12.41 -14.25
C VAL A 35 5.05 -12.25 -12.98
N SER A 36 4.59 -11.43 -12.03
CA SER A 36 5.36 -11.12 -10.82
C SER A 36 4.78 -11.80 -9.58
N PRO A 37 5.64 -12.39 -8.71
CA PRO A 37 5.21 -12.98 -7.44
C PRO A 37 4.70 -11.93 -6.45
N GLN A 38 5.05 -10.65 -6.64
CA GLN A 38 4.58 -9.52 -5.83
C GLN A 38 3.06 -9.53 -5.64
N SER A 39 2.33 -9.82 -6.72
CA SER A 39 0.87 -9.65 -6.77
C SER A 39 0.15 -10.60 -7.73
N ASN A 40 0.74 -11.79 -7.98
CA ASN A 40 0.18 -12.92 -8.75
C ASN A 40 -0.51 -12.54 -10.08
N LYS A 41 0.09 -11.58 -10.80
CA LYS A 41 -0.46 -11.00 -12.04
C LYS A 41 0.64 -10.55 -13.02
N PRO A 42 0.31 -10.34 -14.30
CA PRO A 42 1.26 -9.78 -15.27
C PRO A 42 1.65 -8.35 -14.90
N VAL A 43 2.95 -8.04 -14.89
CA VAL A 43 3.48 -6.67 -14.81
C VAL A 43 3.65 -6.07 -16.21
N MET A 44 3.80 -6.91 -17.23
CA MET A 44 3.81 -6.50 -18.64
C MET A 44 2.42 -6.70 -19.25
N GLY A 45 1.98 -5.74 -20.06
CA GLY A 45 0.68 -5.76 -20.73
C GLY A 45 0.69 -4.92 -22.01
N ILE A 46 -0.36 -5.01 -22.81
CA ILE A 46 -0.55 -4.10 -23.95
C ILE A 46 -0.96 -2.72 -23.40
N VAL A 47 -0.31 -1.66 -23.87
CA VAL A 47 -0.48 -0.27 -23.37
C VAL A 47 -0.61 0.72 -24.53
N GLN A 48 -0.88 2.00 -24.19
CA GLN A 48 -0.85 3.15 -25.10
C GLN A 48 -1.60 2.90 -26.43
N ASP A 49 -0.97 3.19 -27.57
CA ASP A 49 -1.55 3.13 -28.90
C ASP A 49 -2.03 1.73 -29.27
N THR A 50 -1.20 0.70 -29.03
CA THR A 50 -1.59 -0.68 -29.31
C THR A 50 -2.88 -1.03 -28.55
N LEU A 51 -3.00 -0.67 -27.27
CA LEU A 51 -4.20 -0.98 -26.47
C LEU A 51 -5.44 -0.24 -26.98
N LEU A 52 -5.28 1.05 -27.31
CA LEU A 52 -6.31 1.89 -27.93
C LEU A 52 -6.80 1.27 -29.26
N GLY A 53 -5.85 0.88 -30.11
CA GLY A 53 -6.10 0.19 -31.36
C GLY A 53 -6.78 -1.16 -31.17
N SER A 54 -6.44 -1.94 -30.14
CA SER A 54 -7.06 -3.25 -29.87
C SER A 54 -8.57 -3.11 -29.71
N ARG A 55 -9.05 -2.10 -28.96
CA ARG A 55 -10.50 -1.84 -28.82
C ARG A 55 -11.11 -1.44 -30.15
N GLY A 56 -10.49 -0.49 -30.86
CA GLY A 56 -10.97 -0.03 -32.17
C GLY A 56 -11.01 -1.14 -33.23
N PHE A 57 -10.03 -2.02 -33.23
CA PHE A 57 -9.87 -3.15 -34.15
C PHE A 57 -10.92 -4.23 -33.88
N THR A 58 -11.20 -4.50 -32.60
CA THR A 58 -12.16 -5.53 -32.20
C THR A 58 -13.62 -5.07 -32.10
N LYS A 59 -13.95 -3.78 -32.29
CA LYS A 59 -15.34 -3.31 -32.45
C LYS A 59 -16.08 -4.11 -33.54
N ARG A 60 -17.36 -4.43 -33.30
CA ARG A 60 -18.23 -5.18 -34.23
C ARG A 60 -18.27 -4.60 -35.65
N ASP A 61 -18.17 -3.28 -35.78
CA ASP A 61 -18.26 -2.57 -37.07
C ASP A 61 -16.93 -2.48 -37.83
N THR A 62 -15.82 -2.98 -37.27
CA THR A 62 -14.51 -2.96 -37.93
C THR A 62 -14.36 -4.13 -38.90
N PHE A 63 -14.64 -3.84 -40.17
CA PHE A 63 -14.43 -4.74 -41.31
C PHE A 63 -13.10 -4.49 -42.01
N LEU A 64 -12.49 -5.56 -42.50
CA LEU A 64 -11.23 -5.59 -43.24
C LEU A 64 -11.49 -6.13 -44.66
N ARG A 65 -11.02 -5.39 -45.66
CA ARG A 65 -10.98 -5.85 -47.05
C ARG A 65 -9.82 -6.83 -47.27
N LYS A 66 -9.88 -7.59 -48.36
CA LYS A 66 -8.94 -8.68 -48.69
C LYS A 66 -7.48 -8.22 -48.77
N ASP A 67 -7.23 -7.05 -49.34
CA ASP A 67 -5.94 -6.38 -49.44
C ASP A 67 -5.36 -6.03 -48.05
N MET A 68 -6.14 -5.35 -47.21
CA MET A 68 -5.73 -5.02 -45.85
C MET A 68 -5.51 -6.28 -45.00
N MET A 69 -6.37 -7.29 -45.14
CA MET A 69 -6.25 -8.59 -44.46
C MET A 69 -4.97 -9.32 -44.88
N MET A 70 -4.62 -9.31 -46.17
CA MET A 70 -3.37 -9.91 -46.67
C MET A 70 -2.14 -9.18 -46.12
N ASN A 71 -2.13 -7.85 -46.11
CA ASN A 71 -1.02 -7.07 -45.56
C ASN A 71 -0.84 -7.28 -44.06
N LEU A 72 -1.93 -7.27 -43.27
CA LEU A 72 -1.91 -7.57 -41.84
C LEU A 72 -1.31 -8.95 -41.55
N VAL A 73 -1.67 -9.95 -42.36
CA VAL A 73 -1.20 -11.34 -42.22
C VAL A 73 0.28 -11.50 -42.61
N MET A 74 0.84 -10.67 -43.49
CA MET A 74 2.29 -10.70 -43.79
C MET A 74 3.18 -10.29 -42.59
N HIS A 75 2.62 -9.68 -41.55
CA HIS A 75 3.36 -9.34 -40.33
C HIS A 75 3.35 -10.44 -39.25
N LEU A 76 2.71 -11.59 -39.52
CA LEU A 76 2.52 -12.69 -38.57
C LEU A 76 3.50 -13.85 -38.79
N ASP A 77 4.51 -13.96 -37.93
CA ASP A 77 5.51 -15.05 -37.96
C ASP A 77 4.89 -16.46 -37.85
N THR A 78 3.69 -16.57 -37.28
CA THR A 78 2.96 -17.82 -37.02
C THR A 78 1.97 -18.21 -38.12
N PHE A 79 1.90 -17.48 -39.24
CA PHE A 79 0.85 -17.69 -40.23
C PHE A 79 0.98 -19.00 -41.01
N THR A 80 -0.03 -19.86 -40.95
CA THR A 80 -0.07 -21.20 -41.55
C THR A 80 -0.32 -21.23 -43.07
N GLY A 81 -0.21 -20.10 -43.75
CA GLY A 81 -0.48 -19.96 -45.20
C GLY A 81 -1.97 -19.96 -45.59
N LYS A 82 -2.88 -20.20 -44.63
CA LYS A 82 -4.33 -20.33 -44.87
C LYS A 82 -5.10 -19.15 -44.30
N LEU A 83 -5.64 -18.29 -45.16
CA LEU A 83 -6.56 -17.24 -44.73
C LEU A 83 -7.88 -17.87 -44.21
N PRO A 84 -8.47 -17.34 -43.12
CA PRO A 84 -9.77 -17.80 -42.63
C PRO A 84 -10.88 -17.41 -43.61
N VAL A 85 -12.03 -18.08 -43.53
CA VAL A 85 -13.21 -17.72 -44.33
C VAL A 85 -13.73 -16.34 -43.87
N PRO A 86 -13.97 -15.37 -44.77
CA PRO A 86 -14.48 -14.05 -44.39
C PRO A 86 -15.87 -14.17 -43.74
N ALA A 87 -16.10 -13.44 -42.65
CA ALA A 87 -17.37 -13.40 -41.94
C ALA A 87 -18.55 -12.97 -42.84
N ILE A 88 -18.29 -12.11 -43.83
CA ILE A 88 -19.26 -11.71 -44.85
C ILE A 88 -18.75 -12.19 -46.22
N LEU A 89 -19.56 -12.99 -46.93
CA LEU A 89 -19.24 -13.54 -48.25
C LEU A 89 -19.88 -12.78 -49.41
N LYS A 90 -20.91 -11.97 -49.15
CA LYS A 90 -21.65 -11.15 -50.11
C LYS A 90 -22.12 -9.85 -49.44
N PRO A 91 -22.11 -8.69 -50.12
CA PRO A 91 -21.80 -8.50 -51.55
C PRO A 91 -20.31 -8.64 -51.88
N GLU A 92 -19.42 -8.31 -50.93
CA GLU A 92 -17.97 -8.46 -51.03
C GLU A 92 -17.43 -9.36 -49.90
N PRO A 93 -16.27 -10.02 -50.07
CA PRO A 93 -15.62 -10.77 -49.00
C PRO A 93 -14.99 -9.81 -47.98
N LEU A 94 -15.55 -9.75 -46.78
CA LEU A 94 -15.06 -8.94 -45.66
C LEU A 94 -14.77 -9.81 -44.43
N TRP A 95 -13.59 -9.60 -43.84
CA TRP A 95 -13.18 -10.15 -42.56
C TRP A 95 -13.52 -9.16 -41.44
N THR A 96 -13.61 -9.61 -40.19
CA THR A 96 -13.66 -8.70 -39.03
C THR A 96 -12.28 -8.58 -38.38
N GLY A 97 -12.03 -7.49 -37.65
CA GLY A 97 -10.82 -7.39 -36.83
C GLY A 97 -10.73 -8.49 -35.76
N LYS A 98 -11.87 -9.01 -35.27
CA LYS A 98 -11.91 -10.21 -34.42
C LYS A 98 -11.34 -11.44 -35.12
N GLN A 99 -11.70 -11.71 -36.38
CA GLN A 99 -11.14 -12.84 -37.14
C GLN A 99 -9.63 -12.73 -37.36
N ALA A 100 -9.12 -11.52 -37.60
CA ALA A 100 -7.68 -11.28 -37.70
C ALA A 100 -6.97 -11.47 -36.35
N GLN A 101 -7.59 -11.03 -35.24
CA GLN A 101 -7.11 -11.25 -33.88
C GLN A 101 -7.06 -12.74 -33.49
N SER A 102 -8.00 -13.57 -33.97
CA SER A 102 -7.98 -15.03 -33.75
C SER A 102 -6.77 -15.73 -34.38
N LEU A 103 -6.10 -15.15 -35.39
CA LEU A 103 -4.93 -15.75 -36.03
C LEU A 103 -3.65 -15.70 -35.17
N ILE A 104 -3.65 -14.93 -34.09
CA ILE A 104 -2.50 -14.76 -33.17
C ILE A 104 -2.77 -15.30 -31.76
N LEU A 105 -4.00 -15.69 -31.46
CA LEU A 105 -4.38 -16.27 -30.17
C LEU A 105 -4.08 -17.79 -30.18
N PRO A 106 -3.32 -18.33 -29.20
CA PRO A 106 -3.14 -19.77 -29.07
C PRO A 106 -4.41 -20.47 -28.55
N ASP A 107 -4.42 -21.81 -28.57
CA ASP A 107 -5.60 -22.64 -28.24
C ASP A 107 -5.94 -22.66 -26.74
N PHE A 108 -6.68 -21.65 -26.29
CA PHE A 108 -7.26 -21.57 -24.95
C PHE A 108 -8.66 -20.94 -24.97
N SER A 109 -9.42 -21.12 -23.89
CA SER A 109 -10.77 -20.57 -23.74
C SER A 109 -10.91 -19.72 -22.46
N MET A 110 -11.41 -18.48 -22.58
CA MET A 110 -11.68 -17.58 -21.46
C MET A 110 -12.98 -16.77 -21.67
N ALA A 111 -13.60 -16.33 -20.58
CA ALA A 111 -14.74 -15.42 -20.62
C ALA A 111 -14.54 -14.27 -19.60
N ARG A 112 -14.76 -13.02 -20.02
CA ARG A 112 -14.61 -11.79 -19.21
C ARG A 112 -15.58 -10.69 -19.63
N PHE A 113 -15.60 -9.62 -18.85
CA PHE A 113 -16.34 -8.39 -19.15
C PHE A 113 -15.36 -7.23 -19.39
N ALA A 114 -15.58 -6.49 -20.47
CA ALA A 114 -14.82 -5.30 -20.82
C ALA A 114 -15.11 -4.11 -19.89
N ASN A 115 -14.38 -3.02 -20.09
CA ASN A 115 -14.58 -1.75 -19.42
C ASN A 115 -15.80 -1.00 -20.01
N GLY A 116 -16.78 -0.71 -19.15
CA GLY A 116 -18.09 -0.15 -19.53
C GLY A 116 -19.21 -1.18 -19.75
N HIS A 117 -19.04 -2.45 -19.36
CA HIS A 117 -20.16 -3.40 -19.25
C HIS A 117 -21.15 -2.96 -18.14
N PRO A 118 -22.48 -2.97 -18.37
CA PRO A 118 -23.46 -2.66 -17.32
C PRO A 118 -23.59 -3.81 -16.31
N ASP A 119 -23.64 -3.52 -15.01
CA ASP A 119 -23.72 -4.56 -13.97
C ASP A 119 -25.06 -5.34 -13.99
N ASP A 120 -26.12 -4.77 -14.57
CA ASP A 120 -27.43 -5.41 -14.77
C ASP A 120 -27.44 -6.43 -15.95
N GLU A 121 -26.44 -6.40 -16.84
CA GLU A 121 -26.43 -7.14 -18.12
C GLU A 121 -25.85 -8.55 -17.95
N THR A 122 -26.68 -9.55 -17.64
CA THR A 122 -26.22 -10.92 -17.36
C THR A 122 -26.32 -11.90 -18.56
N ASP A 123 -26.81 -11.44 -19.71
CA ASP A 123 -27.04 -12.27 -20.91
C ASP A 123 -25.76 -12.87 -21.52
N GLU A 124 -25.94 -13.93 -22.31
CA GLU A 124 -24.84 -14.59 -23.01
C GLU A 124 -24.31 -13.81 -24.22
N LEU A 125 -25.14 -12.95 -24.81
CA LEU A 125 -24.87 -12.28 -26.07
C LEU A 125 -25.05 -10.77 -25.90
N SER A 126 -24.06 -10.13 -25.26
CA SER A 126 -24.06 -8.71 -24.90
C SER A 126 -24.42 -7.80 -26.09
N PRO A 127 -25.50 -6.99 -26.02
CA PRO A 127 -25.87 -6.08 -27.11
C PRO A 127 -24.75 -5.07 -27.40
N GLY A 128 -24.13 -4.53 -26.34
CA GLY A 128 -23.01 -3.58 -26.43
C GLY A 128 -21.64 -4.17 -26.79
N ASP A 129 -21.55 -5.47 -27.12
CA ASP A 129 -20.29 -6.16 -27.45
C ASP A 129 -19.23 -6.02 -26.33
N THR A 130 -19.69 -6.14 -25.08
CA THR A 130 -18.90 -5.92 -23.84
C THR A 130 -18.50 -7.23 -23.14
N ARG A 131 -19.19 -8.35 -23.38
CA ARG A 131 -18.79 -9.69 -22.90
C ARG A 131 -17.75 -10.28 -23.86
N VAL A 132 -16.51 -10.40 -23.39
CA VAL A 132 -15.37 -10.96 -24.12
C VAL A 132 -15.36 -12.47 -23.95
N VAL A 133 -15.50 -13.22 -25.04
CA VAL A 133 -15.39 -14.68 -25.06
C VAL A 133 -14.38 -15.10 -26.13
N ILE A 134 -13.34 -15.80 -25.68
CA ILE A 134 -12.42 -16.54 -26.53
C ILE A 134 -12.71 -18.03 -26.28
N ASP A 135 -12.88 -18.82 -27.33
CA ASP A 135 -12.94 -20.28 -27.24
C ASP A 135 -11.95 -20.91 -28.23
N ARG A 136 -11.08 -21.79 -27.74
CA ARG A 136 -10.07 -22.51 -28.54
C ARG A 136 -9.26 -21.59 -29.48
N GLY A 137 -8.85 -20.44 -28.95
CA GLY A 137 -8.14 -19.38 -29.67
C GLY A 137 -9.01 -18.44 -30.52
N GLU A 138 -10.29 -18.74 -30.78
CA GLU A 138 -11.18 -17.87 -31.55
C GLU A 138 -11.87 -16.81 -30.68
N LEU A 139 -11.67 -15.52 -30.98
CA LEU A 139 -12.39 -14.40 -30.35
C LEU A 139 -13.80 -14.27 -30.93
N LEU A 140 -14.78 -14.86 -30.25
CA LEU A 140 -16.18 -14.95 -30.71
C LEU A 140 -16.94 -13.62 -30.55
N CYS A 141 -16.85 -13.01 -29.37
CA CYS A 141 -17.54 -11.75 -29.05
C CYS A 141 -16.73 -10.88 -28.08
N GLY A 142 -17.09 -9.59 -28.00
CA GLY A 142 -16.50 -8.62 -27.08
C GLY A 142 -15.34 -7.79 -27.64
N MET A 143 -15.20 -6.56 -27.16
CA MET A 143 -14.06 -5.68 -27.44
C MET A 143 -12.88 -5.96 -26.49
N LEU A 144 -11.66 -6.07 -27.03
CA LEU A 144 -10.43 -6.19 -26.22
C LEU A 144 -9.95 -4.83 -25.71
N ASP A 145 -9.59 -4.76 -24.43
CA ASP A 145 -9.36 -3.53 -23.66
C ASP A 145 -8.34 -3.75 -22.51
N LYS A 146 -8.17 -2.76 -21.61
CA LYS A 146 -7.28 -2.89 -20.43
C LYS A 146 -7.64 -4.09 -19.52
N LYS A 147 -8.92 -4.45 -19.34
CA LYS A 147 -9.32 -5.62 -18.52
C LYS A 147 -8.93 -6.96 -19.17
N SER A 148 -8.74 -6.97 -20.48
CA SER A 148 -8.48 -8.17 -21.29
C SER A 148 -7.00 -8.34 -21.64
N LEU A 149 -6.33 -7.26 -22.06
CA LEU A 149 -4.95 -7.25 -22.59
C LEU A 149 -3.94 -6.49 -21.69
N GLY A 150 -4.40 -5.83 -20.63
CA GLY A 150 -3.53 -5.16 -19.67
C GLY A 150 -3.01 -6.07 -18.57
N THR A 151 -2.39 -5.47 -17.55
CA THR A 151 -1.78 -6.09 -16.36
C THR A 151 -2.78 -6.68 -15.35
N GLY A 152 -4.01 -6.96 -15.77
CA GLY A 152 -5.05 -7.52 -14.91
C GLY A 152 -4.82 -9.01 -14.65
N ALA A 153 -4.87 -9.42 -13.38
CA ALA A 153 -4.85 -10.84 -13.01
C ALA A 153 -5.91 -11.62 -13.79
N GLY A 154 -5.53 -12.75 -14.38
CA GLY A 154 -6.42 -13.59 -15.21
C GLY A 154 -6.81 -13.01 -16.59
N GLY A 155 -6.10 -12.01 -17.09
CA GLY A 155 -6.24 -11.54 -18.48
C GLY A 155 -5.71 -12.53 -19.52
N VAL A 156 -5.75 -12.16 -20.80
CA VAL A 156 -5.21 -12.94 -21.92
C VAL A 156 -3.74 -13.28 -21.68
N ILE A 157 -2.93 -12.28 -21.33
CA ILE A 157 -1.48 -12.44 -21.10
C ILE A 157 -1.21 -13.37 -19.91
N HIS A 158 -1.99 -13.29 -18.82
CA HIS A 158 -1.83 -14.19 -17.68
C HIS A 158 -2.17 -15.64 -18.05
N THR A 159 -3.23 -15.82 -18.84
CA THR A 159 -3.65 -17.13 -19.30
C THR A 159 -2.61 -17.77 -20.21
N ILE A 160 -2.06 -17.00 -21.17
CA ILE A 160 -1.01 -17.49 -22.06
C ILE A 160 0.28 -17.82 -21.28
N ALA A 161 0.64 -17.02 -20.27
CA ALA A 161 1.80 -17.30 -19.41
C ALA A 161 1.66 -18.65 -18.68
N ASN A 162 0.50 -18.89 -18.08
CA ASN A 162 0.25 -20.06 -17.25
C ASN A 162 -0.12 -21.32 -18.07
N GLU A 163 -0.32 -21.21 -19.38
CA GLU A 163 -0.65 -22.36 -20.26
C GLU A 163 0.39 -22.68 -21.35
N PHE A 164 1.05 -21.67 -21.92
CA PHE A 164 2.04 -21.80 -22.99
C PHE A 164 3.44 -21.33 -22.58
N GLY A 165 3.60 -20.89 -21.33
CA GLY A 165 4.88 -20.48 -20.77
C GLY A 165 5.41 -19.14 -21.34
N PRO A 166 6.66 -18.78 -20.98
CA PRO A 166 7.23 -17.47 -21.29
C PRO A 166 7.38 -17.22 -22.80
N GLN A 167 7.68 -18.27 -23.58
CA GLN A 167 7.87 -18.15 -25.03
C GLN A 167 6.55 -17.85 -25.76
N GLY A 168 5.45 -18.50 -25.38
CA GLY A 168 4.12 -18.23 -25.95
C GLY A 168 3.65 -16.79 -25.72
N VAL A 169 3.93 -16.24 -24.54
CA VAL A 169 3.63 -14.83 -24.22
C VAL A 169 4.46 -13.86 -25.06
N ARG A 170 5.78 -14.10 -25.19
CA ARG A 170 6.67 -13.29 -26.03
C ARG A 170 6.18 -13.25 -27.48
N ALA A 171 5.79 -14.41 -28.03
CA ALA A 171 5.26 -14.51 -29.38
C ALA A 171 3.93 -13.74 -29.52
N PHE A 172 2.99 -13.93 -28.58
CA PHE A 172 1.69 -13.24 -28.60
C PHE A 172 1.83 -11.71 -28.54
N ILE A 173 2.60 -11.17 -27.59
CA ILE A 173 2.78 -9.72 -27.42
C ILE A 173 3.39 -9.10 -28.68
N GLY A 174 4.44 -9.73 -29.24
CA GLY A 174 5.09 -9.26 -30.45
C GLY A 174 4.19 -9.30 -31.68
N ALA A 175 3.44 -10.39 -31.89
CA ALA A 175 2.50 -10.51 -33.00
C ALA A 175 1.33 -9.51 -32.87
N HIS A 176 0.79 -9.35 -31.66
CA HIS A 176 -0.31 -8.42 -31.38
C HIS A 176 0.09 -6.96 -31.63
N GLN A 177 1.27 -6.54 -31.16
CA GLN A 177 1.79 -5.21 -31.40
C GLN A 177 1.97 -4.92 -32.90
N ARG A 178 2.58 -5.83 -33.66
CA ARG A 178 2.73 -5.64 -35.13
C ARG A 178 1.38 -5.54 -35.85
N LEU A 179 0.47 -6.48 -35.58
CA LEU A 179 -0.85 -6.54 -36.20
C LEU A 179 -1.66 -5.25 -35.96
N VAL A 180 -1.77 -4.83 -34.70
CA VAL A 180 -2.60 -3.67 -34.33
C VAL A 180 -1.92 -2.35 -34.70
N ASN A 181 -0.60 -2.21 -34.54
CA ASN A 181 0.09 -0.96 -34.90
C ASN A 181 0.05 -0.71 -36.41
N TYR A 182 0.17 -1.76 -37.24
CA TYR A 182 -0.03 -1.64 -38.68
C TYR A 182 -1.46 -1.19 -39.03
N TRP A 183 -2.47 -1.70 -38.32
CA TRP A 183 -3.85 -1.26 -38.52
C TRP A 183 -4.10 0.19 -38.08
N ILE A 184 -3.55 0.63 -36.94
CA ILE A 184 -3.62 2.02 -36.49
C ILE A 184 -2.99 2.96 -37.53
N LEU A 185 -1.82 2.60 -38.08
CA LEU A 185 -1.09 3.41 -39.06
C LEU A 185 -1.96 3.76 -40.28
N HIS A 186 -2.77 2.82 -40.77
CA HIS A 186 -3.70 3.05 -41.88
C HIS A 186 -5.00 3.73 -41.47
N ARG A 187 -5.50 3.50 -40.25
CA ARG A 187 -6.72 4.16 -39.75
C ARG A 187 -6.49 5.62 -39.35
N SER A 188 -5.26 5.94 -38.92
CA SER A 188 -4.90 7.12 -38.13
C SER A 188 -5.66 7.24 -36.80
N TYR A 189 -5.05 7.94 -35.84
CA TYR A 189 -5.71 8.40 -34.61
C TYR A 189 -5.19 9.78 -34.22
N SER A 190 -6.02 10.60 -33.58
CA SER A 190 -5.65 11.93 -33.12
C SER A 190 -6.59 12.39 -32.00
N ILE A 191 -6.25 13.51 -31.38
CA ILE A 191 -7.08 14.22 -30.39
C ILE A 191 -7.00 15.71 -30.71
N GLY A 192 -8.14 16.40 -30.70
CA GLY A 192 -8.19 17.85 -30.91
C GLY A 192 -8.99 18.56 -29.81
N ILE A 193 -8.95 19.90 -29.82
CA ILE A 193 -9.77 20.72 -28.91
C ILE A 193 -11.28 20.45 -29.10
N GLY A 194 -11.70 20.00 -30.28
CA GLY A 194 -13.08 19.55 -30.54
C GLY A 194 -13.51 18.32 -29.74
N ASP A 195 -12.58 17.54 -29.17
CA ASP A 195 -12.89 16.41 -28.30
C ASP A 195 -13.17 16.83 -26.84
N THR A 196 -12.90 18.07 -26.44
CA THR A 196 -13.23 18.60 -25.11
C THR A 196 -14.44 19.54 -25.11
N ILE A 197 -15.00 19.89 -26.27
CA ILE A 197 -16.22 20.70 -26.37
C ILE A 197 -17.44 19.80 -26.19
N ALA A 198 -18.27 20.10 -25.18
CA ALA A 198 -19.59 19.50 -25.01
C ALA A 198 -20.69 20.32 -25.69
N ASP A 199 -21.84 19.68 -25.95
CA ASP A 199 -23.02 20.34 -26.52
C ASP A 199 -23.50 21.49 -25.61
N ALA A 200 -23.96 22.61 -26.19
CA ALA A 200 -24.33 23.82 -25.45
C ALA A 200 -25.32 23.54 -24.30
N LYS A 201 -26.37 22.73 -24.56
CA LYS A 201 -27.32 22.30 -23.53
C LYS A 201 -26.63 21.62 -22.33
N THR A 202 -25.63 20.77 -22.57
CA THR A 202 -24.90 20.12 -21.48
C THR A 202 -24.07 21.13 -20.68
N MET A 203 -23.54 22.17 -21.32
CA MET A 203 -22.87 23.27 -20.61
C MET A 203 -23.85 24.08 -19.76
N ASP A 204 -25.09 24.29 -20.23
CA ASP A 204 -26.16 24.92 -19.44
C ASP A 204 -26.55 24.03 -18.23
N ASP A 205 -26.74 22.72 -18.45
CA ASP A 205 -27.03 21.72 -17.40
C ASP A 205 -25.89 21.62 -16.35
N ILE A 206 -24.64 21.84 -16.77
CA ILE A 206 -23.44 21.89 -15.90
C ILE A 206 -23.42 23.18 -15.08
N VAL A 207 -23.63 24.35 -15.69
CA VAL A 207 -23.65 25.64 -14.99
C VAL A 207 -24.79 25.66 -13.96
N ALA A 208 -26.00 25.24 -14.36
CA ALA A 208 -27.13 25.13 -13.44
C ALA A 208 -26.84 24.20 -12.24
N THR A 209 -26.12 23.10 -12.47
CA THR A 209 -25.67 22.18 -11.40
C THR A 209 -24.67 22.83 -10.45
N ILE A 210 -23.73 23.63 -10.96
CA ILE A 210 -22.76 24.36 -10.13
C ILE A 210 -23.48 25.45 -9.32
N ASP A 211 -24.38 26.21 -9.94
CA ASP A 211 -25.17 27.25 -9.26
C ASP A 211 -26.12 26.69 -8.20
N ASP A 212 -26.70 25.51 -8.41
CA ASP A 212 -27.46 24.78 -7.38
C ASP A 212 -26.58 24.53 -6.16
N SER A 213 -25.37 23.99 -6.35
CA SER A 213 -24.47 23.69 -5.24
C SER A 213 -23.85 24.94 -4.60
N LYS A 214 -23.60 26.04 -5.34
CA LYS A 214 -23.28 27.35 -4.75
C LYS A 214 -24.42 27.84 -3.84
N ARG A 215 -25.68 27.68 -4.26
CA ARG A 215 -26.87 28.01 -3.46
C ARG A 215 -27.04 27.09 -2.24
N GLU A 216 -26.65 25.82 -2.32
CA GLU A 216 -26.60 24.91 -1.15
C GLU A 216 -25.52 25.33 -0.15
N VAL A 217 -24.29 25.62 -0.61
CA VAL A 217 -23.20 26.11 0.26
C VAL A 217 -23.58 27.43 0.91
N LYS A 218 -24.22 28.37 0.20
CA LYS A 218 -24.72 29.61 0.81
C LYS A 218 -25.73 29.36 1.94
N LYS A 219 -26.66 28.41 1.76
CA LYS A 219 -27.60 28.01 2.83
C LYS A 219 -26.89 27.38 4.03
N LEU A 220 -25.77 26.66 3.82
CA LEU A 220 -24.95 26.14 4.92
C LEU A 220 -24.22 27.27 5.67
N VAL A 221 -23.69 28.28 4.96
CA VAL A 221 -23.12 29.49 5.58
C VAL A 221 -24.18 30.24 6.38
N GLU A 222 -25.36 30.48 5.79
CA GLU A 222 -26.48 31.14 6.47
C GLU A 222 -26.95 30.35 7.70
N LYS A 223 -26.99 29.01 7.64
CA LYS A 223 -27.28 28.17 8.82
C LYS A 223 -26.22 28.31 9.91
N ALA A 224 -24.94 28.26 9.56
CA ALA A 224 -23.84 28.38 10.51
C ALA A 224 -23.83 29.77 11.18
N GLN A 225 -24.00 30.85 10.42
CA GLN A 225 -24.08 32.23 10.93
C GLN A 225 -25.30 32.49 11.83
N ASN A 226 -26.37 31.71 11.68
CA ASN A 226 -27.56 31.77 12.54
C ASN A 226 -27.51 30.77 13.72
N ASN A 227 -26.38 30.08 13.96
CA ASN A 227 -26.24 28.99 14.93
C ASN A 227 -27.30 27.87 14.77
N LYS A 228 -27.71 27.58 13.53
CA LYS A 228 -28.68 26.53 13.14
C LYS A 228 -28.00 25.39 12.38
N LEU A 229 -26.74 25.11 12.72
CA LEU A 229 -25.98 23.98 12.20
C LEU A 229 -25.66 23.03 13.35
N GLU A 230 -26.28 21.86 13.33
CA GLU A 230 -25.99 20.77 14.26
C GLU A 230 -24.54 20.28 14.10
N CYS A 231 -23.85 20.06 15.22
CA CYS A 231 -22.53 19.43 15.23
C CYS A 231 -22.64 17.96 14.80
N GLN A 232 -21.64 17.47 14.08
CA GLN A 232 -21.41 16.03 13.94
C GLN A 232 -20.71 15.53 15.22
N PRO A 233 -21.11 14.38 15.81
CA PRO A 233 -20.52 13.88 17.06
C PRO A 233 -18.99 13.86 17.04
N GLY A 234 -18.38 14.35 18.11
CA GLY A 234 -16.92 14.46 18.27
C GLY A 234 -16.22 15.49 17.36
N ARG A 235 -16.96 16.33 16.61
CA ARG A 235 -16.41 17.41 15.75
C ARG A 235 -16.92 18.78 16.19
N THR A 236 -16.10 19.82 16.00
CA THR A 236 -16.54 21.20 16.21
C THR A 236 -17.57 21.65 15.18
N ILE A 237 -18.30 22.74 15.46
CA ILE A 237 -19.22 23.41 14.51
C ILE A 237 -18.51 23.69 13.17
N LEU A 238 -17.27 24.21 13.22
CA LEU A 238 -16.52 24.62 12.04
C LEU A 238 -16.00 23.42 11.22
N GLU A 239 -15.57 22.34 11.87
CA GLU A 239 -15.20 21.09 11.19
C GLU A 239 -16.42 20.40 10.57
N SER A 240 -17.56 20.43 11.25
CA SER A 240 -18.84 19.92 10.74
C SER A 240 -19.30 20.72 9.52
N PHE A 241 -19.19 22.06 9.57
CA PHE A 241 -19.43 22.96 8.45
C PHE A 241 -18.50 22.67 7.26
N GLU A 242 -17.19 22.64 7.46
CA GLU A 242 -16.21 22.37 6.40
C GLU A 242 -16.39 20.99 5.77
N ASN A 243 -16.71 19.95 6.55
CA ASN A 243 -17.04 18.62 6.04
C ASN A 243 -18.26 18.65 5.10
N ASN A 244 -19.36 19.25 5.56
CA ASN A 244 -20.60 19.34 4.80
C ASN A 244 -20.42 20.14 3.49
N VAL A 245 -19.67 21.25 3.52
CA VAL A 245 -19.36 22.05 2.33
C VAL A 245 -18.50 21.28 1.33
N ASN A 246 -17.44 20.59 1.79
CA ASN A 246 -16.62 19.76 0.90
C ASN A 246 -17.41 18.60 0.26
N GLN A 247 -18.31 17.97 1.02
CA GLN A 247 -19.18 16.91 0.50
C GLN A 247 -20.11 17.43 -0.62
N VAL A 248 -20.71 18.61 -0.45
CA VAL A 248 -21.54 19.26 -1.49
C VAL A 248 -20.72 19.59 -2.73
N LEU A 249 -19.55 20.21 -2.58
CA LEU A 249 -18.72 20.66 -3.71
C LEU A 249 -18.10 19.48 -4.51
N ASN A 250 -17.68 18.40 -3.84
CA ASN A 250 -17.25 17.17 -4.53
C ASN A 250 -18.41 16.52 -5.29
N LYS A 251 -19.59 16.41 -4.68
CA LYS A 251 -20.81 15.88 -5.32
C LYS A 251 -21.23 16.71 -6.54
N ALA A 252 -21.04 18.04 -6.50
CA ALA A 252 -21.28 18.94 -7.63
C ALA A 252 -20.36 18.62 -8.81
N ARG A 253 -19.04 18.54 -8.57
CA ARG A 253 -18.02 18.14 -9.56
C ARG A 253 -18.38 16.82 -10.22
N ASP A 254 -18.69 15.80 -9.42
CA ASP A 254 -18.91 14.44 -9.94
C ASP A 254 -20.23 14.32 -10.73
N LYS A 255 -21.28 15.04 -10.33
CA LYS A 255 -22.53 15.18 -11.10
C LYS A 255 -22.29 15.90 -12.43
N ALA A 256 -21.54 16.99 -12.42
CA ALA A 256 -21.21 17.76 -13.63
C ALA A 256 -20.35 16.95 -14.61
N GLY A 257 -19.30 16.27 -14.14
CA GLY A 257 -18.48 15.35 -14.92
C GLY A 257 -19.26 14.17 -15.50
N THR A 258 -20.22 13.62 -14.74
CA THR A 258 -21.11 12.54 -15.20
C THR A 258 -22.02 13.03 -16.33
N SER A 259 -22.50 14.28 -16.26
CA SER A 259 -23.29 14.89 -17.33
C SER A 259 -22.46 15.04 -18.62
N ALA A 260 -21.24 15.60 -18.50
CA ALA A 260 -20.31 15.74 -19.61
C ALA A 260 -19.95 14.39 -20.27
N GLN A 261 -19.59 13.37 -19.49
CA GLN A 261 -19.23 12.05 -20.05
C GLN A 261 -20.40 11.37 -20.79
N LYS A 262 -21.65 11.63 -20.36
CA LYS A 262 -22.86 11.09 -20.99
C LYS A 262 -23.21 11.79 -22.31
N SER A 263 -22.94 13.09 -22.47
CA SER A 263 -23.15 13.77 -23.76
C SER A 263 -22.09 13.43 -24.81
N LEU A 264 -20.85 13.13 -24.41
CA LEU A 264 -19.79 12.75 -25.34
C LEU A 264 -20.15 11.50 -26.17
N LYS A 265 -20.14 11.65 -27.49
CA LYS A 265 -20.40 10.57 -28.47
C LYS A 265 -19.32 9.48 -28.39
N GLU A 266 -19.65 8.24 -28.76
CA GLU A 266 -18.66 7.15 -28.80
C GLU A 266 -17.58 7.30 -29.89
N THR A 267 -17.71 8.29 -30.77
CA THR A 267 -16.68 8.66 -31.75
C THR A 267 -15.64 9.63 -31.19
N ASN A 268 -15.88 10.22 -30.01
CA ASN A 268 -14.98 11.18 -29.37
C ASN A 268 -13.66 10.49 -28.93
N ASN A 269 -12.52 11.12 -29.21
CA ASN A 269 -11.21 10.50 -29.02
C ASN A 269 -10.81 10.42 -27.55
N VAL A 270 -11.10 11.46 -26.76
CA VAL A 270 -10.90 11.45 -25.29
C VAL A 270 -11.70 10.30 -24.66
N LYS A 271 -12.98 10.16 -25.02
CA LYS A 271 -13.85 9.09 -24.52
C LYS A 271 -13.34 7.70 -24.93
N ASN A 272 -12.86 7.51 -26.16
CA ASN A 272 -12.30 6.22 -26.58
C ASN A 272 -11.02 5.86 -25.79
N MET A 273 -10.09 6.80 -25.56
CA MET A 273 -8.89 6.52 -24.74
C MET A 273 -9.23 6.10 -23.32
N VAL A 274 -10.07 6.88 -22.63
CA VAL A 274 -10.47 6.61 -21.24
C VAL A 274 -11.27 5.31 -21.12
N THR A 275 -12.20 5.05 -22.03
CA THR A 275 -13.03 3.82 -21.98
C THR A 275 -12.19 2.58 -22.33
N THR A 276 -11.18 2.69 -23.20
CA THR A 276 -10.22 1.61 -23.48
C THR A 276 -9.23 1.41 -22.32
N GLY A 277 -8.93 2.47 -21.56
CA GLY A 277 -7.94 2.48 -20.50
C GLY A 277 -6.50 2.68 -20.97
N SER A 278 -6.30 3.26 -22.17
CA SER A 278 -4.95 3.49 -22.73
C SER A 278 -4.23 4.68 -22.07
N LYS A 279 -4.92 5.82 -21.90
CA LYS A 279 -4.46 6.96 -21.10
C LYS A 279 -5.66 7.80 -20.62
N GLY A 280 -5.52 8.43 -19.46
CA GLY A 280 -6.55 9.28 -18.84
C GLY A 280 -7.62 8.51 -18.06
N SER A 281 -8.41 9.26 -17.29
CA SER A 281 -9.49 8.80 -16.40
C SER A 281 -10.77 9.61 -16.60
N PHE A 282 -11.86 9.19 -15.94
CA PHE A 282 -13.11 9.97 -15.84
C PHE A 282 -12.89 11.39 -15.28
N ILE A 283 -12.02 11.52 -14.28
CA ILE A 283 -11.70 12.81 -13.65
C ILE A 283 -11.12 13.79 -14.67
N ASN A 284 -10.23 13.32 -15.56
CA ASN A 284 -9.64 14.18 -16.59
C ASN A 284 -10.71 14.71 -17.57
N ILE A 285 -11.73 13.91 -17.91
CA ILE A 285 -12.87 14.38 -18.72
C ILE A 285 -13.65 15.46 -17.97
N SER A 286 -13.95 15.23 -16.67
CA SER A 286 -14.64 16.21 -15.84
C SER A 286 -13.90 17.56 -15.77
N GLN A 287 -12.58 17.54 -15.57
CA GLN A 287 -11.78 18.76 -15.40
C GLN A 287 -11.51 19.51 -16.70
N MET A 288 -11.35 18.80 -17.83
CA MET A 288 -11.18 19.44 -19.14
C MET A 288 -12.47 20.09 -19.65
N ILE A 289 -13.63 19.49 -19.36
CA ILE A 289 -14.91 19.89 -19.97
C ILE A 289 -15.81 20.68 -19.00
N ALA A 290 -16.09 20.12 -17.82
CA ALA A 290 -17.11 20.63 -16.91
C ALA A 290 -16.56 21.65 -15.90
N CYS A 291 -15.76 21.20 -14.93
CA CYS A 291 -15.14 22.05 -13.90
C CYS A 291 -13.94 21.33 -13.25
N VAL A 292 -12.89 22.07 -12.86
CA VAL A 292 -11.70 21.50 -12.20
C VAL A 292 -12.01 21.06 -10.75
N GLY A 293 -12.85 21.81 -10.03
CA GLY A 293 -13.36 21.48 -8.70
C GLY A 293 -12.60 22.10 -7.53
N GLN A 294 -12.93 21.67 -6.31
CA GLN A 294 -12.32 22.15 -5.07
C GLN A 294 -10.81 21.87 -5.01
N GLN A 295 -10.01 22.91 -4.74
CA GLN A 295 -8.58 22.79 -4.45
C GLN A 295 -8.37 22.72 -2.94
N ASN A 296 -7.55 21.77 -2.49
CA ASN A 296 -7.22 21.58 -1.09
C ASN A 296 -5.73 21.83 -0.84
N VAL A 297 -5.40 22.09 0.43
CA VAL A 297 -4.06 22.09 1.01
C VAL A 297 -4.18 21.46 2.40
N GLU A 298 -3.29 20.53 2.76
CA GLU A 298 -3.29 19.76 4.01
C GLU A 298 -4.64 19.04 4.28
N GLY A 299 -5.31 18.58 3.22
CA GLY A 299 -6.62 17.91 3.30
C GLY A 299 -7.80 18.82 3.68
N LYS A 300 -7.59 20.15 3.67
CA LYS A 300 -8.59 21.20 3.98
C LYS A 300 -8.75 22.14 2.77
N ARG A 301 -9.85 22.91 2.73
CA ARG A 301 -9.99 24.03 1.78
C ARG A 301 -8.94 25.12 2.07
N ILE A 302 -8.54 25.85 1.03
CA ILE A 302 -7.44 26.85 1.06
C ILE A 302 -7.48 27.71 2.35
N PRO A 303 -6.45 27.65 3.22
CA PRO A 303 -6.44 28.34 4.50
C PRO A 303 -6.37 29.88 4.36
N TYR A 304 -6.77 30.59 5.41
CA TYR A 304 -6.65 32.05 5.47
C TYR A 304 -5.19 32.46 5.70
N GLY A 305 -4.44 32.66 4.61
CA GLY A 305 -3.05 33.16 4.64
C GLY A 305 -2.93 34.66 4.97
N PHE A 306 -4.04 35.41 4.92
CA PHE A 306 -4.14 36.79 5.42
C PHE A 306 -5.17 36.85 6.56
N LEU A 307 -5.15 37.96 7.33
CA LEU A 307 -6.09 38.22 8.42
C LEU A 307 -7.56 37.99 7.99
N ASN A 308 -8.10 36.84 8.42
CA ASN A 308 -9.43 36.29 8.13
C ASN A 308 -9.79 36.20 6.63
N ARG A 309 -8.84 36.00 5.71
CA ARG A 309 -9.12 35.79 4.27
C ARG A 309 -8.01 35.06 3.52
N THR A 310 -8.36 34.46 2.39
CA THR A 310 -7.43 33.70 1.52
C THR A 310 -6.59 34.59 0.61
N LEU A 311 -7.18 35.66 0.05
CA LEU A 311 -6.53 36.65 -0.81
C LEU A 311 -6.98 38.07 -0.47
N PRO A 312 -6.18 39.12 -0.79
CA PRO A 312 -6.55 40.52 -0.56
C PRO A 312 -7.76 40.99 -1.37
N HIS A 313 -8.17 40.22 -2.39
CA HIS A 313 -9.35 40.48 -3.23
C HIS A 313 -10.68 40.10 -2.57
N PHE A 314 -10.67 39.21 -1.58
CA PHE A 314 -11.87 38.80 -0.86
C PHE A 314 -12.09 39.67 0.39
N THR A 315 -13.35 39.73 0.83
CA THR A 315 -13.72 40.28 2.14
C THR A 315 -13.17 39.40 3.26
N LYS A 316 -13.12 39.94 4.48
CA LYS A 316 -12.85 39.12 5.66
C LYS A 316 -14.01 38.13 5.90
N ASP A 317 -13.69 37.00 6.50
CA ASP A 317 -14.63 35.98 6.98
C ASP A 317 -15.52 35.37 5.87
N ASP A 318 -15.01 35.37 4.62
CA ASP A 318 -15.68 34.78 3.47
C ASP A 318 -15.40 33.28 3.35
N TYR A 319 -16.35 32.48 3.83
CA TYR A 319 -16.36 31.01 3.74
C TYR A 319 -16.89 30.45 2.41
N GLY A 320 -17.27 31.33 1.46
CA GLY A 320 -17.83 30.98 0.17
C GLY A 320 -16.91 30.09 -0.68
N PRO A 321 -17.45 29.37 -1.69
CA PRO A 321 -16.69 28.43 -2.48
C PRO A 321 -15.53 29.10 -3.24
N GLU A 322 -15.78 30.28 -3.82
CA GLU A 322 -14.81 31.05 -4.61
C GLU A 322 -13.63 31.54 -3.75
N SER A 323 -13.91 32.14 -2.58
CA SER A 323 -12.90 32.55 -1.60
C SER A 323 -12.02 31.37 -1.15
N ARG A 324 -12.61 30.20 -0.95
CA ARG A 324 -11.97 29.01 -0.38
C ARG A 324 -11.45 28.01 -1.42
N GLY A 325 -11.24 28.44 -2.67
CA GLY A 325 -10.53 27.66 -3.69
C GLY A 325 -11.35 26.64 -4.48
N PHE A 326 -12.67 26.81 -4.60
CA PHE A 326 -13.45 26.07 -5.59
C PHE A 326 -13.23 26.64 -7.00
N VAL A 327 -12.70 25.81 -7.91
CA VAL A 327 -12.55 26.16 -9.32
C VAL A 327 -13.78 25.69 -10.08
N GLU A 328 -14.64 26.65 -10.47
CA GLU A 328 -15.85 26.38 -11.24
C GLU A 328 -15.56 26.18 -12.73
N ASN A 329 -14.48 26.78 -13.22
CA ASN A 329 -14.13 26.71 -14.63
C ASN A 329 -13.45 25.39 -14.98
N SER A 330 -13.51 25.02 -16.26
CA SER A 330 -12.78 23.90 -16.84
C SER A 330 -11.54 24.39 -17.58
N TYR A 331 -10.57 23.50 -17.83
CA TYR A 331 -9.36 23.88 -18.59
C TYR A 331 -9.67 24.40 -20.00
N LEU A 332 -10.82 24.03 -20.60
CA LEU A 332 -11.30 24.58 -21.87
C LEU A 332 -11.79 26.04 -21.75
N ARG A 333 -12.41 26.43 -20.63
CA ARG A 333 -12.83 27.82 -20.37
C ARG A 333 -11.66 28.71 -19.96
N GLY A 334 -10.65 28.14 -19.30
CA GLY A 334 -9.58 28.86 -18.63
C GLY A 334 -9.96 29.27 -17.20
N LEU A 335 -8.96 29.38 -16.32
CA LEU A 335 -9.15 29.74 -14.92
C LEU A 335 -9.07 31.26 -14.74
N THR A 336 -9.86 31.82 -13.83
CA THR A 336 -9.66 33.20 -13.34
C THR A 336 -8.35 33.34 -12.55
N PRO A 337 -7.80 34.55 -12.35
CA PRO A 337 -6.54 34.73 -11.60
C PRO A 337 -6.56 34.16 -10.18
N GLN A 338 -7.71 34.23 -9.49
CA GLN A 338 -7.92 33.68 -8.16
C GLN A 338 -7.92 32.14 -8.20
N GLU A 339 -8.73 31.55 -9.09
CA GLU A 339 -8.77 30.09 -9.32
C GLU A 339 -7.39 29.53 -9.70
N PHE A 340 -6.66 30.21 -10.59
CA PHE A 340 -5.31 29.84 -11.01
C PHE A 340 -4.33 29.82 -9.84
N PHE A 341 -4.37 30.84 -8.97
CA PHE A 341 -3.48 30.89 -7.81
C PHE A 341 -3.80 29.78 -6.79
N PHE A 342 -5.07 29.52 -6.51
CA PHE A 342 -5.49 28.41 -5.63
C PHE A 342 -5.17 27.03 -6.21
N HIS A 343 -5.29 26.87 -7.54
CA HIS A 343 -4.87 25.65 -8.23
C HIS A 343 -3.34 25.47 -8.19
N ALA A 344 -2.57 26.56 -8.35
CA ALA A 344 -1.12 26.52 -8.20
C ALA A 344 -0.68 26.20 -6.76
N MET A 345 -1.43 26.61 -5.73
CA MET A 345 -1.18 26.21 -4.34
C MET A 345 -1.34 24.70 -4.14
N GLY A 346 -2.47 24.10 -4.54
CA GLY A 346 -2.70 22.65 -4.43
C GLY A 346 -1.72 21.83 -5.29
N GLY A 347 -1.41 22.31 -6.51
CA GLY A 347 -0.38 21.70 -7.35
C GLY A 347 1.03 21.77 -6.73
N ARG A 348 1.35 22.84 -6.00
CA ARG A 348 2.64 23.00 -5.31
C ARG A 348 2.78 22.07 -4.11
N GLU A 349 1.71 21.82 -3.36
CA GLU A 349 1.71 20.82 -2.27
C GLU A 349 2.16 19.46 -2.80
N GLY A 350 1.45 18.90 -3.78
CA GLY A 350 1.76 17.56 -4.31
C GLY A 350 3.14 17.44 -4.97
N LEU A 351 3.67 18.52 -5.57
CA LEU A 351 5.04 18.55 -6.08
C LEU A 351 6.09 18.45 -4.95
N ILE A 352 5.86 19.12 -3.82
CA ILE A 352 6.72 19.01 -2.63
C ILE A 352 6.58 17.59 -2.03
N ASP A 353 5.35 17.11 -1.91
CA ASP A 353 5.02 15.80 -1.37
C ASP A 353 5.70 14.67 -2.16
N THR A 354 5.74 14.78 -3.50
CA THR A 354 6.48 13.88 -4.39
C THR A 354 7.98 13.89 -4.06
N ALA A 355 8.60 15.07 -4.06
CA ALA A 355 10.04 15.21 -3.87
C ALA A 355 10.51 14.73 -2.48
N VAL A 356 9.75 15.04 -1.44
CA VAL A 356 10.07 14.65 -0.05
C VAL A 356 9.87 13.15 0.15
N LYS A 357 8.70 12.61 -0.24
CA LYS A 357 8.37 11.21 0.05
C LYS A 357 9.19 10.21 -0.78
N THR A 358 9.62 10.56 -2.00
CA THR A 358 10.50 9.70 -2.81
C THR A 358 11.77 9.32 -2.04
N ALA A 359 12.40 10.30 -1.36
CA ALA A 359 13.58 10.05 -0.53
C ALA A 359 13.26 9.15 0.68
N GLU A 360 12.12 9.35 1.35
CA GLU A 360 11.69 8.50 2.46
C GLU A 360 11.43 7.05 2.01
N THR A 361 10.78 6.85 0.87
CA THR A 361 10.42 5.52 0.39
C THR A 361 11.63 4.71 -0.08
N GLY A 362 12.60 5.33 -0.75
CA GLY A 362 13.86 4.65 -1.10
C GLY A 362 14.64 4.18 0.12
N TYR A 363 14.62 4.98 1.21
CA TYR A 363 15.23 4.61 2.48
C TYR A 363 14.46 3.49 3.21
N ILE A 364 13.11 3.51 3.17
CA ILE A 364 12.28 2.41 3.67
C ILE A 364 12.57 1.11 2.90
N GLN A 365 12.66 1.17 1.57
CA GLN A 365 13.00 0.01 0.73
C GLN A 365 14.38 -0.55 1.06
N ARG A 366 15.41 0.31 1.21
CA ARG A 366 16.76 -0.12 1.65
C ARG A 366 16.73 -0.84 2.99
N ARG A 367 15.96 -0.32 3.96
CA ARG A 367 15.80 -0.91 5.30
C ARG A 367 15.09 -2.27 5.28
N LEU A 368 14.00 -2.39 4.52
CA LEU A 368 13.28 -3.65 4.33
C LEU A 368 14.17 -4.72 3.72
N VAL A 369 14.95 -4.38 2.68
CA VAL A 369 15.91 -5.32 2.07
C VAL A 369 16.97 -5.73 3.08
N LYS A 370 17.60 -4.78 3.77
CA LYS A 370 18.69 -5.06 4.72
C LYS A 370 18.29 -5.92 5.92
N ALA A 371 17.03 -5.86 6.35
CA ALA A 371 16.52 -6.73 7.41
C ALA A 371 16.12 -8.15 6.95
N MET A 372 15.95 -8.37 5.65
CA MET A 372 15.42 -9.63 5.10
C MET A 372 16.32 -10.27 4.01
N GLU A 373 17.51 -9.72 3.76
CA GLU A 373 18.42 -10.22 2.71
C GLU A 373 18.94 -11.64 2.97
N GLY A 374 19.05 -12.07 4.23
CA GLY A 374 19.45 -13.43 4.61
C GLY A 374 18.31 -14.44 4.67
N VAL A 375 17.07 -14.07 4.29
CA VAL A 375 15.89 -14.94 4.46
C VAL A 375 15.58 -15.73 3.19
N THR A 376 15.69 -17.06 3.30
CA THR A 376 15.74 -18.02 2.19
C THR A 376 14.83 -19.22 2.42
N VAL A 377 14.37 -19.87 1.35
CA VAL A 377 13.68 -21.17 1.42
C VAL A 377 14.70 -22.30 1.34
N LYS A 378 14.75 -23.17 2.35
CA LYS A 378 15.69 -24.31 2.38
C LYS A 378 15.07 -25.57 1.79
N TYR A 379 15.89 -26.59 1.53
CA TYR A 379 15.49 -27.83 0.85
C TYR A 379 14.44 -28.69 1.58
N ASP A 380 14.21 -28.44 2.86
CA ASP A 380 13.12 -29.02 3.65
C ASP A 380 11.75 -28.33 3.43
N GLY A 381 11.74 -27.16 2.78
CA GLY A 381 10.57 -26.31 2.57
C GLY A 381 10.38 -25.20 3.62
N THR A 382 11.24 -25.16 4.65
CA THR A 382 11.20 -24.12 5.69
C THR A 382 11.79 -22.80 5.17
N VAL A 383 11.32 -21.68 5.72
CA VAL A 383 11.92 -20.36 5.54
C VAL A 383 12.84 -20.08 6.73
N ARG A 384 14.11 -19.79 6.45
CA ARG A 384 15.14 -19.56 7.47
C ARG A 384 15.95 -18.30 7.22
N ASN A 385 16.54 -17.73 8.27
CA ASN A 385 17.57 -16.71 8.14
C ASN A 385 18.98 -17.32 7.95
N SER A 386 20.00 -16.47 7.84
CA SER A 386 21.40 -16.87 7.65
C SER A 386 22.02 -17.63 8.83
N GLN A 387 21.45 -17.57 10.03
CA GLN A 387 21.86 -18.38 11.18
C GLN A 387 21.10 -19.72 11.27
N GLY A 388 20.21 -20.01 10.32
CA GLY A 388 19.38 -21.22 10.31
C GLY A 388 18.20 -21.19 11.29
N GLU A 389 17.91 -20.06 11.93
CA GLU A 389 16.67 -19.85 12.71
C GLU A 389 15.46 -19.96 11.77
N VAL A 390 14.43 -20.71 12.16
CA VAL A 390 13.22 -20.91 11.35
C VAL A 390 12.25 -19.75 11.57
N LEU A 391 11.86 -19.08 10.48
CA LEU A 391 10.88 -18.00 10.46
C LEU A 391 9.48 -18.49 10.08
N GLN A 392 9.40 -19.40 9.10
CA GLN A 392 8.16 -20.11 8.74
C GLN A 392 8.46 -21.58 8.53
N PHE A 393 7.63 -22.48 9.07
CA PHE A 393 7.73 -23.92 8.79
C PHE A 393 7.49 -24.27 7.31
N LEU A 394 6.77 -23.42 6.59
CA LEU A 394 6.47 -23.57 5.17
C LEU A 394 6.26 -22.19 4.53
N TYR A 395 6.89 -21.92 3.39
CA TYR A 395 6.83 -20.61 2.74
C TYR A 395 5.39 -20.16 2.44
N GLY A 396 4.99 -19.04 3.05
CA GLY A 396 3.66 -18.46 2.88
C GLY A 396 2.54 -19.40 3.30
N GLU A 397 2.79 -20.26 4.30
CA GLU A 397 1.83 -21.18 4.96
C GLU A 397 1.28 -22.33 4.09
N ASP A 398 1.48 -22.33 2.76
CA ASP A 398 1.06 -23.42 1.84
C ASP A 398 2.20 -24.01 0.96
N GLY A 399 3.39 -23.40 0.94
CA GLY A 399 4.56 -23.86 0.18
C GLY A 399 4.56 -23.59 -1.33
N MET A 400 3.68 -22.72 -1.84
CA MET A 400 3.53 -22.43 -3.27
C MET A 400 4.31 -21.20 -3.76
N ASP A 401 4.77 -21.24 -5.01
CA ASP A 401 5.30 -20.12 -5.78
C ASP A 401 4.19 -19.09 -6.06
N ALA A 402 4.42 -17.83 -5.69
CA ALA A 402 3.47 -16.74 -5.87
C ALA A 402 3.25 -16.31 -7.33
N VAL A 403 4.15 -16.64 -8.27
CA VAL A 403 4.00 -16.34 -9.71
C VAL A 403 2.81 -17.08 -10.31
N ARG A 404 2.52 -18.30 -9.84
CA ARG A 404 1.63 -19.25 -10.52
C ARG A 404 0.23 -19.36 -9.90
N LEU A 405 -0.06 -18.55 -8.87
CA LEU A 405 -1.36 -18.53 -8.20
C LEU A 405 -2.39 -17.73 -9.02
N GLU A 406 -3.64 -18.18 -9.00
CA GLU A 406 -4.77 -17.46 -9.58
C GLU A 406 -5.92 -17.39 -8.56
N ASN A 407 -6.57 -16.23 -8.42
CA ASN A 407 -7.72 -16.09 -7.53
C ASN A 407 -8.87 -16.98 -8.03
N GLN A 408 -9.31 -17.93 -7.19
CA GLN A 408 -10.29 -18.95 -7.56
C GLN A 408 -11.41 -19.07 -6.53
N LYS A 409 -12.65 -19.07 -7.01
CA LYS A 409 -13.84 -19.19 -6.16
C LYS A 409 -14.03 -20.61 -5.63
N ILE A 410 -14.03 -20.75 -4.31
CA ILE A 410 -14.50 -21.96 -3.62
C ILE A 410 -16.02 -22.02 -3.75
N ALA A 411 -16.52 -22.91 -4.62
CA ALA A 411 -17.89 -22.83 -5.12
C ALA A 411 -18.98 -23.01 -4.06
N HIS A 412 -18.72 -23.82 -3.03
CA HIS A 412 -19.71 -24.22 -2.04
C HIS A 412 -19.85 -23.23 -0.86
N VAL A 413 -18.93 -22.27 -0.72
CA VAL A 413 -18.96 -21.22 0.31
C VAL A 413 -19.86 -20.05 -0.15
N GLY A 414 -20.67 -19.52 0.76
CA GLY A 414 -21.62 -18.42 0.50
C GLY A 414 -22.87 -18.78 -0.32
N MET A 415 -23.06 -20.04 -0.73
CA MET A 415 -24.28 -20.50 -1.41
C MET A 415 -25.36 -20.93 -0.41
N HIS A 416 -26.60 -20.43 -0.55
CA HIS A 416 -27.73 -20.89 0.29
C HIS A 416 -27.82 -22.43 0.36
N ILE A 417 -28.07 -22.97 1.56
CA ILE A 417 -28.02 -24.42 1.84
C ILE A 417 -28.84 -25.27 0.85
N ASP A 418 -30.02 -24.83 0.43
CA ASP A 418 -30.84 -25.57 -0.55
C ASP A 418 -30.22 -25.62 -1.95
N LYS A 419 -29.50 -24.57 -2.36
CA LYS A 419 -28.76 -24.54 -3.62
C LYS A 419 -27.56 -25.49 -3.55
N LEU A 420 -26.84 -25.51 -2.42
CA LEU A 420 -25.76 -26.45 -2.16
C LEU A 420 -26.27 -27.91 -2.19
N ARG A 421 -27.37 -28.21 -1.49
CA ARG A 421 -28.04 -29.53 -1.57
C ARG A 421 -28.41 -29.87 -3.02
N LYS A 422 -29.06 -28.97 -3.75
CA LYS A 422 -29.45 -29.23 -5.14
C LYS A 422 -28.24 -29.50 -6.06
N MET A 423 -27.11 -28.82 -5.86
CA MET A 423 -25.91 -28.97 -6.70
C MET A 423 -25.04 -30.19 -6.33
N PHE A 424 -24.97 -30.57 -5.06
CA PHE A 424 -24.02 -31.57 -4.57
C PHE A 424 -24.65 -32.85 -3.97
N GLU A 425 -25.85 -32.80 -3.39
CA GLU A 425 -26.45 -33.94 -2.67
C GLU A 425 -27.10 -34.98 -3.62
N HIS A 426 -26.78 -36.26 -3.46
CA HIS A 426 -27.37 -37.36 -4.22
C HIS A 426 -28.65 -37.89 -3.57
N LYS A 427 -29.82 -37.43 -4.07
CA LYS A 427 -31.13 -37.87 -3.60
C LYS A 427 -31.53 -39.25 -4.14
N PHE A 428 -31.06 -40.32 -3.50
CA PHE A 428 -31.37 -41.69 -3.91
C PHE A 428 -32.88 -42.03 -3.87
N ASP A 429 -33.68 -41.33 -3.07
CA ASP A 429 -35.12 -41.61 -2.91
C ASP A 429 -35.98 -40.95 -3.99
N ASP A 430 -35.44 -39.97 -4.73
CA ASP A 430 -36.16 -39.24 -5.79
C ASP A 430 -36.41 -40.16 -7.01
N PRO A 431 -37.66 -40.29 -7.52
CA PRO A 431 -37.95 -41.08 -8.71
C PRO A 431 -37.32 -40.53 -10.00
N ASN A 432 -36.99 -39.23 -10.05
CA ASN A 432 -36.32 -38.56 -11.17
C ASN A 432 -34.78 -38.47 -10.98
N TYR A 433 -34.22 -39.12 -9.96
CA TYR A 433 -32.77 -39.19 -9.74
C TYR A 433 -32.04 -39.68 -11.00
N GLY A 434 -31.03 -38.93 -11.44
CA GLY A 434 -30.34 -39.15 -12.73
C GLY A 434 -30.87 -38.32 -13.90
N ARG A 435 -31.90 -37.48 -13.72
CA ARG A 435 -32.38 -36.49 -14.71
C ARG A 435 -32.07 -35.03 -14.32
N VAL A 436 -31.90 -34.17 -15.33
CA VAL A 436 -31.66 -32.74 -15.13
C VAL A 436 -32.87 -32.07 -14.47
N HIS A 437 -32.61 -31.16 -13.54
CA HIS A 437 -33.60 -30.47 -12.70
C HIS A 437 -34.56 -31.37 -11.91
N GLU A 438 -34.25 -32.66 -11.72
CA GLU A 438 -35.09 -33.61 -10.96
C GLU A 438 -36.54 -33.69 -11.54
N SER A 439 -36.67 -33.49 -12.86
CA SER A 439 -37.94 -33.41 -13.61
C SER A 439 -38.14 -34.62 -14.53
N PRO A 440 -39.39 -35.10 -14.75
CA PRO A 440 -39.68 -36.19 -15.70
C PRO A 440 -39.30 -35.85 -17.15
N VAL A 441 -39.36 -34.57 -17.51
CA VAL A 441 -38.98 -34.04 -18.85
C VAL A 441 -37.46 -33.79 -18.94
N GLY A 442 -36.74 -33.86 -17.81
CA GLY A 442 -35.30 -33.66 -17.74
C GLY A 442 -34.52 -34.73 -18.52
N GLN A 443 -33.53 -34.29 -19.30
CA GLN A 443 -32.58 -35.19 -19.96
C GLN A 443 -31.82 -36.02 -18.91
N PRO A 444 -31.49 -37.30 -19.18
CA PRO A 444 -30.65 -38.08 -18.29
C PRO A 444 -29.21 -37.56 -18.29
N TRP A 445 -28.56 -37.54 -17.12
CA TRP A 445 -27.14 -37.23 -16.96
C TRP A 445 -26.29 -38.45 -16.58
N MET A 446 -26.89 -39.46 -15.93
CA MET A 446 -26.31 -40.80 -15.80
C MET A 446 -26.83 -41.74 -16.89
N ARG A 447 -26.05 -42.78 -17.19
CA ARG A 447 -26.50 -43.93 -18.00
C ARG A 447 -27.82 -44.53 -17.45
N PRO A 448 -28.79 -44.90 -18.30
CA PRO A 448 -29.97 -45.64 -17.85
C PRO A 448 -29.59 -46.92 -17.09
N GLY A 449 -30.34 -47.25 -16.04
CA GLY A 449 -30.05 -48.39 -15.14
C GLY A 449 -29.08 -48.08 -14.01
N LEU A 450 -28.04 -47.27 -14.23
CA LEU A 450 -27.04 -46.93 -13.19
C LEU A 450 -27.66 -46.28 -11.94
N ALA A 451 -28.72 -45.49 -12.12
CA ALA A 451 -29.49 -44.91 -11.02
C ALA A 451 -30.22 -45.97 -10.16
N GLU A 452 -30.60 -47.12 -10.72
CA GLU A 452 -31.14 -48.24 -9.95
C GLU A 452 -30.05 -49.09 -9.29
N GLU A 453 -28.91 -49.28 -9.95
CA GLU A 453 -27.74 -49.94 -9.35
C GLU A 453 -27.30 -49.22 -8.06
N LEU A 454 -27.15 -47.89 -8.14
CA LEU A 454 -26.84 -47.03 -6.98
C LEU A 454 -27.96 -46.98 -5.93
N LYS A 455 -29.22 -47.25 -6.31
CA LYS A 455 -30.32 -47.41 -5.33
C LYS A 455 -30.27 -48.77 -4.61
N ARG A 456 -29.59 -49.78 -5.17
CA ARG A 456 -29.45 -51.13 -4.58
C ARG A 456 -28.15 -51.33 -3.78
N ASP A 457 -27.06 -50.68 -4.17
CA ASP A 457 -25.77 -50.76 -3.47
C ASP A 457 -25.74 -49.86 -2.21
N PRO A 458 -25.60 -50.41 -0.99
CA PRO A 458 -25.53 -49.62 0.24
C PRO A 458 -24.15 -48.96 0.44
N LEU A 459 -23.07 -49.54 -0.07
CA LEU A 459 -21.71 -49.01 0.09
C LEU A 459 -21.52 -47.78 -0.81
N ALA A 460 -22.02 -47.84 -2.04
CA ALA A 460 -22.00 -46.68 -2.95
C ALA A 460 -22.80 -45.49 -2.39
N LYS A 461 -23.93 -45.73 -1.72
CA LYS A 461 -24.69 -44.66 -1.04
C LYS A 461 -23.90 -44.01 0.08
N GLU A 462 -23.18 -44.81 0.87
CA GLU A 462 -22.43 -44.30 2.02
C GLU A 462 -21.18 -43.53 1.60
N GLU A 463 -20.42 -44.00 0.59
CA GLU A 463 -19.29 -43.23 0.03
C GLU A 463 -19.75 -41.88 -0.57
N LEU A 464 -20.93 -41.84 -1.21
CA LEU A 464 -21.51 -40.61 -1.78
C LEU A 464 -22.17 -39.70 -0.73
N ARG A 465 -22.60 -40.25 0.43
CA ARG A 465 -23.00 -39.47 1.60
C ARG A 465 -21.80 -38.80 2.23
N GLN A 466 -20.71 -39.55 2.45
CA GLN A 466 -19.45 -39.03 2.99
C GLN A 466 -18.85 -37.92 2.12
N GLU A 467 -18.95 -38.01 0.79
CA GLU A 467 -18.55 -36.92 -0.12
C GLU A 467 -19.30 -35.60 0.20
N PHE A 468 -20.61 -35.68 0.43
CA PHE A 468 -21.44 -34.52 0.75
C PHE A 468 -21.22 -34.02 2.18
N GLU A 469 -21.04 -34.92 3.15
CA GLU A 469 -20.74 -34.56 4.54
C GLU A 469 -19.37 -33.89 4.67
N GLN A 470 -18.36 -34.34 3.93
CA GLN A 470 -17.06 -33.65 3.86
C GLN A 470 -17.18 -32.22 3.30
N LEU A 471 -18.05 -31.99 2.31
CA LEU A 471 -18.33 -30.64 1.78
C LEU A 471 -19.10 -29.75 2.77
N LEU A 472 -19.82 -30.33 3.74
CA LEU A 472 -20.46 -29.57 4.83
C LEU A 472 -19.48 -29.27 5.98
N GLU A 473 -18.54 -30.18 6.27
CA GLU A 473 -17.45 -29.96 7.22
C GLU A 473 -16.46 -28.91 6.70
N ASP A 474 -16.02 -29.04 5.44
CA ASP A 474 -15.22 -28.06 4.70
C ASP A 474 -15.82 -26.66 4.83
N ARG A 475 -17.11 -26.55 4.49
CA ARG A 475 -17.87 -25.31 4.63
C ARG A 475 -17.81 -24.76 6.04
N ARG A 476 -18.14 -25.59 7.04
CA ARG A 476 -18.25 -25.18 8.45
C ARG A 476 -16.93 -24.59 8.95
N LEU A 477 -15.80 -25.21 8.62
CA LEU A 477 -14.47 -24.75 9.00
C LEU A 477 -14.08 -23.47 8.24
N LEU A 478 -14.30 -23.42 6.92
CA LEU A 478 -13.99 -22.24 6.11
C LEU A 478 -14.80 -20.99 6.48
N THR A 479 -16.02 -21.17 7.00
CA THR A 479 -16.92 -20.10 7.44
C THR A 479 -17.04 -19.98 8.96
N ASP A 480 -16.19 -20.62 9.75
CA ASP A 480 -16.24 -20.51 11.21
C ASP A 480 -15.98 -19.05 11.63
N PRO A 481 -16.88 -18.39 12.39
CA PRO A 481 -16.75 -16.96 12.70
C PRO A 481 -15.53 -16.60 13.57
N ARG A 482 -14.84 -17.58 14.16
CA ARG A 482 -13.65 -17.40 15.02
C ARG A 482 -12.35 -17.71 14.29
N LEU A 483 -12.33 -18.74 13.45
CA LEU A 483 -11.11 -19.30 12.84
C LEU A 483 -11.15 -19.40 11.31
N GLY A 484 -12.33 -19.27 10.68
CA GLY A 484 -12.51 -19.49 9.25
C GLY A 484 -11.92 -18.36 8.40
N PRO A 485 -11.02 -18.64 7.44
CA PRO A 485 -10.37 -17.61 6.61
C PRO A 485 -11.36 -16.78 5.76
N PHE A 486 -12.58 -17.28 5.54
CA PHE A 486 -13.63 -16.60 4.76
C PHE A 486 -14.83 -16.14 5.60
N ALA A 487 -14.71 -16.09 6.93
CA ALA A 487 -15.74 -15.61 7.85
C ALA A 487 -16.18 -14.13 7.68
N LYS A 488 -15.46 -13.36 6.85
CA LYS A 488 -15.68 -11.91 6.66
C LYS A 488 -15.89 -11.49 5.19
N GLY A 489 -16.05 -12.43 4.24
CA GLY A 489 -16.25 -12.07 2.83
C GLY A 489 -16.15 -13.22 1.83
N LYS A 490 -15.88 -12.87 0.57
CA LYS A 490 -15.88 -13.79 -0.57
C LYS A 490 -14.70 -14.78 -0.54
N ALA A 491 -15.02 -16.07 -0.65
CA ALA A 491 -14.06 -17.17 -0.70
C ALA A 491 -13.44 -17.33 -2.11
N ASP A 492 -12.67 -16.31 -2.52
CA ASP A 492 -11.97 -16.26 -3.81
C ASP A 492 -10.42 -16.26 -3.64
N PRO A 493 -9.80 -17.18 -2.86
CA PRO A 493 -8.36 -17.13 -2.53
C PRO A 493 -7.42 -17.32 -3.73
N PRO A 494 -6.20 -16.73 -3.70
CA PRO A 494 -5.13 -17.04 -4.64
C PRO A 494 -4.72 -18.51 -4.48
N SER A 495 -5.13 -19.35 -5.43
CA SER A 495 -4.97 -20.80 -5.37
C SER A 495 -4.16 -21.31 -6.56
N PRO A 496 -3.32 -22.35 -6.39
CA PRO A 496 -2.63 -22.96 -7.53
C PRO A 496 -3.64 -23.62 -8.49
N VAL A 497 -3.23 -23.87 -9.74
CA VAL A 497 -3.97 -24.66 -10.75
C VAL A 497 -5.41 -24.17 -11.03
N ASN A 498 -5.61 -23.37 -12.08
CA ASN A 498 -6.96 -22.87 -12.44
C ASN A 498 -7.91 -23.98 -12.93
N MET A 499 -8.75 -24.48 -12.02
CA MET A 499 -9.66 -25.60 -12.26
C MET A 499 -10.72 -25.29 -13.30
N ASN A 500 -11.28 -24.07 -13.30
CA ASN A 500 -12.29 -23.67 -14.28
C ASN A 500 -11.74 -23.65 -15.71
N ARG A 501 -10.46 -23.28 -15.87
CA ARG A 501 -9.77 -23.28 -17.17
C ARG A 501 -9.45 -24.71 -17.62
N LEU A 502 -8.91 -25.56 -16.74
CA LEU A 502 -8.64 -26.96 -17.05
C LEU A 502 -9.90 -27.76 -17.39
N LEU A 503 -11.01 -27.51 -16.70
CA LEU A 503 -12.31 -28.15 -17.00
C LEU A 503 -12.79 -27.80 -18.42
N ARG A 504 -12.69 -26.54 -18.84
CA ARG A 504 -12.99 -26.12 -20.23
C ARG A 504 -12.03 -26.75 -21.24
N LYS A 505 -10.73 -26.83 -20.92
CA LYS A 505 -9.71 -27.46 -21.78
C LYS A 505 -9.98 -28.95 -21.96
N ALA A 506 -10.36 -29.66 -20.90
CA ALA A 506 -10.80 -31.06 -20.98
C ALA A 506 -12.03 -31.23 -21.89
N GLN A 507 -13.02 -30.34 -21.77
CA GLN A 507 -14.23 -30.34 -22.61
C GLN A 507 -13.94 -30.01 -24.09
N GLY A 508 -12.92 -29.20 -24.38
CA GLY A 508 -12.47 -28.87 -25.74
C GLY A 508 -11.66 -29.99 -26.40
N LEU A 509 -10.73 -30.61 -25.65
CA LEU A 509 -9.90 -31.72 -26.13
C LEU A 509 -10.71 -33.01 -26.35
N TYR A 510 -11.66 -33.29 -25.45
CA TYR A 510 -12.54 -34.45 -25.50
C TYR A 510 -13.99 -33.98 -25.67
N PRO A 511 -14.44 -33.65 -26.90
CA PRO A 511 -15.69 -32.93 -27.14
C PRO A 511 -16.91 -33.58 -26.48
N VAL A 512 -17.39 -32.93 -25.42
CA VAL A 512 -18.49 -33.44 -24.59
C VAL A 512 -19.84 -32.97 -25.14
N ASP A 513 -20.69 -33.93 -25.53
CA ASP A 513 -22.06 -33.65 -25.94
C ASP A 513 -22.98 -33.56 -24.72
N ALA A 514 -23.40 -32.34 -24.36
CA ALA A 514 -24.26 -32.07 -23.22
C ALA A 514 -25.64 -32.76 -23.29
N SER A 515 -26.09 -33.19 -24.48
CA SER A 515 -27.35 -33.93 -24.65
C SER A 515 -27.23 -35.41 -24.27
N LYS A 516 -26.01 -35.94 -24.15
CA LYS A 516 -25.73 -37.33 -23.79
C LYS A 516 -25.48 -37.49 -22.27
N PRO A 517 -25.81 -38.64 -21.68
CA PRO A 517 -25.38 -38.97 -20.32
C PRO A 517 -23.86 -39.19 -20.29
N SER A 518 -23.23 -38.94 -19.13
CA SER A 518 -21.81 -39.29 -18.93
C SER A 518 -21.65 -40.80 -18.72
N ASP A 519 -20.50 -41.31 -19.17
CA ASP A 519 -20.09 -42.70 -19.04
C ASP A 519 -19.39 -43.02 -17.70
N LEU A 520 -19.08 -42.01 -16.88
CA LEU A 520 -18.49 -42.15 -15.56
C LEU A 520 -19.49 -42.70 -14.53
N LYS A 521 -19.02 -43.51 -13.58
CA LYS A 521 -19.76 -43.83 -12.35
C LYS A 521 -19.40 -42.82 -11.24
N PRO A 522 -20.35 -42.37 -10.41
CA PRO A 522 -20.05 -41.50 -9.27
C PRO A 522 -18.96 -42.05 -8.33
N ILE A 523 -18.98 -43.36 -8.07
CA ILE A 523 -18.05 -44.03 -7.15
C ILE A 523 -16.60 -44.04 -7.69
N ASP A 524 -16.43 -44.11 -9.02
CA ASP A 524 -15.12 -44.07 -9.66
C ASP A 524 -14.53 -42.65 -9.59
N ILE A 525 -15.38 -41.62 -9.64
CA ILE A 525 -14.99 -40.22 -9.43
C ILE A 525 -14.48 -40.04 -7.99
N VAL A 526 -15.25 -40.42 -6.98
CA VAL A 526 -14.87 -40.26 -5.55
C VAL A 526 -13.53 -40.96 -5.25
N LYS A 527 -13.35 -42.19 -5.75
CA LYS A 527 -12.12 -42.97 -5.54
C LYS A 527 -10.90 -42.36 -6.24
N LYS A 528 -11.06 -41.87 -7.47
CA LYS A 528 -9.99 -41.16 -8.20
C LYS A 528 -9.66 -39.79 -7.61
N VAL A 529 -10.65 -39.05 -7.10
CA VAL A 529 -10.42 -37.77 -6.39
C VAL A 529 -9.66 -38.01 -5.09
N ARG A 530 -10.06 -38.99 -4.26
CA ARG A 530 -9.30 -39.37 -3.04
C ARG A 530 -7.85 -39.72 -3.39
N SER A 531 -7.66 -40.61 -4.37
CA SER A 531 -6.31 -40.98 -4.85
C SER A 531 -5.50 -39.83 -5.46
N LEU A 532 -6.13 -38.76 -5.98
CA LEU A 532 -5.42 -37.55 -6.39
C LEU A 532 -4.96 -36.75 -5.16
N LEU A 533 -5.84 -36.53 -4.17
CA LEU A 533 -5.48 -35.79 -2.95
C LEU A 533 -4.27 -36.42 -2.23
N ASP A 534 -4.22 -37.75 -2.16
CA ASP A 534 -3.10 -38.51 -1.58
C ASP A 534 -1.75 -38.27 -2.30
N LYS A 535 -1.77 -37.89 -3.59
CA LYS A 535 -0.57 -37.59 -4.40
C LYS A 535 -0.09 -36.14 -4.28
N LEU A 536 -0.95 -35.21 -3.86
CA LEU A 536 -0.69 -33.76 -3.88
C LEU A 536 0.14 -33.32 -2.66
N VAL A 537 1.32 -33.92 -2.51
CA VAL A 537 2.21 -33.76 -1.36
C VAL A 537 3.06 -32.49 -1.48
N VAL A 538 3.00 -31.65 -0.43
CA VAL A 538 3.87 -30.48 -0.22
C VAL A 538 4.95 -30.85 0.81
N VAL A 539 4.54 -31.13 2.04
CA VAL A 539 5.41 -31.58 3.15
C VAL A 539 5.64 -33.07 3.02
N LYS A 540 6.91 -33.51 3.00
CA LYS A 540 7.28 -34.93 2.85
C LYS A 540 7.56 -35.56 4.21
N GLY A 541 6.72 -36.50 4.63
CA GLY A 541 6.96 -37.31 5.82
C GLY A 541 5.89 -38.40 6.00
N THR A 542 6.11 -39.30 6.96
CA THR A 542 5.15 -40.35 7.35
C THR A 542 4.90 -40.38 8.86
N ASP A 543 5.55 -39.49 9.60
CA ASP A 543 5.30 -39.19 11.00
C ASP A 543 4.00 -38.35 11.14
N ALA A 544 3.40 -38.39 12.33
CA ALA A 544 2.12 -37.72 12.58
C ALA A 544 2.17 -36.21 12.36
N LEU A 545 3.29 -35.56 12.69
CA LEU A 545 3.45 -34.10 12.57
C LEU A 545 3.52 -33.68 11.09
N SER A 546 4.28 -34.38 10.26
CA SER A 546 4.32 -34.14 8.80
C SER A 546 2.97 -34.38 8.13
N VAL A 547 2.19 -35.38 8.58
CA VAL A 547 0.84 -35.65 8.06
C VAL A 547 -0.13 -34.52 8.45
N GLU A 548 -0.07 -34.01 9.69
CA GLU A 548 -0.86 -32.86 10.13
C GLU A 548 -0.46 -31.57 9.39
N ALA A 549 0.84 -31.29 9.27
CA ALA A 549 1.35 -30.15 8.53
C ALA A 549 0.95 -30.18 7.04
N GLN A 550 1.02 -31.35 6.40
CA GLN A 550 0.56 -31.56 5.02
C GLN A 550 -0.95 -31.31 4.86
N TYR A 551 -1.77 -31.79 5.81
CA TYR A 551 -3.21 -31.55 5.81
C TYR A 551 -3.53 -30.06 5.93
N ASN A 552 -2.89 -29.37 6.88
CA ASN A 552 -3.09 -27.94 7.11
C ASN A 552 -2.66 -27.09 5.90
N ALA A 553 -1.47 -27.35 5.35
CA ALA A 553 -0.92 -26.60 4.20
C ALA A 553 -1.76 -26.70 2.93
N THR A 554 -2.43 -27.84 2.69
CA THR A 554 -3.22 -28.07 1.47
C THR A 554 -4.72 -27.84 1.64
N TYR A 555 -5.19 -27.60 2.86
CA TYR A 555 -6.61 -27.58 3.24
C TYR A 555 -7.51 -26.74 2.30
N ASN A 556 -7.15 -25.47 2.07
CA ASN A 556 -7.90 -24.54 1.22
C ASN A 556 -8.01 -25.04 -0.24
N PHE A 557 -6.91 -25.56 -0.80
CA PHE A 557 -6.87 -26.07 -2.17
C PHE A 557 -7.60 -27.41 -2.30
N PHE A 558 -7.49 -28.29 -1.30
CA PHE A 558 -8.22 -29.56 -1.27
C PHE A 558 -9.74 -29.33 -1.20
N SER A 559 -10.19 -28.33 -0.43
CA SER A 559 -11.60 -27.94 -0.39
C SER A 559 -12.09 -27.32 -1.71
N LEU A 560 -11.25 -26.51 -2.39
CA LEU A 560 -11.51 -26.07 -3.75
C LEU A 560 -11.67 -27.27 -4.70
N LEU A 561 -10.71 -28.20 -4.73
CA LEU A 561 -10.74 -29.40 -5.56
C LEU A 561 -11.99 -30.26 -5.30
N ARG A 562 -12.31 -30.57 -4.03
CA ARG A 562 -13.54 -31.29 -3.66
C ARG A 562 -14.78 -30.61 -4.21
N SER A 563 -14.86 -29.27 -4.14
CA SER A 563 -16.02 -28.52 -4.64
C SER A 563 -16.13 -28.38 -6.16
N GLN A 564 -15.03 -28.54 -6.91
CA GLN A 564 -15.01 -28.52 -8.38
C GLN A 564 -15.17 -29.93 -8.98
N LEU A 565 -14.60 -30.96 -8.34
CA LEU A 565 -14.58 -32.34 -8.82
C LEU A 565 -15.66 -33.25 -8.19
N ALA A 566 -16.56 -32.69 -7.36
CA ALA A 566 -17.66 -33.43 -6.75
C ALA A 566 -18.49 -34.22 -7.77
N SER A 567 -18.80 -35.47 -7.45
CA SER A 567 -19.33 -36.47 -8.39
C SER A 567 -20.64 -36.04 -9.06
N LYS A 568 -21.59 -35.44 -8.31
CA LYS A 568 -22.83 -34.88 -8.88
C LYS A 568 -22.55 -33.76 -9.89
N ARG A 569 -21.58 -32.89 -9.58
CA ARG A 569 -21.26 -31.70 -10.36
C ARG A 569 -20.49 -32.05 -11.65
N VAL A 570 -19.53 -32.96 -11.57
CA VAL A 570 -18.82 -33.51 -12.74
C VAL A 570 -19.79 -34.16 -13.73
N LEU A 571 -20.79 -34.90 -13.24
CA LEU A 571 -21.77 -35.59 -14.08
C LEU A 571 -22.89 -34.68 -14.62
N VAL A 572 -23.35 -33.70 -13.84
CA VAL A 572 -24.46 -32.81 -14.24
C VAL A 572 -23.98 -31.64 -15.10
N GLU A 573 -22.98 -30.89 -14.63
CA GLU A 573 -22.51 -29.64 -15.27
C GLU A 573 -21.43 -29.91 -16.31
N HIS A 574 -20.36 -30.63 -15.93
CA HIS A 574 -19.18 -30.78 -16.79
C HIS A 574 -19.28 -31.93 -17.80
N ARG A 575 -20.14 -32.92 -17.52
CA ARG A 575 -20.50 -34.05 -18.40
C ARG A 575 -19.31 -34.93 -18.86
N LEU A 576 -18.16 -34.84 -18.18
CA LEU A 576 -16.89 -35.39 -18.63
C LEU A 576 -16.96 -36.89 -18.98
N THR A 577 -16.13 -37.29 -19.95
CA THR A 577 -15.88 -38.72 -20.25
C THR A 577 -14.80 -39.27 -19.32
N PRO A 578 -14.66 -40.61 -19.17
CA PRO A 578 -13.59 -41.20 -18.37
C PRO A 578 -12.19 -40.75 -18.80
N GLN A 579 -11.93 -40.65 -20.10
CA GLN A 579 -10.65 -40.18 -20.65
C GLN A 579 -10.40 -38.69 -20.35
N ALA A 580 -11.42 -37.84 -20.50
CA ALA A 580 -11.30 -36.42 -20.17
C ALA A 580 -11.04 -36.18 -18.68
N PHE A 581 -11.61 -37.01 -17.82
CA PHE A 581 -11.42 -36.95 -16.37
C PHE A 581 -10.04 -37.47 -15.96
N ASP A 582 -9.57 -38.58 -16.51
CA ASP A 582 -8.22 -39.10 -16.22
C ASP A 582 -7.11 -38.15 -16.75
N TRP A 583 -7.32 -37.51 -17.89
CA TRP A 583 -6.46 -36.42 -18.37
C TRP A 583 -6.44 -35.23 -17.40
N LEU A 584 -7.62 -34.79 -16.94
CA LEU A 584 -7.76 -33.66 -16.01
C LEU A 584 -7.02 -33.90 -14.69
N LEU A 585 -7.13 -35.10 -14.11
CA LEU A 585 -6.44 -35.43 -12.86
C LEU A 585 -4.90 -35.41 -13.03
N GLY A 586 -4.38 -35.96 -14.13
CA GLY A 586 -2.94 -35.94 -14.42
C GLY A 586 -2.39 -34.53 -14.69
N GLU A 587 -3.16 -33.67 -15.38
CA GLU A 587 -2.80 -32.28 -15.62
C GLU A 587 -2.82 -31.45 -14.31
N VAL A 588 -3.74 -31.74 -13.39
CA VAL A 588 -3.76 -31.14 -12.04
C VAL A 588 -2.56 -31.58 -11.20
N GLU A 589 -2.24 -32.88 -11.19
CA GLU A 589 -1.07 -33.45 -10.50
C GLU A 589 0.24 -32.81 -11.00
N SER A 590 0.44 -32.80 -12.32
CA SER A 590 1.62 -32.21 -12.96
C SER A 590 1.74 -30.70 -12.67
N ARG A 591 0.65 -29.94 -12.81
CA ARG A 591 0.67 -28.50 -12.54
C ARG A 591 0.90 -28.19 -11.07
N PHE A 592 0.25 -28.90 -10.14
CA PHE A 592 0.42 -28.63 -8.71
C PHE A 592 1.89 -28.80 -8.27
N LEU A 593 2.55 -29.87 -8.72
CA LEU A 593 3.99 -30.07 -8.46
C LEU A 593 4.84 -28.94 -9.06
N GLN A 594 4.46 -28.41 -10.22
CA GLN A 594 5.08 -27.23 -10.84
C GLN A 594 4.73 -25.88 -10.17
N HIS A 595 3.77 -25.82 -9.23
CA HIS A 595 3.42 -24.58 -8.50
C HIS A 595 4.06 -24.50 -7.12
N ARG A 596 4.84 -25.51 -6.71
CA ARG A 596 5.64 -25.47 -5.48
C ARG A 596 6.72 -24.39 -5.55
N CYS A 597 7.00 -23.77 -4.41
CA CYS A 597 8.18 -22.91 -4.22
C CYS A 597 9.47 -23.68 -4.48
N GLN A 598 10.49 -23.01 -4.99
CA GLN A 598 11.80 -23.63 -5.25
C GLN A 598 12.74 -23.40 -4.05
N PRO A 599 13.47 -24.43 -3.57
CA PRO A 599 14.57 -24.23 -2.63
C PRO A 599 15.63 -23.28 -3.18
N GLY A 600 16.27 -22.50 -2.31
CA GLY A 600 17.17 -21.41 -2.64
C GLY A 600 16.48 -20.07 -2.97
N GLU A 601 15.14 -20.01 -3.04
CA GLU A 601 14.43 -18.77 -3.39
C GLU A 601 14.62 -17.67 -2.32
N MET A 602 14.99 -16.47 -2.78
CA MET A 602 15.32 -15.28 -1.95
C MET A 602 14.07 -14.55 -1.46
N VAL A 603 13.18 -15.27 -0.78
CA VAL A 603 11.84 -14.80 -0.41
C VAL A 603 11.84 -13.56 0.48
N GLY A 604 12.86 -13.33 1.31
CA GLY A 604 12.96 -12.10 2.11
C GLY A 604 13.26 -10.85 1.29
N ALA A 605 14.26 -10.91 0.41
CA ALA A 605 14.57 -9.82 -0.52
C ALA A 605 13.40 -9.55 -1.48
N LEU A 606 12.71 -10.62 -1.92
CA LEU A 606 11.53 -10.54 -2.75
C LEU A 606 10.35 -9.87 -2.02
N ALA A 607 10.11 -10.21 -0.74
CA ALA A 607 9.10 -9.59 0.10
C ALA A 607 9.40 -8.10 0.33
N ALA A 608 10.65 -7.76 0.64
CA ALA A 608 11.10 -6.39 0.83
C ALA A 608 10.85 -5.50 -0.40
N GLN A 609 11.17 -6.00 -1.60
CA GLN A 609 10.88 -5.29 -2.85
C GLN A 609 9.38 -5.22 -3.14
N SER A 610 8.65 -6.31 -2.88
CA SER A 610 7.20 -6.40 -3.12
C SER A 610 6.37 -5.44 -2.27
N ILE A 611 6.87 -5.07 -1.08
CA ILE A 611 6.29 -4.06 -0.18
C ILE A 611 6.86 -2.66 -0.48
N GLY A 612 8.14 -2.55 -0.82
CA GLY A 612 8.82 -1.28 -1.08
C GLY A 612 8.36 -0.58 -2.36
N GLU A 613 8.09 -1.30 -3.45
CA GLU A 613 7.65 -0.69 -4.71
C GLU A 613 6.25 -0.03 -4.62
N PRO A 614 5.19 -0.67 -4.08
CA PRO A 614 3.91 0.01 -3.88
C PRO A 614 4.00 1.19 -2.91
N ALA A 615 4.96 1.17 -1.98
CA ALA A 615 5.18 2.30 -1.09
C ALA A 615 5.66 3.57 -1.83
N THR A 616 6.39 3.46 -2.95
CA THR A 616 6.70 4.63 -3.79
C THR A 616 5.44 5.13 -4.52
N GLN A 617 4.62 4.23 -5.06
CA GLN A 617 3.38 4.56 -5.79
C GLN A 617 2.37 5.32 -4.90
N MET A 618 2.22 4.92 -3.62
CA MET A 618 1.39 5.64 -2.64
C MET A 618 1.76 7.13 -2.48
N THR A 619 3.01 7.51 -2.76
CA THR A 619 3.43 8.92 -2.71
C THR A 619 2.85 9.71 -3.87
N LEU A 620 2.96 9.16 -5.09
CA LEU A 620 2.51 9.75 -6.34
C LEU A 620 0.98 9.86 -6.40
N ASN A 621 0.27 8.87 -5.85
CA ASN A 621 -1.20 8.86 -5.85
C ASN A 621 -1.83 9.79 -4.78
N THR A 622 -1.06 10.37 -3.86
CA THR A 622 -1.61 11.23 -2.78
C THR A 622 -2.46 12.39 -3.34
N PHE A 623 -2.07 12.98 -4.47
CA PHE A 623 -2.79 14.05 -5.18
C PHE A 623 -4.29 13.75 -5.40
N HIS A 624 -4.66 12.49 -5.61
CA HIS A 624 -6.04 12.12 -5.94
C HIS A 624 -6.94 11.89 -4.72
N TYR A 625 -6.36 11.69 -3.54
CA TYR A 625 -7.08 11.33 -2.33
C TYR A 625 -7.19 12.46 -1.28
N ALA A 626 -6.46 13.57 -1.45
CA ALA A 626 -6.44 14.75 -0.57
C ALA A 626 -7.79 15.53 -0.45
N GLY A 627 -8.89 14.97 -0.94
CA GLY A 627 -10.26 15.50 -0.81
C GLY A 627 -11.28 14.53 -0.20
N VAL A 628 -10.86 13.36 0.30
CA VAL A 628 -11.76 12.32 0.87
C VAL A 628 -11.47 12.13 2.37
N SER A 629 -11.50 13.22 3.13
CA SER A 629 -11.20 13.30 4.57
C SER A 629 -12.31 12.69 5.46
N ALA A 630 -12.64 11.42 5.23
CA ALA A 630 -13.63 10.68 6.00
C ALA A 630 -13.15 10.29 7.41
N LYS A 631 -11.83 10.09 7.60
CA LYS A 631 -11.23 9.68 8.87
C LYS A 631 -9.89 10.38 9.12
N ASN A 632 -9.73 10.97 10.32
CA ASN A 632 -8.50 11.66 10.75
C ASN A 632 -7.45 10.66 11.26
N VAL A 633 -7.01 9.73 10.41
CA VAL A 633 -6.00 8.69 10.76
C VAL A 633 -4.80 8.82 9.83
N THR A 634 -3.58 8.59 10.36
CA THR A 634 -2.38 8.51 9.51
C THR A 634 -2.50 7.33 8.54
N LEU A 635 -2.34 7.59 7.24
CA LEU A 635 -2.40 6.61 6.16
C LEU A 635 -1.19 6.77 5.22
N GLY A 636 -1.00 5.79 4.33
CA GLY A 636 0.11 5.77 3.38
C GLY A 636 1.50 5.70 4.05
N VAL A 637 2.51 6.26 3.39
CA VAL A 637 3.93 6.18 3.81
C VAL A 637 4.19 6.65 5.25
N PRO A 638 3.59 7.74 5.77
CA PRO A 638 3.73 8.12 7.18
C PRO A 638 3.29 7.03 8.16
N ARG A 639 2.22 6.29 7.86
CA ARG A 639 1.74 5.18 8.70
C ARG A 639 2.61 3.94 8.55
N LEU A 640 3.03 3.62 7.33
CA LEU A 640 4.00 2.55 7.07
C LEU A 640 5.30 2.78 7.86
N LYS A 641 5.77 4.04 7.93
CA LYS A 641 6.93 4.47 8.72
C LYS A 641 6.70 4.34 10.22
N GLU A 642 5.51 4.63 10.75
CA GLU A 642 5.16 4.39 12.16
C GLU A 642 5.21 2.91 12.54
N ILE A 643 4.66 2.03 11.68
CA ILE A 643 4.61 0.58 11.88
C ILE A 643 6.01 -0.03 11.83
N ILE A 644 6.77 0.23 10.74
CA ILE A 644 8.12 -0.31 10.50
C ILE A 644 9.13 0.18 11.57
N ASN A 645 8.95 1.39 12.11
CA ASN A 645 9.76 1.92 13.21
C ASN A 645 9.30 1.43 14.60
N VAL A 646 8.11 0.84 14.73
CA VAL A 646 7.50 0.44 16.02
C VAL A 646 7.37 1.63 16.96
N SER A 647 6.68 2.68 16.51
CA SER A 647 6.53 3.92 17.30
C SER A 647 5.73 3.69 18.59
N LYS A 648 6.36 3.93 19.74
CA LYS A 648 5.72 3.93 21.08
C LYS A 648 4.62 4.98 21.26
N ARG A 649 4.49 5.91 20.32
CA ARG A 649 3.45 6.96 20.27
C ARG A 649 3.06 7.14 18.80
N PRO A 650 2.03 6.42 18.28
CA PRO A 650 1.47 6.72 16.96
C PRO A 650 0.84 8.12 16.95
N LYS A 651 0.78 8.80 15.80
CA LYS A 651 0.20 10.15 15.72
C LYS A 651 -1.31 10.18 15.97
N THR A 652 -2.03 9.14 15.54
CA THR A 652 -3.48 9.01 15.66
C THR A 652 -3.85 7.69 16.34
N PRO A 653 -3.65 7.55 17.67
CA PRO A 653 -4.03 6.37 18.43
C PRO A 653 -5.56 6.19 18.40
N SER A 654 -6.04 4.97 18.15
CA SER A 654 -7.47 4.67 18.02
C SER A 654 -7.77 3.20 18.29
N LEU A 655 -8.80 2.94 19.10
CA LEU A 655 -9.45 1.64 19.25
C LEU A 655 -10.68 1.57 18.33
N THR A 656 -10.97 0.38 17.82
CA THR A 656 -12.27 0.05 17.20
C THR A 656 -13.01 -0.90 18.13
N VAL A 657 -14.02 -0.36 18.83
CA VAL A 657 -14.82 -1.05 19.82
C VAL A 657 -16.10 -1.55 19.16
N PHE A 658 -16.34 -2.86 19.27
CA PHE A 658 -17.54 -3.51 18.77
C PHE A 658 -18.50 -3.79 19.93
N LEU A 659 -19.80 -3.67 19.67
CA LEU A 659 -20.85 -4.11 20.57
C LEU A 659 -21.17 -5.60 20.35
N ARG A 660 -21.81 -6.24 21.33
CA ARG A 660 -22.37 -7.59 21.18
C ARG A 660 -23.59 -7.58 20.25
N GLU A 661 -23.82 -8.66 19.52
CA GLU A 661 -24.85 -8.75 18.46
C GLU A 661 -26.27 -8.40 18.95
N GLU A 662 -26.57 -8.62 20.24
CA GLU A 662 -27.82 -8.22 20.91
C GLU A 662 -28.06 -6.70 20.91
N PHE A 663 -27.00 -5.90 21.07
CA PHE A 663 -27.04 -4.43 21.20
C PHE A 663 -26.50 -3.72 19.95
N ALA A 664 -25.75 -4.42 19.09
CA ALA A 664 -25.04 -3.84 17.95
C ALA A 664 -25.93 -3.22 16.85
N ARG A 665 -27.26 -3.34 16.94
CA ARG A 665 -28.22 -2.66 16.05
C ARG A 665 -28.96 -1.51 16.70
N ASP A 666 -28.84 -1.37 18.02
CA ASP A 666 -29.46 -0.28 18.77
C ASP A 666 -28.53 0.95 18.80
N SER A 667 -29.11 2.12 18.55
CA SER A 667 -28.40 3.40 18.58
C SER A 667 -28.36 3.98 20.01
N GLU A 668 -29.34 3.66 20.85
CA GLU A 668 -29.44 4.18 22.22
C GLU A 668 -28.41 3.49 23.12
N ALA A 669 -28.38 2.15 23.15
CA ALA A 669 -27.31 1.40 23.82
C ALA A 669 -25.89 1.76 23.31
N ALA A 670 -25.75 2.11 22.02
CA ALA A 670 -24.47 2.52 21.46
C ALA A 670 -24.02 3.91 21.96
N LYS A 671 -24.95 4.86 22.14
CA LYS A 671 -24.69 6.16 22.78
C LYS A 671 -24.35 6.04 24.26
N GLU A 672 -25.04 5.18 25.00
CA GLU A 672 -24.71 4.93 26.41
C GLU A 672 -23.29 4.37 26.58
N VAL A 673 -22.88 3.44 25.70
CA VAL A 673 -21.49 2.95 25.69
C VAL A 673 -20.53 4.08 25.26
N GLN A 674 -20.91 4.99 24.36
CA GLN A 674 -20.09 6.15 23.99
C GLN A 674 -19.76 7.03 25.22
N SER A 675 -20.76 7.44 26.01
CA SER A 675 -20.56 8.30 27.19
C SER A 675 -19.92 7.60 28.39
N ILE A 676 -19.98 6.26 28.46
CA ILE A 676 -19.23 5.45 29.43
C ILE A 676 -17.73 5.34 29.06
N LEU A 677 -17.38 5.49 27.77
CA LEU A 677 -16.00 5.40 27.29
C LEU A 677 -15.30 6.78 27.21
N GLU A 678 -16.03 7.84 26.85
CA GLU A 678 -15.46 9.17 26.58
C GLU A 678 -15.03 9.93 27.85
N HIS A 679 -13.72 10.16 27.99
CA HIS A 679 -13.11 10.78 29.16
C HIS A 679 -13.61 12.19 29.40
N THR A 680 -14.19 12.41 30.56
CA THR A 680 -14.83 13.67 30.96
C THR A 680 -14.24 14.12 32.29
N THR A 681 -13.40 15.15 32.24
CA THR A 681 -12.96 15.92 33.42
C THR A 681 -13.95 17.04 33.71
N LEU A 682 -13.90 17.59 34.92
CA LEU A 682 -14.74 18.73 35.32
C LEU A 682 -14.56 19.93 34.37
N GLY A 683 -13.32 20.23 33.98
CA GLY A 683 -13.01 21.30 33.01
C GLY A 683 -13.58 21.09 31.59
N SER A 684 -14.21 19.95 31.30
CA SER A 684 -14.94 19.70 30.04
C SER A 684 -16.47 19.91 30.15
N VAL A 685 -16.99 20.20 31.35
CA VAL A 685 -18.39 20.58 31.61
C VAL A 685 -18.51 21.93 32.34
N THR A 686 -17.43 22.46 32.92
CA THR A 686 -17.38 23.79 33.52
C THR A 686 -17.46 24.92 32.49
N ARG A 687 -18.38 25.85 32.70
CA ARG A 687 -18.53 27.11 31.96
C ARG A 687 -17.58 28.20 32.47
N ARG A 688 -17.48 28.34 33.81
CA ARG A 688 -16.53 29.23 34.51
C ARG A 688 -16.31 28.80 35.97
N THR A 689 -15.16 29.16 36.51
CA THR A 689 -14.81 29.11 37.93
C THR A 689 -14.68 30.52 38.49
N GLU A 690 -15.05 30.70 39.76
CA GLU A 690 -14.96 31.97 40.49
C GLU A 690 -14.59 31.69 41.95
N ILE A 691 -13.55 32.34 42.48
CA ILE A 691 -13.24 32.27 43.92
C ILE A 691 -13.86 33.48 44.62
N TRP A 692 -14.72 33.23 45.60
CA TRP A 692 -15.44 34.23 46.39
C TRP A 692 -15.06 34.15 47.87
N TYR A 693 -14.97 35.31 48.53
CA TYR A 693 -14.87 35.39 49.99
C TYR A 693 -16.27 35.59 50.58
N ASP A 694 -16.80 34.57 51.26
CA ASP A 694 -18.19 34.45 51.71
C ASP A 694 -18.24 34.09 53.22
N PRO A 695 -17.85 35.03 54.10
CA PRO A 695 -17.70 34.81 55.55
C PRO A 695 -19.05 34.74 56.30
N LEU A 696 -20.18 34.73 55.59
CA LEU A 696 -21.50 34.69 56.18
C LEU A 696 -21.84 33.29 56.70
N ARG A 697 -22.55 33.25 57.84
CA ARG A 697 -23.12 32.03 58.41
C ARG A 697 -24.63 32.02 58.12
N PRO A 698 -25.14 31.08 57.29
CA PRO A 698 -26.52 31.10 56.81
C PRO A 698 -27.60 31.12 57.90
N LEU A 699 -27.31 30.56 59.07
CA LEU A 699 -28.23 30.47 60.22
C LEU A 699 -28.22 31.70 61.14
N GLU A 700 -27.28 32.65 60.97
CA GLU A 700 -27.08 33.81 61.86
C GLU A 700 -27.22 35.18 61.16
N ALA A 701 -27.34 35.22 59.83
CA ALA A 701 -27.32 36.44 59.03
C ALA A 701 -28.68 36.75 58.35
N GLU A 702 -28.89 38.01 57.95
CA GLU A 702 -30.08 38.44 57.18
C GLU A 702 -30.09 37.91 55.73
N ARG A 703 -28.94 37.41 55.25
CA ARG A 703 -28.74 36.77 53.95
C ARG A 703 -27.93 35.49 54.11
N ALA A 704 -28.25 34.45 53.32
CA ALA A 704 -27.52 33.18 53.39
C ALA A 704 -26.10 33.25 52.81
N THR A 705 -25.88 34.12 51.81
CA THR A 705 -24.66 34.19 50.99
C THR A 705 -24.33 35.62 50.56
N VAL A 706 -23.06 35.89 50.26
CA VAL A 706 -22.65 37.14 49.58
C VAL A 706 -23.12 37.17 48.12
N VAL A 707 -23.20 36.00 47.48
CA VAL A 707 -23.72 35.85 46.11
C VAL A 707 -25.25 35.79 46.13
N GLU A 708 -25.91 36.84 45.64
CA GLU A 708 -27.38 36.94 45.59
C GLU A 708 -28.03 35.89 44.67
N GLU A 709 -27.29 35.39 43.67
CA GLU A 709 -27.76 34.32 42.76
C GLU A 709 -27.83 32.95 43.41
N ASP A 710 -27.09 32.72 44.51
CA ASP A 710 -26.95 31.42 45.16
C ASP A 710 -27.84 31.30 46.43
N GLU A 711 -28.51 32.38 46.83
CA GLU A 711 -29.15 32.50 48.15
C GLU A 711 -30.27 31.47 48.37
N ASP A 712 -31.17 31.27 47.40
CA ASP A 712 -32.33 30.38 47.54
C ASP A 712 -31.94 28.91 47.73
N PHE A 713 -31.03 28.38 46.90
CA PHE A 713 -30.62 26.96 46.98
C PHE A 713 -29.68 26.68 48.16
N VAL A 714 -28.76 27.61 48.48
CA VAL A 714 -27.88 27.46 49.65
C VAL A 714 -28.69 27.51 50.95
N ARG A 715 -29.70 28.37 51.02
CA ARG A 715 -30.64 28.39 52.14
C ARG A 715 -31.42 27.08 52.25
N LEU A 716 -32.00 26.59 51.15
CA LEU A 716 -32.74 25.34 51.12
C LEU A 716 -31.90 24.15 51.60
N TYR A 717 -30.62 24.09 51.21
CA TYR A 717 -29.67 23.07 51.66
C TYR A 717 -29.53 23.07 53.19
N TYR A 718 -29.20 24.22 53.80
CA TYR A 718 -29.00 24.32 55.25
C TYR A 718 -30.30 24.23 56.08
N ASP A 719 -31.44 24.67 55.52
CA ASP A 719 -32.77 24.48 56.16
C ASP A 719 -33.26 23.02 56.09
N THR A 720 -32.66 22.17 55.23
CA THR A 720 -33.06 20.75 55.01
C THR A 720 -32.04 19.75 55.58
N SER A 721 -30.78 20.14 55.76
CA SER A 721 -29.72 19.28 56.33
C SER A 721 -29.97 18.99 57.82
N PHE A 722 -30.02 17.70 58.20
CA PHE A 722 -30.23 17.26 59.59
C PHE A 722 -28.94 17.11 60.43
N GLU A 723 -27.79 17.52 59.90
CA GLU A 723 -26.48 17.38 60.54
C GLU A 723 -26.04 18.72 61.17
N GLU A 724 -25.45 18.67 62.38
CA GLU A 724 -24.94 19.86 63.07
C GLU A 724 -23.58 20.28 62.46
N ILE A 725 -23.64 21.03 61.36
CA ILE A 725 -22.46 21.51 60.61
C ILE A 725 -21.68 22.54 61.45
N ASP A 726 -20.43 22.20 61.80
CA ASP A 726 -19.53 23.05 62.58
C ASP A 726 -18.89 24.15 61.70
N PHE A 727 -19.60 25.27 61.57
CA PHE A 727 -19.12 26.47 60.85
C PHE A 727 -17.80 27.06 61.42
N SER A 728 -17.27 26.59 62.56
CA SER A 728 -15.94 27.00 63.03
C SER A 728 -14.78 26.25 62.36
N LYS A 729 -15.09 25.23 61.54
CA LYS A 729 -14.12 24.41 60.79
C LYS A 729 -14.13 24.66 59.28
N ILE A 730 -15.06 25.46 58.76
CA ILE A 730 -15.20 25.71 57.31
C ILE A 730 -14.53 27.04 56.95
N SER A 731 -13.64 27.03 55.95
CA SER A 731 -12.97 28.26 55.46
C SER A 731 -13.99 29.28 54.91
N PRO A 732 -13.74 30.60 55.07
CA PRO A 732 -14.56 31.65 54.48
C PRO A 732 -14.40 31.78 52.95
N TRP A 733 -13.40 31.13 52.35
CA TRP A 733 -13.20 31.12 50.91
C TRP A 733 -14.04 30.02 50.23
N VAL A 734 -14.61 30.34 49.08
CA VAL A 734 -15.50 29.46 48.32
C VAL A 734 -15.07 29.41 46.86
N LEU A 735 -14.81 28.21 46.34
CA LEU A 735 -14.71 27.97 44.91
C LEU A 735 -16.13 27.71 44.35
N ARG A 736 -16.64 28.64 43.55
CA ARG A 736 -17.92 28.54 42.84
C ARG A 736 -17.65 28.09 41.40
N ILE A 737 -18.30 27.02 40.97
CA ILE A 737 -18.17 26.42 39.66
C ILE A 737 -19.53 26.47 38.98
N GLU A 738 -19.63 27.19 37.86
CA GLU A 738 -20.83 27.18 37.01
C GLU A 738 -20.62 26.16 35.88
N LEU A 739 -21.55 25.21 35.75
CA LEU A 739 -21.50 24.16 34.72
C LEU A 739 -22.38 24.52 33.51
N ASP A 740 -22.03 23.97 32.36
CA ASP A 740 -22.80 24.11 31.13
C ASP A 740 -23.87 23.01 31.01
N MET A 741 -25.13 23.43 30.88
CA MET A 741 -26.29 22.54 30.75
C MET A 741 -26.25 21.72 29.45
N GLU A 742 -25.72 22.29 28.35
CA GLU A 742 -25.61 21.56 27.08
C GLU A 742 -24.57 20.42 27.19
N ALA A 743 -23.39 20.71 27.76
CA ALA A 743 -22.36 19.70 28.01
C ALA A 743 -22.78 18.62 29.03
N MET A 744 -23.53 18.98 30.08
CA MET A 744 -24.07 18.02 31.05
C MET A 744 -25.09 17.07 30.42
N ALA A 745 -25.99 17.60 29.58
CA ALA A 745 -27.02 16.81 28.90
C ALA A 745 -26.44 15.86 27.84
N ASP A 746 -25.52 16.31 26.97
CA ASP A 746 -24.91 15.47 25.93
C ASP A 746 -24.08 14.32 26.52
N LYS A 747 -23.50 14.53 27.71
CA LYS A 747 -22.72 13.52 28.45
C LYS A 747 -23.55 12.67 29.43
N ASN A 748 -24.84 12.98 29.59
CA ASN A 748 -25.78 12.31 30.51
C ASN A 748 -25.23 12.23 31.95
N LEU A 749 -24.90 13.39 32.53
CA LEU A 749 -24.43 13.56 33.91
C LEU A 749 -25.48 14.30 34.75
N LEU A 750 -25.55 13.96 36.04
CA LEU A 750 -26.38 14.63 37.05
C LEU A 750 -25.49 15.36 38.07
N MET A 751 -25.98 16.41 38.71
CA MET A 751 -25.23 17.16 39.73
C MET A 751 -24.80 16.26 40.90
N GLU A 752 -25.66 15.34 41.35
CA GLU A 752 -25.31 14.39 42.41
C GLU A 752 -24.07 13.54 42.07
N ASP A 753 -23.90 13.15 40.80
CA ASP A 753 -22.81 12.25 40.39
C ASP A 753 -21.46 12.97 40.42
N ILE A 754 -21.44 14.25 40.08
CA ILE A 754 -20.25 15.10 40.24
C ILE A 754 -19.87 15.23 41.71
N VAL A 755 -20.83 15.48 42.59
CA VAL A 755 -20.57 15.59 44.05
C VAL A 755 -20.05 14.27 44.62
N LYS A 756 -20.66 13.13 44.26
CA LYS A 756 -20.17 11.78 44.64
C LYS A 756 -18.71 11.57 44.20
N CYS A 757 -18.33 12.01 43.00
CA CYS A 757 -16.95 11.94 42.53
C CYS A 757 -16.01 12.86 43.32
N ILE A 758 -16.39 14.12 43.63
CA ILE A 758 -15.55 15.03 44.43
C ILE A 758 -15.28 14.43 45.82
N SER A 759 -16.33 13.99 46.53
CA SER A 759 -16.20 13.39 47.86
C SER A 759 -15.47 12.04 47.86
N ALA A 760 -15.40 11.33 46.72
CA ALA A 760 -14.63 10.10 46.58
C ALA A 760 -13.14 10.34 46.30
N GLU A 761 -12.78 11.46 45.66
CA GLU A 761 -11.41 11.78 45.27
C GLU A 761 -10.67 12.60 46.35
N TYR A 762 -11.36 13.52 47.02
CA TYR A 762 -10.80 14.40 48.07
C TYR A 762 -11.30 14.07 49.49
N GLY A 763 -12.26 13.14 49.64
CA GLY A 763 -12.86 12.80 50.92
C GLY A 763 -13.99 13.74 51.36
N SER A 764 -14.89 13.24 52.22
CA SER A 764 -15.98 14.00 52.84
C SER A 764 -15.51 15.00 53.90
N ASP A 765 -14.35 14.73 54.51
CA ASP A 765 -13.93 15.38 55.75
C ASP A 765 -12.99 16.57 55.50
N GLU A 766 -12.45 16.71 54.28
CA GLU A 766 -11.55 17.80 53.85
C GLU A 766 -12.27 18.89 53.03
N LEU A 767 -13.34 18.53 52.30
CA LEU A 767 -14.09 19.45 51.43
C LEU A 767 -15.61 19.42 51.68
N HIS A 768 -16.17 20.58 52.00
CA HIS A 768 -17.61 20.79 52.10
C HIS A 768 -18.17 21.27 50.76
N VAL A 769 -19.00 20.44 50.10
CA VAL A 769 -19.56 20.68 48.76
C VAL A 769 -21.07 20.90 48.83
N ILE A 770 -21.57 21.95 48.16
CA ILE A 770 -23.00 22.23 47.95
C ILE A 770 -23.26 22.28 46.45
N HIS A 771 -24.43 21.81 45.99
CA HIS A 771 -24.86 21.88 44.59
C HIS A 771 -26.30 22.44 44.48
N SER A 772 -26.63 22.99 43.31
CA SER A 772 -28.01 23.28 42.88
C SER A 772 -28.74 22.01 42.44
N GLU A 773 -30.06 22.05 42.25
CA GLU A 773 -30.79 20.95 41.62
C GLU A 773 -30.55 20.92 40.09
N ASP A 774 -30.73 19.75 39.47
CA ASP A 774 -30.72 19.60 37.99
C ASP A 774 -31.90 20.36 37.32
N ASN A 775 -32.88 20.84 38.10
CA ASN A 775 -34.03 21.63 37.64
C ASN A 775 -33.76 23.14 37.58
N ASP A 776 -32.68 23.64 38.18
CA ASP A 776 -32.41 25.07 38.34
C ASP A 776 -31.92 25.73 37.04
N ASP A 777 -32.26 27.01 36.85
CA ASP A 777 -31.86 27.82 35.67
C ASP A 777 -30.33 27.94 35.48
N ARG A 778 -29.54 27.57 36.50
CA ARG A 778 -28.08 27.43 36.43
C ARG A 778 -27.59 26.29 37.29
N LEU A 779 -26.72 25.45 36.72
CA LEU A 779 -26.03 24.40 37.44
C LEU A 779 -24.81 24.98 38.16
N VAL A 780 -24.91 25.14 39.48
CA VAL A 780 -23.86 25.74 40.33
C VAL A 780 -23.41 24.76 41.39
N LEU A 781 -22.09 24.66 41.59
CA LEU A 781 -21.45 23.86 42.62
C LEU A 781 -20.50 24.74 43.43
N ARG A 782 -20.60 24.69 44.77
CA ARG A 782 -19.82 25.51 45.72
C ARG A 782 -18.96 24.60 46.60
N VAL A 783 -17.65 24.75 46.55
CA VAL A 783 -16.68 24.00 47.36
C VAL A 783 -16.06 24.91 48.41
N ARG A 784 -15.96 24.45 49.65
CA ARG A 784 -15.21 25.09 50.75
C ARG A 784 -14.24 24.10 51.39
N LEU A 785 -13.10 24.59 51.89
CA LEU A 785 -12.16 23.80 52.69
C LEU A 785 -12.72 23.55 54.10
N VAL A 786 -12.36 22.41 54.69
CA VAL A 786 -12.60 22.07 56.10
C VAL A 786 -11.26 21.96 56.83
N ASN A 787 -10.91 22.95 57.65
CA ASN A 787 -9.64 23.02 58.37
C ASN A 787 -9.72 22.15 59.63
N SER A 788 -8.74 21.27 59.85
CA SER A 788 -8.73 20.37 61.01
C SER A 788 -8.31 21.10 62.30
N GLU A 789 -8.54 20.47 63.46
CA GLU A 789 -8.08 21.02 64.74
C GLU A 789 -6.54 21.00 64.91
N ALA A 790 -5.80 20.31 64.01
CA ALA A 790 -4.33 20.31 64.00
C ALA A 790 -3.74 21.50 63.22
N ASP A 791 -4.42 22.00 62.19
CA ASP A 791 -3.90 23.04 61.31
C ASP A 791 -3.89 24.42 61.99
N LYS A 792 -4.84 24.63 62.91
CA LYS A 792 -4.99 25.85 63.72
C LYS A 792 -3.82 26.12 64.69
N GLU A 793 -2.92 25.15 64.92
CA GLU A 793 -1.65 25.41 65.64
C GLU A 793 -0.51 25.89 64.71
N ALA A 794 -0.66 25.77 63.39
CA ALA A 794 0.31 26.27 62.39
C ALA A 794 -0.01 27.69 61.89
N GLU A 795 -1.28 28.07 61.82
CA GLU A 795 -1.79 29.36 61.30
C GLU A 795 -1.46 30.61 62.16
N ALA A 796 -0.57 30.49 63.15
CA ALA A 796 -0.26 31.55 64.11
C ALA A 796 0.67 32.68 63.59
N GLU A 797 1.31 32.49 62.44
CA GLU A 797 1.99 33.56 61.69
C GLU A 797 1.24 33.76 60.36
N GLY A 798 0.68 34.95 60.17
CA GLY A 798 -0.45 35.16 59.24
C GLY A 798 -0.07 35.12 57.76
N ASP A 799 -0.73 34.22 57.02
CA ASP A 799 -0.49 33.97 55.59
C ASP A 799 -1.83 33.71 54.87
N GLU A 800 -2.78 34.68 54.91
CA GLU A 800 -4.11 34.58 54.27
C GLU A 800 -4.03 34.30 52.75
N ASP A 801 -2.92 34.68 52.11
CA ASP A 801 -2.60 34.35 50.72
C ASP A 801 -2.44 32.84 50.47
N VAL A 802 -2.13 32.03 51.50
CA VAL A 802 -1.90 30.59 51.37
C VAL A 802 -3.18 29.80 51.16
N GLU A 803 -4.27 30.07 51.90
CA GLU A 803 -5.57 29.42 51.65
C GLU A 803 -6.05 29.69 50.22
N HIS A 804 -6.00 30.97 49.80
CA HIS A 804 -6.39 31.38 48.46
C HIS A 804 -5.49 30.74 47.37
N THR A 805 -4.17 30.68 47.58
CA THR A 805 -3.24 30.01 46.65
C THR A 805 -3.43 28.49 46.64
N PHE A 806 -3.87 27.88 47.74
CA PHE A 806 -4.19 26.46 47.83
C PHE A 806 -5.50 26.13 47.10
N LEU A 807 -6.54 26.96 47.26
CA LEU A 807 -7.77 26.87 46.48
C LEU A 807 -7.55 27.01 44.97
N GLN A 808 -6.66 27.91 44.52
CA GLN A 808 -6.28 27.99 43.09
C GLN A 808 -5.57 26.73 42.58
N ARG A 809 -4.84 26.00 43.44
CA ARG A 809 -4.24 24.70 43.06
C ARG A 809 -5.29 23.60 43.01
N ILE A 810 -6.22 23.57 43.97
CA ILE A 810 -7.37 22.64 43.97
C ILE A 810 -8.24 22.89 42.74
N GLU A 811 -8.54 24.13 42.39
CA GLU A 811 -9.25 24.51 41.15
C GLU A 811 -8.57 23.93 39.91
N GLN A 812 -7.26 24.18 39.75
CA GLN A 812 -6.50 23.66 38.60
C GLN A 812 -6.48 22.12 38.57
N ASN A 813 -6.36 21.47 39.73
CA ASN A 813 -6.36 20.01 39.84
C ASN A 813 -7.73 19.42 39.51
N MET A 814 -8.80 19.96 40.08
CA MET A 814 -10.18 19.56 39.81
C MET A 814 -10.57 19.74 38.34
N LEU A 815 -10.13 20.82 37.68
CA LEU A 815 -10.45 21.03 36.26
C LEU A 815 -9.69 20.07 35.32
N SER A 816 -8.51 19.58 35.71
CA SER A 816 -7.58 18.88 34.79
C SER A 816 -7.29 17.41 35.10
N GLU A 817 -7.24 16.99 36.37
CA GLU A 817 -6.97 15.60 36.76
C GLU A 817 -8.27 14.85 37.17
N MET A 818 -9.21 15.53 37.84
CA MET A 818 -10.43 14.90 38.36
C MET A 818 -11.30 14.28 37.26
N THR A 819 -11.64 13.00 37.41
CA THR A 819 -12.39 12.23 36.40
C THR A 819 -13.84 12.04 36.82
N LEU A 820 -14.77 12.68 36.11
CA LEU A 820 -16.22 12.50 36.35
C LEU A 820 -16.73 11.19 35.75
N ARG A 821 -16.32 10.90 34.51
CA ARG A 821 -16.74 9.71 33.76
C ARG A 821 -15.74 9.41 32.63
N GLY A 822 -15.86 8.21 32.05
CA GLY A 822 -15.04 7.80 30.92
C GLY A 822 -13.68 7.25 31.33
N ILE A 823 -12.88 6.89 30.32
CA ILE A 823 -11.63 6.15 30.53
C ILE A 823 -10.44 7.05 30.22
N GLU A 824 -9.50 7.15 31.17
CA GLU A 824 -8.23 7.85 30.96
C GLU A 824 -7.62 7.59 29.57
N LYS A 825 -7.17 8.69 28.95
CA LYS A 825 -6.55 8.75 27.61
C LYS A 825 -7.51 8.59 26.42
N ILE A 826 -8.80 8.32 26.62
CA ILE A 826 -9.81 8.24 25.54
C ILE A 826 -10.57 9.56 25.44
N LYS A 827 -10.08 10.47 24.58
CA LYS A 827 -10.54 11.87 24.53
C LYS A 827 -11.92 12.06 23.91
N ARG A 828 -12.25 11.25 22.91
CA ARG A 828 -13.48 11.33 22.10
C ARG A 828 -13.85 9.93 21.59
N VAL A 829 -15.13 9.70 21.35
CA VAL A 829 -15.61 8.44 20.77
C VAL A 829 -16.59 8.72 19.62
N PHE A 830 -16.33 8.15 18.45
CA PHE A 830 -17.09 8.39 17.22
C PHE A 830 -17.96 7.18 16.86
N MET A 831 -19.28 7.37 16.77
CA MET A 831 -20.21 6.35 16.26
C MET A 831 -20.13 6.23 14.73
N ARG A 832 -20.17 4.99 14.21
CA ARG A 832 -20.38 4.70 12.78
C ARG A 832 -21.20 3.41 12.56
N GLU A 833 -21.88 3.33 11.43
CA GLU A 833 -22.65 2.15 10.98
C GLU A 833 -21.98 1.52 9.72
N PRO A 834 -20.85 0.79 9.86
CA PRO A 834 -20.26 0.05 8.75
C PRO A 834 -21.18 -1.07 8.23
N LYS A 835 -21.29 -1.19 6.91
CA LYS A 835 -21.86 -2.35 6.22
C LYS A 835 -20.81 -3.45 6.10
N ARG A 836 -21.15 -4.66 6.53
CA ARG A 836 -20.24 -5.82 6.57
C ARG A 836 -20.84 -7.01 5.83
N GLU A 837 -20.03 -7.71 5.03
CA GLU A 837 -20.38 -9.03 4.50
C GLU A 837 -20.31 -10.07 5.65
N HIS A 838 -21.41 -10.80 5.85
CA HIS A 838 -21.55 -11.86 6.85
C HIS A 838 -22.03 -13.15 6.17
N VAL A 839 -21.57 -14.30 6.64
CA VAL A 839 -22.10 -15.60 6.22
C VAL A 839 -22.99 -16.13 7.33
N ASP A 840 -24.31 -16.20 7.09
CA ASP A 840 -25.28 -16.72 8.07
C ASP A 840 -24.84 -18.12 8.54
N PRO A 841 -24.66 -18.39 9.84
CA PRO A 841 -24.22 -19.71 10.30
C PRO A 841 -25.24 -20.84 10.05
N VAL A 842 -26.52 -20.49 9.75
CA VAL A 842 -27.61 -21.45 9.51
C VAL A 842 -27.92 -21.62 8.02
N THR A 843 -28.10 -20.53 7.27
CA THR A 843 -28.42 -20.59 5.83
C THR A 843 -27.16 -20.70 4.97
N GLY A 844 -26.05 -20.16 5.47
CA GLY A 844 -24.76 -20.02 4.82
C GLY A 844 -24.77 -19.17 3.55
N ALA A 845 -25.82 -18.36 3.35
CA ALA A 845 -25.82 -17.30 2.35
C ALA A 845 -24.91 -16.14 2.78
N LEU A 846 -24.37 -15.41 1.80
CA LEU A 846 -23.66 -14.15 2.03
C LEU A 846 -24.67 -13.01 2.16
N GLY A 847 -24.86 -12.50 3.38
CA GLY A 847 -25.68 -11.32 3.67
C GLY A 847 -24.84 -10.06 3.86
N MET A 848 -25.49 -8.89 3.84
CA MET A 848 -24.92 -7.65 4.36
C MET A 848 -25.63 -7.29 5.66
N VAL A 849 -24.86 -7.13 6.73
CA VAL A 849 -25.35 -6.69 8.05
C VAL A 849 -24.76 -5.32 8.34
N THR A 850 -25.56 -4.42 8.93
CA THR A 850 -25.05 -3.25 9.62
C THR A 850 -24.95 -3.51 11.12
N GLU A 851 -23.85 -3.04 11.71
CA GLU A 851 -23.61 -3.03 13.14
C GLU A 851 -23.02 -1.67 13.53
N TRP A 852 -23.45 -1.10 14.66
CA TRP A 852 -22.85 0.09 15.25
C TRP A 852 -21.47 -0.25 15.82
N VAL A 853 -20.49 0.57 15.46
CA VAL A 853 -19.08 0.45 15.87
C VAL A 853 -18.61 1.80 16.38
N LEU A 854 -17.88 1.80 17.48
CA LEU A 854 -17.34 2.99 18.11
C LEU A 854 -15.83 3.08 17.84
N ASP A 855 -15.38 4.15 17.18
CA ASP A 855 -13.96 4.42 16.95
C ASP A 855 -13.49 5.47 17.97
N THR A 856 -12.44 5.20 18.75
CA THR A 856 -11.94 6.14 19.77
C THR A 856 -10.84 7.06 19.25
N GLU A 857 -10.71 8.24 19.86
CA GLU A 857 -9.47 9.03 19.85
C GLU A 857 -8.69 8.75 21.15
N GLY A 858 -7.55 8.05 21.03
CA GLY A 858 -6.78 7.56 22.17
C GLY A 858 -6.97 6.07 22.44
N ILE A 859 -6.13 5.53 23.32
CA ILE A 859 -5.95 4.08 23.57
C ILE A 859 -5.88 3.77 25.07
N ASN A 860 -6.66 2.77 25.50
CA ASN A 860 -6.62 2.14 26.82
C ASN A 860 -7.34 0.78 26.76
N PHE A 861 -6.82 -0.16 25.96
CA PHE A 861 -7.47 -1.43 25.61
C PHE A 861 -7.94 -2.22 26.83
N SER A 862 -7.13 -2.27 27.89
CA SER A 862 -7.44 -3.00 29.12
C SER A 862 -8.69 -2.46 29.83
N ALA A 863 -8.79 -1.14 29.99
CA ALA A 863 -9.95 -0.54 30.64
C ALA A 863 -11.22 -0.66 29.77
N VAL A 864 -11.10 -0.45 28.45
CA VAL A 864 -12.21 -0.57 27.50
C VAL A 864 -12.78 -1.98 27.46
N ALA A 865 -11.93 -3.00 27.48
CA ALA A 865 -12.36 -4.40 27.48
C ALA A 865 -13.14 -4.78 28.76
N SER A 866 -12.95 -4.05 29.86
CA SER A 866 -13.64 -4.26 31.15
C SER A 866 -14.80 -3.30 31.42
N ALA A 867 -14.98 -2.24 30.62
CA ALA A 867 -15.82 -1.09 30.98
C ALA A 867 -17.33 -1.38 31.00
N ASP A 868 -17.84 -2.14 30.02
CA ASP A 868 -19.27 -2.46 29.92
C ASP A 868 -19.46 -3.88 29.39
N ARG A 869 -20.40 -4.62 29.98
CA ARG A 869 -20.85 -5.95 29.53
C ARG A 869 -21.40 -5.93 28.10
N ARG A 870 -21.87 -4.79 27.57
CA ARG A 870 -22.37 -4.63 26.20
C ARG A 870 -21.26 -4.64 25.13
N ILE A 871 -20.02 -4.38 25.54
CA ILE A 871 -18.85 -4.43 24.65
C ILE A 871 -18.51 -5.88 24.31
N ASP A 872 -18.05 -6.10 23.08
CA ASP A 872 -17.51 -7.37 22.61
C ASP A 872 -15.97 -7.35 22.64
N HIS A 873 -15.44 -7.76 23.80
CA HIS A 873 -14.02 -7.98 24.03
C HIS A 873 -13.35 -9.00 23.07
N THR A 874 -14.11 -9.79 22.31
CA THR A 874 -13.54 -10.76 21.34
C THR A 874 -13.27 -10.13 19.97
N ARG A 875 -13.90 -8.99 19.67
CA ARG A 875 -13.76 -8.27 18.39
C ARG A 875 -13.04 -6.92 18.52
N LEU A 876 -12.77 -6.45 19.74
CA LEU A 876 -12.03 -5.22 20.04
C LEU A 876 -10.65 -5.18 19.34
N MET A 877 -10.36 -4.10 18.60
CA MET A 877 -9.08 -3.88 17.91
C MET A 877 -8.41 -2.58 18.35
N SER A 878 -7.07 -2.56 18.39
CA SER A 878 -6.26 -1.35 18.58
C SER A 878 -5.38 -1.11 17.35
N ASN A 879 -5.02 0.15 17.09
CA ASN A 879 -3.98 0.49 16.11
C ASN A 879 -2.61 0.76 16.75
N ASP A 880 -2.47 0.67 18.09
CA ASP A 880 -1.16 0.63 18.74
C ASP A 880 -0.70 -0.81 18.98
N ILE A 881 0.26 -1.22 18.16
CA ILE A 881 0.87 -2.56 18.24
C ILE A 881 1.65 -2.72 19.57
N CYS A 882 2.15 -1.62 20.15
CA CYS A 882 2.82 -1.62 21.45
C CYS A 882 1.86 -1.83 22.63
N GLU A 883 0.54 -1.65 22.44
CA GLU A 883 -0.51 -2.00 23.41
C GLU A 883 -0.91 -3.46 23.25
N ILE A 884 -1.09 -3.93 22.01
CA ILE A 884 -1.45 -5.32 21.70
C ILE A 884 -0.42 -6.31 22.26
N ILE A 885 0.89 -6.03 22.15
CA ILE A 885 1.92 -6.93 22.70
C ILE A 885 1.84 -7.10 24.22
N ARG A 886 1.41 -6.06 24.94
CA ARG A 886 1.29 -6.06 26.41
C ARG A 886 0.02 -6.78 26.89
N ASN A 887 -1.06 -6.70 26.12
CA ASN A 887 -2.38 -7.12 26.55
C ASN A 887 -2.83 -8.46 25.93
N LEU A 888 -2.37 -8.80 24.72
CA LEU A 888 -2.76 -10.00 23.96
C LEU A 888 -1.58 -10.88 23.51
N GLY A 889 -0.35 -10.39 23.58
CA GLY A 889 0.86 -11.16 23.24
C GLY A 889 1.25 -11.17 21.75
N VAL A 890 2.27 -11.97 21.41
CA VAL A 890 2.99 -11.85 20.13
C VAL A 890 2.23 -12.34 18.90
N GLU A 891 1.38 -13.36 18.99
CA GLU A 891 0.57 -13.81 17.84
C GLU A 891 -0.57 -12.83 17.51
N ALA A 892 -1.13 -12.16 18.53
CA ALA A 892 -2.05 -11.06 18.30
C ALA A 892 -1.35 -9.87 17.61
N VAL A 893 -0.06 -9.64 17.92
CA VAL A 893 0.79 -8.66 17.22
C VAL A 893 1.05 -9.06 15.77
N ARG A 894 1.41 -10.31 15.47
CA ARG A 894 1.57 -10.83 14.10
C ARG A 894 0.34 -10.49 13.25
N GLN A 895 -0.85 -10.84 13.75
CA GLN A 895 -2.10 -10.62 13.01
C GLN A 895 -2.51 -9.14 12.93
N ALA A 896 -2.23 -8.34 13.95
CA ALA A 896 -2.49 -6.89 13.94
C ALA A 896 -1.55 -6.16 12.98
N LEU A 897 -0.26 -6.49 12.96
CA LEU A 897 0.72 -5.98 11.99
C LEU A 897 0.27 -6.29 10.56
N LEU A 898 -0.17 -7.53 10.30
CA LEU A 898 -0.63 -7.93 8.98
C LEU A 898 -1.89 -7.17 8.56
N GLY A 899 -2.83 -6.94 9.48
CA GLY A 899 -4.02 -6.12 9.25
C GLY A 899 -3.70 -4.64 8.95
N GLU A 900 -2.79 -4.03 9.71
CA GLU A 900 -2.38 -2.63 9.54
C GLU A 900 -1.53 -2.42 8.26
N LEU A 901 -0.56 -3.30 7.98
CA LEU A 901 0.23 -3.24 6.74
C LEU A 901 -0.66 -3.42 5.50
N ARG A 902 -1.62 -4.35 5.57
CA ARG A 902 -2.60 -4.57 4.51
C ARG A 902 -3.50 -3.36 4.31
N SER A 903 -4.04 -2.77 5.37
CA SER A 903 -4.95 -1.61 5.27
C SER A 903 -4.26 -0.38 4.69
N VAL A 904 -2.98 -0.16 5.01
CA VAL A 904 -2.17 0.92 4.44
C VAL A 904 -1.93 0.73 2.94
N ILE A 905 -1.68 -0.50 2.47
CA ILE A 905 -1.37 -0.79 1.06
C ILE A 905 -2.65 -0.86 0.20
N GLU A 906 -3.70 -1.53 0.68
CA GLU A 906 -4.97 -1.67 -0.05
C GLU A 906 -5.75 -0.34 -0.15
N PHE A 907 -5.44 0.67 0.67
CA PHE A 907 -6.02 2.01 0.59
C PHE A 907 -5.83 2.68 -0.78
N ASP A 908 -4.69 2.43 -1.43
CA ASP A 908 -4.37 2.95 -2.77
C ASP A 908 -5.02 2.13 -3.91
N GLY A 909 -5.75 1.04 -3.57
CA GLY A 909 -6.18 0.01 -4.52
C GLY A 909 -5.03 -0.91 -4.98
N SER A 910 -3.84 -0.73 -4.41
CA SER A 910 -2.67 -1.60 -4.63
C SER A 910 -2.84 -2.93 -3.91
N TYR A 911 -2.51 -4.03 -4.57
CA TYR A 911 -2.57 -5.40 -4.01
C TYR A 911 -1.17 -6.02 -3.98
N VAL A 912 -0.79 -6.51 -2.81
CA VAL A 912 0.43 -7.29 -2.55
C VAL A 912 0.01 -8.67 -2.04
N ASN A 913 0.69 -9.73 -2.49
CA ASN A 913 0.41 -11.10 -2.11
C ASN A 913 0.70 -11.34 -0.62
N TYR A 914 -0.16 -12.11 0.05
CA TYR A 914 -0.12 -12.40 1.48
C TYR A 914 1.27 -12.79 1.99
N ARG A 915 1.99 -13.64 1.25
CA ARG A 915 3.32 -14.18 1.61
C ARG A 915 4.31 -13.10 2.00
N HIS A 916 4.34 -12.00 1.25
CA HIS A 916 5.31 -10.93 1.43
C HIS A 916 5.04 -10.15 2.73
N LEU A 917 3.76 -9.90 3.02
CA LEU A 917 3.31 -9.29 4.26
C LEU A 917 3.56 -10.22 5.46
N ALA A 918 3.24 -11.51 5.32
CA ALA A 918 3.46 -12.53 6.35
C ALA A 918 4.95 -12.64 6.73
N ILE A 919 5.86 -12.74 5.76
CA ILE A 919 7.31 -12.78 6.02
C ILE A 919 7.79 -11.53 6.77
N LEU A 920 7.32 -10.33 6.41
CA LEU A 920 7.69 -9.11 7.14
C LEU A 920 7.16 -9.14 8.59
N CYS A 921 5.92 -9.59 8.80
CA CYS A 921 5.37 -9.78 10.14
C CYS A 921 6.20 -10.78 10.96
N ASP A 922 6.52 -11.95 10.38
CA ASP A 922 7.30 -13.01 11.03
C ASP A 922 8.71 -12.53 11.41
N VAL A 923 9.43 -11.85 10.50
CA VAL A 923 10.74 -11.24 10.81
C VAL A 923 10.64 -10.20 11.93
N MET A 924 9.50 -9.51 12.06
CA MET A 924 9.26 -8.56 13.17
C MET A 924 8.85 -9.22 14.50
N THR A 925 8.44 -10.50 14.53
CA THR A 925 7.88 -11.15 15.73
C THR A 925 8.58 -12.44 16.20
N TYR A 926 9.38 -13.12 15.38
CA TYR A 926 9.81 -14.51 15.63
C TYR A 926 10.58 -14.75 16.94
N ARG A 927 11.31 -13.74 17.46
CA ARG A 927 12.01 -13.81 18.76
C ARG A 927 11.12 -13.59 19.99
N GLY A 928 9.79 -13.57 19.83
CA GLY A 928 8.82 -13.37 20.90
C GLY A 928 8.68 -11.92 21.39
N HIS A 929 9.52 -11.02 20.89
CA HIS A 929 9.46 -9.57 21.12
C HIS A 929 9.50 -8.80 19.79
N LEU A 930 8.94 -7.60 19.78
CA LEU A 930 8.80 -6.82 18.55
C LEU A 930 10.14 -6.21 18.07
N LEU A 931 10.62 -6.68 16.91
CA LEU A 931 11.80 -6.16 16.23
C LEU A 931 11.42 -5.01 15.29
N SER A 932 11.93 -3.80 15.54
CA SER A 932 11.80 -2.68 14.60
C SER A 932 12.78 -2.83 13.43
N VAL A 933 12.37 -2.48 12.22
CA VAL A 933 13.23 -2.55 11.02
C VAL A 933 14.18 -1.34 10.93
N THR A 934 14.74 -0.91 12.07
CA THR A 934 15.70 0.21 12.21
C THR A 934 17.09 -0.36 12.56
N ARG A 935 18.16 0.44 12.47
CA ARG A 935 19.48 0.07 13.04
C ARG A 935 19.38 -0.50 14.46
N HIS A 936 18.53 0.08 15.31
CA HIS A 936 18.37 -0.34 16.71
C HIS A 936 17.66 -1.68 16.89
N GLY A 937 17.02 -2.23 15.85
CA GLY A 937 16.51 -3.60 15.84
C GLY A 937 17.39 -4.56 15.03
N ILE A 938 17.88 -4.13 13.87
CA ILE A 938 18.76 -4.93 13.00
C ILE A 938 20.07 -5.27 13.71
N ASN A 939 20.69 -4.30 14.42
CA ASN A 939 21.96 -4.52 15.14
C ASN A 939 21.79 -5.37 16.42
N ARG A 940 20.54 -5.67 16.83
CA ARG A 940 20.18 -6.58 17.95
C ARG A 940 19.84 -8.00 17.51
N VAL A 941 19.82 -8.28 16.20
CA VAL A 941 19.81 -9.65 15.70
C VAL A 941 21.26 -10.12 15.70
N ASP A 942 21.50 -11.37 16.10
CA ASP A 942 22.84 -11.99 16.14
C ASP A 942 23.33 -12.38 14.73
N ASN A 943 23.31 -11.41 13.81
CA ASN A 943 23.93 -11.50 12.50
C ASN A 943 25.44 -11.21 12.63
N GLY A 944 26.26 -11.80 11.75
CA GLY A 944 27.70 -11.60 11.76
C GLY A 944 28.11 -10.12 11.75
N ALA A 945 29.21 -9.79 12.42
CA ALA A 945 29.75 -8.43 12.48
C ALA A 945 29.91 -7.80 11.08
N LEU A 946 30.25 -8.58 10.05
CA LEU A 946 30.37 -8.09 8.66
C LEU A 946 29.01 -7.82 8.01
N ALA A 947 27.97 -8.62 8.31
CA ALA A 947 26.61 -8.29 7.88
C ALA A 947 26.09 -7.04 8.58
N ARG A 948 26.27 -6.90 9.91
CA ARG A 948 25.83 -5.73 10.67
C ARG A 948 26.57 -4.45 10.26
N CYS A 949 27.88 -4.49 10.05
CA CYS A 949 28.65 -3.31 9.65
C CYS A 949 28.30 -2.80 8.23
N SER A 950 27.62 -3.61 7.41
CA SER A 950 27.09 -3.19 6.10
C SER A 950 25.97 -2.14 6.16
N PHE A 951 25.47 -1.82 7.36
CA PHE A 951 24.29 -0.99 7.57
C PHE A 951 24.49 0.09 8.65
N GLU A 952 24.45 1.36 8.22
CA GLU A 952 24.47 2.62 9.01
C GLU A 952 25.72 2.85 9.91
N GLU A 953 26.09 1.93 10.79
CA GLU A 953 27.03 2.16 11.91
C GLU A 953 28.30 1.26 11.80
N THR A 954 28.95 1.31 10.64
CA THR A 954 30.06 0.40 10.27
C THR A 954 31.23 0.37 11.25
N VAL A 955 31.69 1.53 11.74
CA VAL A 955 32.90 1.62 12.58
C VAL A 955 32.62 1.11 13.99
N ASP A 956 31.49 1.50 14.59
CA ASP A 956 31.17 1.17 15.97
C ASP A 956 30.91 -0.34 16.13
N VAL A 957 30.20 -0.96 15.17
CA VAL A 957 30.00 -2.42 15.12
C VAL A 957 31.34 -3.18 15.01
N LEU A 958 32.28 -2.71 14.19
CA LEU A 958 33.58 -3.35 14.05
C LEU A 958 34.47 -3.17 15.28
N MET A 959 34.38 -2.03 15.98
CA MET A 959 35.06 -1.83 17.25
C MET A 959 34.47 -2.71 18.36
N GLU A 960 33.14 -2.80 18.46
CA GLU A 960 32.44 -3.66 19.41
C GLU A 960 32.80 -5.15 19.18
N ALA A 961 32.70 -5.62 17.94
CA ALA A 961 33.07 -6.98 17.55
C ALA A 961 34.56 -7.30 17.85
N ALA A 962 35.47 -6.34 17.62
CA ALA A 962 36.88 -6.51 17.95
C ALA A 962 37.13 -6.54 19.47
N CYS A 963 36.46 -5.69 20.25
CA CYS A 963 36.55 -5.67 21.71
C CYS A 963 36.04 -6.96 22.35
N PHE A 964 34.95 -7.53 21.83
CA PHE A 964 34.38 -8.79 22.33
C PHE A 964 34.92 -10.06 21.64
N SER A 965 35.82 -9.92 20.66
CA SER A 965 36.37 -11.04 19.85
C SER A 965 35.29 -11.89 19.19
N GLU A 966 34.31 -11.24 18.58
CA GLU A 966 33.21 -11.88 17.86
C GLU A 966 33.71 -12.65 16.62
N ALA A 967 33.20 -13.85 16.42
CA ALA A 967 33.56 -14.71 15.29
C ALA A 967 32.41 -14.77 14.27
N ASP A 968 32.69 -14.30 13.05
CA ASP A 968 31.75 -14.33 11.93
C ASP A 968 31.81 -15.70 11.22
N LEU A 969 30.65 -16.26 10.85
CA LEU A 969 30.54 -17.57 10.21
C LEU A 969 30.46 -17.49 8.67
N MET A 970 30.36 -16.30 8.08
CA MET A 970 30.30 -16.09 6.63
C MET A 970 29.14 -16.82 5.95
N GLN A 971 27.98 -16.93 6.62
CA GLN A 971 26.76 -17.58 6.10
C GLN A 971 25.75 -16.55 5.54
N GLY A 972 25.95 -15.26 5.81
CA GLY A 972 25.16 -14.15 5.31
C GLY A 972 25.54 -13.70 3.90
N VAL A 973 24.59 -13.06 3.23
CA VAL A 973 24.73 -12.61 1.83
C VAL A 973 25.76 -11.49 1.71
N SER A 974 25.69 -10.47 2.56
CA SER A 974 26.66 -9.34 2.53
C SER A 974 28.09 -9.77 2.88
N GLU A 975 28.25 -10.73 3.79
CA GLU A 975 29.54 -11.26 4.26
C GLU A 975 30.31 -11.86 3.07
N ASN A 976 29.65 -12.75 2.31
CA ASN A 976 30.21 -13.37 1.11
C ASN A 976 30.49 -12.35 -0.01
N ILE A 977 29.60 -11.38 -0.21
CA ILE A 977 29.78 -10.31 -1.22
C ILE A 977 31.01 -9.45 -0.88
N MET A 978 31.25 -9.10 0.39
CA MET A 978 32.44 -8.34 0.80
C MET A 978 33.75 -9.11 0.55
N LEU A 979 33.72 -10.44 0.69
CA LEU A 979 34.87 -11.32 0.50
C LEU A 979 35.06 -11.78 -0.96
N GLY A 980 34.14 -11.44 -1.86
CA GLY A 980 34.16 -11.89 -3.26
C GLY A 980 33.89 -13.38 -3.43
N GLN A 981 33.16 -14.00 -2.50
CA GLN A 981 32.80 -15.42 -2.51
C GLN A 981 31.40 -15.62 -3.10
N LEU A 982 31.11 -16.84 -3.57
CA LEU A 982 29.76 -17.20 -4.00
C LEU A 982 28.85 -17.30 -2.77
N ALA A 983 27.86 -16.41 -2.67
CA ALA A 983 26.94 -16.41 -1.54
C ALA A 983 26.02 -17.66 -1.57
N PRO A 984 25.69 -18.25 -0.39
CA PRO A 984 24.85 -19.45 -0.30
C PRO A 984 23.37 -19.12 -0.51
N ILE A 985 23.01 -18.78 -1.74
CA ILE A 985 21.68 -18.32 -2.17
C ILE A 985 21.35 -18.82 -3.57
N GLY A 986 20.09 -19.22 -3.82
CA GLY A 986 19.61 -19.59 -5.16
C GLY A 986 20.48 -20.63 -5.87
N THR A 987 21.18 -20.19 -6.91
CA THR A 987 22.15 -20.96 -7.69
C THR A 987 23.39 -21.41 -6.90
N GLY A 988 23.74 -20.72 -5.81
CA GLY A 988 24.82 -21.07 -4.88
C GLY A 988 24.38 -21.78 -3.59
N GLU A 989 23.09 -22.12 -3.42
CA GLU A 989 22.58 -22.87 -2.26
C GLU A 989 23.01 -24.36 -2.27
N PHE A 990 23.56 -24.85 -3.39
CA PHE A 990 23.97 -26.24 -3.56
C PHE A 990 25.32 -26.37 -4.29
N GLU A 991 26.03 -27.46 -4.03
CA GLU A 991 27.29 -27.81 -4.70
C GLU A 991 27.06 -28.79 -5.85
N LEU A 992 27.84 -28.65 -6.93
CA LEU A 992 27.78 -29.53 -8.10
C LEU A 992 28.95 -30.52 -8.12
N PHE A 993 28.62 -31.81 -7.96
CA PHE A 993 29.59 -32.92 -8.05
C PHE A 993 29.46 -33.66 -9.39
N LEU A 994 30.60 -34.00 -10.00
CA LEU A 994 30.65 -34.77 -11.24
C LEU A 994 30.32 -36.24 -10.98
N ASN A 995 29.24 -36.74 -11.57
CA ASN A 995 28.88 -38.15 -11.51
C ASN A 995 29.79 -38.96 -12.46
N THR A 996 30.71 -39.73 -11.90
CA THR A 996 31.67 -40.59 -12.61
C THR A 996 30.99 -41.71 -13.39
N ASP A 997 29.96 -42.32 -12.81
CA ASP A 997 29.33 -43.54 -13.29
C ASP A 997 28.52 -43.27 -14.58
N MET A 998 27.90 -42.08 -14.65
CA MET A 998 27.28 -41.55 -15.86
C MET A 998 28.29 -41.18 -16.94
N LEU A 999 29.55 -40.91 -16.56
CA LEU A 999 30.63 -40.52 -17.48
C LEU A 999 31.23 -41.74 -18.19
N GLU A 1000 31.24 -42.92 -17.57
CA GLU A 1000 31.57 -44.18 -18.25
C GLU A 1000 30.56 -44.54 -19.36
N LEU A 1001 29.31 -44.09 -19.22
CA LEU A 1001 28.24 -44.23 -20.22
C LEU A 1001 28.27 -43.12 -21.28
N ALA A 1002 28.97 -42.02 -21.03
CA ALA A 1002 29.05 -40.87 -21.93
C ALA A 1002 30.04 -41.14 -23.06
N GLN A 1003 29.55 -41.67 -24.19
CA GLN A 1003 30.30 -41.62 -25.43
C GLN A 1003 30.56 -40.14 -25.79
N PRO A 1004 31.81 -39.76 -26.14
CA PRO A 1004 32.07 -38.43 -26.66
C PRO A 1004 31.34 -38.30 -28.00
N THR A 1005 30.27 -37.53 -28.03
CA THR A 1005 29.72 -37.02 -29.29
C THR A 1005 30.77 -36.08 -29.87
N ASP A 1006 31.35 -36.46 -31.02
CA ASP A 1006 32.20 -35.56 -31.80
C ASP A 1006 31.42 -34.27 -32.08
N PHE A 1007 31.79 -33.21 -31.37
CA PHE A 1007 31.17 -31.90 -31.47
C PHE A 1007 31.69 -31.23 -32.75
N ASP A 1008 31.15 -31.69 -33.88
CA ASP A 1008 31.43 -31.13 -35.20
C ASP A 1008 31.14 -29.61 -35.14
N PRO A 1009 32.16 -28.74 -35.32
CA PRO A 1009 32.02 -27.32 -35.06
C PRO A 1009 31.25 -26.67 -36.21
N LEU A 1010 29.92 -26.78 -36.16
CA LEU A 1010 28.98 -26.40 -37.22
C LEU A 1010 28.80 -24.86 -37.36
N PHE A 1011 29.90 -24.13 -37.35
CA PHE A 1011 30.02 -22.78 -37.90
C PHE A 1011 30.29 -22.87 -39.40
N ASP A 1012 29.26 -23.25 -40.17
CA ASP A 1012 29.25 -22.95 -41.60
C ASP A 1012 28.85 -21.47 -41.78
N GLY A 1013 29.73 -20.67 -42.40
CA GLY A 1013 29.68 -19.21 -42.25
C GLY A 1013 30.89 -18.43 -42.77
N ASP A 1014 31.55 -18.96 -43.80
CA ASP A 1014 32.51 -18.28 -44.70
C ASP A 1014 34.02 -18.27 -44.32
N GLY A 1015 34.84 -18.80 -45.23
CA GLY A 1015 35.99 -18.00 -45.66
C GLY A 1015 37.44 -18.38 -45.34
N LEU A 1016 37.83 -19.63 -45.01
CA LEU A 1016 39.19 -20.10 -45.35
C LEU A 1016 39.36 -21.62 -45.41
N ALA A 1017 40.15 -22.11 -46.37
CA ALA A 1017 40.34 -23.53 -46.63
C ALA A 1017 41.71 -24.05 -46.15
N GLY A 1018 41.67 -25.17 -45.41
CA GLY A 1018 42.73 -26.19 -45.43
C GLY A 1018 43.76 -26.18 -44.31
N MET A 1019 43.63 -27.13 -43.37
CA MET A 1019 44.76 -27.93 -42.88
C MET A 1019 44.25 -29.24 -42.24
N SER A 1020 44.95 -30.35 -42.47
CA SER A 1020 44.53 -31.69 -42.03
C SER A 1020 44.83 -31.93 -40.54
N PRO A 1021 44.02 -32.73 -39.82
CA PRO A 1021 44.17 -32.92 -38.37
C PRO A 1021 45.37 -33.80 -37.99
N GLY A 1022 46.05 -33.45 -36.89
CA GLY A 1022 47.09 -34.30 -36.29
C GLY A 1022 47.74 -33.73 -35.03
N ALA A 1023 47.83 -34.58 -34.00
CA ALA A 1023 48.74 -34.50 -32.85
C ALA A 1023 48.62 -33.32 -31.84
N VAL A 1024 47.57 -33.37 -31.02
CA VAL A 1024 47.69 -33.33 -29.54
C VAL A 1024 46.54 -34.14 -28.94
N GLY A 1025 46.69 -34.90 -27.85
CA GLY A 1025 47.84 -35.04 -26.95
C GLY A 1025 47.38 -34.83 -25.52
N ALA A 1026 47.07 -35.93 -24.80
CA ALA A 1026 46.35 -35.86 -23.53
C ALA A 1026 47.12 -35.09 -22.44
N MET A 1027 46.43 -34.18 -21.74
CA MET A 1027 46.89 -33.58 -20.49
C MET A 1027 45.74 -33.60 -19.46
N THR A 1028 46.05 -34.00 -18.23
CA THR A 1028 45.09 -34.14 -17.13
C THR A 1028 44.81 -32.81 -16.42
N PRO A 1029 43.57 -32.54 -15.97
CA PRO A 1029 43.25 -31.33 -15.22
C PRO A 1029 43.85 -31.39 -13.81
N GLY A 1030 44.75 -30.46 -13.49
CA GLY A 1030 45.49 -30.48 -12.22
C GLY A 1030 46.13 -29.13 -11.86
N GLY A 1031 45.30 -28.16 -11.49
CA GLY A 1031 45.74 -26.89 -10.90
C GLY A 1031 46.12 -25.77 -11.89
N MET A 1032 45.19 -24.85 -12.12
CA MET A 1032 45.50 -23.48 -12.56
C MET A 1032 44.62 -22.47 -11.83
N THR A 1033 45.22 -21.37 -11.40
CA THR A 1033 44.51 -20.22 -10.81
C THR A 1033 44.14 -19.20 -11.89
N PRO A 1034 43.05 -18.42 -11.73
CA PRO A 1034 42.45 -17.65 -12.81
C PRO A 1034 43.15 -16.30 -13.06
N TYR A 1035 44.42 -16.31 -13.52
CA TYR A 1035 45.16 -15.08 -13.86
C TYR A 1035 46.10 -15.21 -15.09
N SER A 1036 45.64 -15.85 -16.18
CA SER A 1036 46.27 -15.66 -17.51
C SER A 1036 45.44 -16.21 -18.69
N GLN A 1037 44.72 -15.32 -19.38
CA GLN A 1037 44.43 -15.45 -20.83
C GLN A 1037 43.84 -14.17 -21.44
N SER A 1038 44.71 -13.30 -21.94
CA SER A 1038 44.35 -12.17 -22.82
C SER A 1038 44.78 -12.50 -24.26
N PRO A 1039 43.84 -12.66 -25.21
CA PRO A 1039 44.17 -13.06 -26.58
C PRO A 1039 44.60 -11.86 -27.44
N PHE A 1040 45.80 -11.33 -27.18
CA PHE A 1040 46.46 -10.34 -28.04
C PHE A 1040 47.95 -10.66 -28.20
N ILE A 1041 48.32 -11.16 -29.38
CA ILE A 1041 49.43 -10.71 -30.26
C ILE A 1041 49.65 -11.76 -31.36
N GLY A 1042 49.35 -11.36 -32.59
CA GLY A 1042 49.80 -12.03 -33.81
C GLY A 1042 50.62 -11.04 -34.63
N GLY A 1043 51.89 -10.83 -34.24
CA GLY A 1043 52.78 -9.85 -34.85
C GLY A 1043 54.24 -10.27 -34.70
N MET A 1044 54.95 -10.42 -35.81
CA MET A 1044 56.30 -10.97 -35.85
C MET A 1044 57.34 -10.03 -35.21
N THR A 1045 58.32 -10.60 -34.51
CA THR A 1045 59.57 -9.90 -34.18
C THR A 1045 60.45 -9.75 -35.43
N PRO A 1046 61.33 -8.74 -35.44
CA PRO A 1046 62.73 -9.08 -35.25
C PRO A 1046 63.37 -8.37 -34.04
N ALA A 1047 64.47 -8.92 -33.55
CA ALA A 1047 65.08 -8.51 -32.29
C ALA A 1047 65.91 -7.22 -32.39
N PHE A 1048 65.93 -6.43 -31.31
CA PHE A 1048 67.17 -5.88 -30.77
C PHE A 1048 67.05 -5.54 -29.27
N SER A 1049 68.03 -6.01 -28.49
CA SER A 1049 68.34 -5.51 -27.14
C SER A 1049 69.74 -4.89 -27.24
N PRO A 1050 70.06 -3.75 -26.59
CA PRO A 1050 70.41 -3.85 -25.16
C PRO A 1050 70.21 -2.60 -24.27
N GLY A 1051 70.00 -2.88 -22.97
CA GLY A 1051 70.72 -2.17 -21.89
C GLY A 1051 70.07 -0.92 -21.28
N PRO A 1052 70.49 -0.51 -20.06
CA PRO A 1052 69.71 0.41 -19.23
C PRO A 1052 70.43 1.72 -18.84
N GLY A 1053 69.65 2.77 -18.53
CA GLY A 1053 70.11 3.89 -17.70
C GLY A 1053 69.50 5.25 -18.06
N GLY A 1054 69.49 6.17 -17.09
CA GLY A 1054 69.21 7.60 -17.29
C GLY A 1054 67.79 8.04 -16.96
N ALA A 1055 67.64 8.78 -15.85
CA ALA A 1055 66.42 9.50 -15.51
C ALA A 1055 66.41 10.92 -16.11
N ALA A 1056 65.23 11.50 -16.35
CA ALA A 1056 64.97 12.94 -16.16
C ALA A 1056 63.48 13.33 -16.26
N PHE A 1057 62.98 13.99 -15.21
CA PHE A 1057 62.12 15.18 -15.20
C PHE A 1057 60.89 15.34 -16.14
N SER A 1058 59.72 15.47 -15.49
CA SER A 1058 58.60 16.38 -15.84
C SER A 1058 59.00 17.87 -15.59
N PRO A 1059 58.17 18.92 -15.85
CA PRO A 1059 56.73 18.95 -16.19
C PRO A 1059 56.31 19.97 -17.29
N GLY A 1060 54.99 20.12 -17.55
CA GLY A 1060 54.42 21.31 -18.22
C GLY A 1060 53.11 21.05 -19.01
N PRO A 1061 51.99 21.76 -18.74
CA PRO A 1061 50.69 21.54 -19.42
C PRO A 1061 50.27 22.66 -20.39
N GLY A 1062 49.35 22.35 -21.31
CA GLY A 1062 48.62 23.33 -22.13
C GLY A 1062 47.59 22.67 -23.06
N GLY A 1063 46.38 23.21 -23.15
CA GLY A 1063 45.28 22.70 -24.01
C GLY A 1063 44.86 23.69 -25.11
N ALA A 1064 44.03 23.24 -26.06
CA ALA A 1064 43.52 24.06 -27.18
C ALA A 1064 42.13 23.61 -27.67
N ALA A 1065 41.44 24.47 -28.44
CA ALA A 1065 40.04 24.32 -28.87
C ALA A 1065 39.85 24.15 -30.41
N PHE A 1066 38.61 24.00 -30.88
CA PHE A 1066 38.25 23.56 -32.24
C PHE A 1066 37.14 24.38 -32.93
N SER A 1067 37.28 24.71 -34.23
CA SER A 1067 36.25 25.09 -35.25
C SER A 1067 36.90 25.84 -36.46
N PRO A 1068 36.26 26.07 -37.65
CA PRO A 1068 35.23 25.30 -38.40
C PRO A 1068 35.34 25.26 -39.97
N GLY A 1069 34.77 24.22 -40.64
CA GLY A 1069 34.20 24.20 -42.03
C GLY A 1069 35.12 24.31 -43.28
N PRO A 1070 34.61 24.32 -44.55
CA PRO A 1070 33.39 23.70 -45.14
C PRO A 1070 33.56 23.10 -46.61
N GLY A 1071 32.55 22.41 -47.22
CA GLY A 1071 32.37 22.36 -48.70
C GLY A 1071 31.82 21.10 -49.48
N ASP A 1072 30.57 21.19 -49.99
CA ASP A 1072 29.93 20.69 -51.27
C ASP A 1072 29.96 19.21 -51.81
N GLY A 1073 29.12 18.87 -52.83
CA GLY A 1073 28.88 17.49 -53.37
C GLY A 1073 28.34 17.32 -54.84
N GLY A 1074 27.86 16.12 -55.25
CA GLY A 1074 27.46 15.78 -56.65
C GLY A 1074 26.65 14.46 -56.88
N PHE A 1075 26.19 14.16 -58.12
CA PHE A 1075 25.01 13.28 -58.42
C PHE A 1075 25.16 12.16 -59.51
N SER A 1076 24.59 10.96 -59.24
CA SER A 1076 23.91 9.92 -60.11
C SER A 1076 24.47 9.32 -61.44
N PRO A 1077 24.29 8.00 -61.73
CA PRO A 1077 24.63 7.28 -63.00
C PRO A 1077 23.43 6.65 -63.79
N PHE A 1078 23.63 6.09 -65.02
CA PHE A 1078 22.64 5.19 -65.69
C PHE A 1078 23.14 4.31 -66.90
N HIS A 1079 22.60 3.06 -66.99
CA HIS A 1079 22.38 2.12 -68.15
C HIS A 1079 23.39 1.82 -69.30
N GLY A 1080 23.45 0.54 -69.73
CA GLY A 1080 23.66 0.15 -71.15
C GLY A 1080 24.37 -1.20 -71.43
N GLY A 1081 23.64 -2.33 -71.46
CA GLY A 1081 24.23 -3.68 -71.48
C GLY A 1081 24.78 -4.28 -72.80
N GLY A 1082 25.49 -5.41 -72.66
CA GLY A 1082 25.50 -6.50 -73.65
C GLY A 1082 26.81 -6.81 -74.42
N GLY A 1083 27.49 -7.90 -74.04
CA GLY A 1083 28.18 -8.79 -75.01
C GLY A 1083 29.69 -8.60 -75.22
N GLY A 1084 30.50 -9.41 -74.53
CA GLY A 1084 31.92 -9.66 -74.84
C GLY A 1084 32.92 -8.71 -74.16
N GLY A 1085 34.11 -9.23 -73.83
CA GLY A 1085 35.14 -8.51 -73.09
C GLY A 1085 35.23 -8.89 -71.61
N ASP A 1086 36.29 -8.44 -70.94
CA ASP A 1086 36.70 -8.83 -69.59
C ASP A 1086 35.71 -8.48 -68.47
N GLY A 1087 35.80 -9.23 -67.36
CA GLY A 1087 35.20 -8.87 -66.06
C GLY A 1087 34.17 -9.88 -65.56
N ASN A 1088 34.59 -10.76 -64.65
CA ASN A 1088 33.71 -11.72 -63.98
C ASN A 1088 33.21 -11.14 -62.65
N TYR A 1089 31.89 -11.11 -62.42
CA TYR A 1089 31.28 -10.78 -61.14
C TYR A 1089 30.10 -11.70 -60.84
N SER A 1090 29.90 -12.01 -59.56
CA SER A 1090 28.68 -12.59 -58.98
C SER A 1090 28.57 -12.14 -57.51
N PRO A 1091 27.37 -12.17 -56.91
CA PRO A 1091 26.94 -11.04 -56.09
C PRO A 1091 27.23 -11.15 -54.59
N THR A 1092 27.71 -10.07 -54.00
CA THR A 1092 27.67 -9.79 -52.55
C THR A 1092 27.30 -8.33 -52.27
N SER A 1093 26.75 -8.10 -51.08
CA SER A 1093 26.21 -6.82 -50.61
C SER A 1093 27.29 -5.81 -50.20
N PRO A 1094 27.10 -4.50 -50.44
CA PRO A 1094 27.91 -3.46 -49.82
C PRO A 1094 27.39 -3.13 -48.41
N SER A 1095 28.24 -3.29 -47.40
CA SER A 1095 28.02 -2.76 -46.06
C SER A 1095 28.33 -1.25 -46.01
N TYR A 1096 27.58 -0.46 -45.23
CA TYR A 1096 28.16 0.61 -44.39
C TYR A 1096 27.14 1.15 -43.37
N SER A 1097 27.64 1.48 -42.18
CA SER A 1097 27.01 2.40 -41.22
C SER A 1097 27.20 3.86 -41.67
N PRO A 1098 26.37 4.82 -41.20
CA PRO A 1098 26.85 5.75 -40.16
C PRO A 1098 25.75 6.25 -39.20
N THR A 1099 26.07 7.31 -38.44
CA THR A 1099 25.32 7.85 -37.28
C THR A 1099 24.41 9.05 -37.60
N SER A 1100 23.54 9.39 -36.64
CA SER A 1100 22.97 10.74 -36.38
C SER A 1100 24.08 11.82 -36.20
N PRO A 1101 23.84 13.16 -36.15
CA PRO A 1101 22.88 13.82 -35.22
C PRO A 1101 22.29 15.23 -35.57
N SER A 1102 21.48 15.77 -34.65
CA SER A 1102 21.24 17.20 -34.26
C SER A 1102 21.01 18.33 -35.29
N TYR A 1103 19.89 19.08 -35.14
CA TYR A 1103 19.87 20.35 -34.36
C TYR A 1103 18.46 20.95 -34.15
N SER A 1104 18.34 21.94 -33.25
CA SER A 1104 17.14 22.72 -32.92
C SER A 1104 17.16 24.17 -33.49
N PRO A 1105 16.01 24.89 -33.57
CA PRO A 1105 15.94 26.24 -34.14
C PRO A 1105 15.60 27.37 -33.13
N THR A 1106 16.13 28.58 -33.40
CA THR A 1106 15.56 29.86 -32.94
C THR A 1106 15.81 30.98 -33.97
N SER A 1107 14.92 31.98 -34.01
CA SER A 1107 14.78 32.98 -35.10
C SER A 1107 15.64 34.25 -34.90
N PRO A 1108 15.71 35.19 -35.88
CA PRO A 1108 14.69 36.26 -35.95
C PRO A 1108 14.38 36.89 -37.34
N ALA A 1109 13.14 37.41 -37.49
CA ALA A 1109 12.66 38.56 -38.32
C ALA A 1109 12.99 38.63 -39.84
N TYR A 1110 12.11 39.12 -40.75
CA TYR A 1110 11.43 40.43 -40.72
C TYR A 1110 10.21 40.54 -41.68
N SER A 1111 9.30 41.50 -41.40
CA SER A 1111 8.24 42.10 -42.27
C SER A 1111 7.24 41.23 -43.11
N PRO A 1112 5.91 41.43 -42.96
CA PRO A 1112 4.88 40.91 -43.86
C PRO A 1112 4.42 41.92 -44.94
N THR A 1113 3.79 41.42 -46.01
CA THR A 1113 3.05 42.24 -47.00
C THR A 1113 1.72 41.58 -47.37
N SER A 1114 0.60 42.23 -47.07
CA SER A 1114 -0.76 41.71 -47.34
C SER A 1114 -1.33 42.20 -48.68
N PRO A 1115 -2.02 41.36 -49.47
CA PRO A 1115 -2.96 41.80 -50.49
C PRO A 1115 -4.20 42.48 -49.86
N ALA A 1116 -4.87 43.35 -50.61
CA ALA A 1116 -5.89 44.26 -50.07
C ALA A 1116 -7.31 44.04 -50.66
N TYR A 1117 -8.22 44.97 -50.35
CA TYR A 1117 -9.65 45.09 -50.70
C TYR A 1117 -10.64 44.27 -49.84
N ALA A 1118 -11.86 44.71 -49.53
CA ALA A 1118 -12.53 46.02 -49.39
C ALA A 1118 -14.04 45.73 -49.16
N ALA A 1119 -14.93 46.60 -48.64
CA ALA A 1119 -14.86 47.76 -47.74
C ALA A 1119 -16.32 48.16 -47.38
N THR A 1120 -16.52 49.03 -46.38
CA THR A 1120 -17.51 50.16 -46.30
C THR A 1120 -18.21 50.33 -44.94
N SER A 1121 -17.79 51.34 -44.18
CA SER A 1121 -18.68 52.28 -43.46
C SER A 1121 -17.87 53.55 -43.06
N PRO A 1122 -18.46 54.76 -42.96
CA PRO A 1122 -17.70 56.00 -43.18
C PRO A 1122 -17.69 57.03 -42.01
N SER A 1123 -16.57 57.75 -41.87
CA SER A 1123 -16.47 59.21 -41.57
C SER A 1123 -16.92 59.76 -40.19
N TYR A 1124 -16.31 60.81 -39.59
CA TYR A 1124 -15.04 61.53 -39.79
C TYR A 1124 -14.65 62.27 -38.47
N SER A 1125 -13.45 62.89 -38.40
CA SER A 1125 -12.95 63.74 -37.28
C SER A 1125 -13.24 65.26 -37.54
N PRO A 1126 -12.75 66.31 -36.80
CA PRO A 1126 -11.48 66.53 -36.05
C PRO A 1126 -11.71 67.10 -34.60
N THR A 1127 -10.79 67.68 -33.80
CA THR A 1127 -9.52 68.45 -34.04
C THR A 1127 -8.63 68.56 -32.77
N SER A 1128 -7.32 68.75 -32.96
CA SER A 1128 -6.31 69.21 -31.96
C SER A 1128 -5.47 70.35 -32.59
N PRO A 1129 -4.74 71.24 -31.85
CA PRO A 1129 -3.45 70.87 -31.22
C PRO A 1129 -2.96 71.72 -30.00
N GLY A 1130 -1.84 71.32 -29.39
CA GLY A 1130 -1.03 72.08 -28.41
C GLY A 1130 0.28 71.33 -28.07
N TYR A 1131 1.41 72.01 -27.79
CA TYR A 1131 2.76 71.41 -27.85
C TYR A 1131 3.74 71.84 -26.73
N SER A 1132 4.36 70.86 -26.04
CA SER A 1132 5.73 70.76 -25.44
C SER A 1132 6.31 71.92 -24.56
N PRO A 1133 7.55 71.84 -24.00
CA PRO A 1133 8.54 70.74 -23.81
C PRO A 1133 8.75 70.42 -22.28
N THR A 1134 9.85 69.97 -21.62
CA THR A 1134 11.31 69.80 -21.87
C THR A 1134 11.97 68.67 -21.02
N SER A 1135 13.04 68.05 -21.55
CA SER A 1135 14.39 67.72 -21.00
C SER A 1135 14.68 67.33 -19.51
N PRO A 1136 15.79 66.61 -19.19
CA PRO A 1136 16.78 65.87 -20.01
C PRO A 1136 16.98 64.38 -19.57
N ALA A 1137 18.05 63.69 -20.00
CA ALA A 1137 18.27 62.24 -19.82
C ALA A 1137 19.70 61.84 -19.39
N TYR A 1138 19.89 60.59 -18.92
CA TYR A 1138 21.17 59.84 -18.93
C TYR A 1138 20.94 58.30 -18.84
N SER A 1139 21.94 57.49 -19.18
CA SER A 1139 21.88 56.01 -19.25
C SER A 1139 23.23 55.31 -19.01
N PRO A 1140 23.22 54.03 -18.60
CA PRO A 1140 24.32 53.07 -18.86
C PRO A 1140 23.86 51.77 -19.56
N THR A 1141 24.81 50.96 -20.03
CA THR A 1141 24.64 49.85 -21.01
C THR A 1141 25.10 48.47 -20.51
N SER A 1142 24.74 47.40 -21.23
CA SER A 1142 25.07 45.99 -20.93
C SER A 1142 25.94 45.31 -22.01
N PRO A 1143 26.88 44.43 -21.62
CA PRO A 1143 27.28 43.24 -22.39
C PRO A 1143 27.39 41.96 -21.49
N ALA A 1144 26.98 40.73 -21.84
CA ALA A 1144 27.06 39.90 -23.05
C ALA A 1144 28.35 39.04 -23.18
N TYR A 1145 28.23 37.70 -23.14
CA TYR A 1145 29.27 36.71 -23.54
C TYR A 1145 28.67 35.31 -23.86
N SER A 1146 29.48 34.40 -24.44
CA SER A 1146 29.07 33.13 -25.09
C SER A 1146 29.93 31.89 -24.70
N PRO A 1147 29.49 30.64 -24.99
CA PRO A 1147 30.21 29.40 -24.66
C PRO A 1147 30.83 28.63 -25.86
N THR A 1148 31.97 27.96 -25.65
CA THR A 1148 32.61 26.95 -26.55
C THR A 1148 33.48 25.96 -25.76
N SER A 1149 33.61 24.70 -26.20
CA SER A 1149 34.25 23.57 -25.46
C SER A 1149 35.51 23.00 -26.13
N PRO A 1150 36.37 22.22 -25.40
CA PRO A 1150 37.02 21.04 -26.02
C PRO A 1150 37.38 19.80 -25.12
N ALA A 1151 37.07 18.60 -25.64
CA ALA A 1151 37.87 17.34 -25.75
C ALA A 1151 38.55 16.56 -24.57
N TYR A 1152 38.12 15.27 -24.40
CA TYR A 1152 38.88 13.97 -24.31
C TYR A 1152 40.06 13.74 -23.31
N SER A 1153 40.49 12.53 -22.88
CA SER A 1153 40.13 11.07 -23.04
C SER A 1153 40.70 10.21 -21.84
N PRO A 1154 40.43 8.88 -21.68
CA PRO A 1154 40.68 8.13 -20.43
C PRO A 1154 41.81 7.06 -20.43
N THR A 1155 42.35 6.73 -19.23
CA THR A 1155 43.12 5.50 -18.87
C THR A 1155 43.00 5.15 -17.37
N SER A 1156 43.45 3.96 -16.93
CA SER A 1156 43.40 3.43 -15.54
C SER A 1156 44.49 2.34 -15.35
N PRO A 1157 44.75 1.72 -14.15
CA PRO A 1157 44.45 2.09 -12.75
C PRO A 1157 45.72 2.01 -11.81
N SER A 1158 45.61 2.32 -10.50
CA SER A 1158 46.51 1.83 -9.41
C SER A 1158 46.00 2.15 -7.98
N TYR A 1159 46.64 1.56 -6.96
CA TYR A 1159 46.16 1.39 -5.57
C TYR A 1159 46.34 2.57 -4.57
N SER A 1160 45.69 2.42 -3.41
CA SER A 1160 45.68 3.24 -2.18
C SER A 1160 46.87 2.92 -1.22
N PRO A 1161 46.99 3.44 0.04
CA PRO A 1161 46.13 4.40 0.79
C PRO A 1161 46.88 5.52 1.58
N THR A 1162 46.14 6.53 2.08
CA THR A 1162 46.30 7.13 3.45
C THR A 1162 45.15 8.11 3.76
N SER A 1163 44.94 8.43 5.05
CA SER A 1163 43.73 9.08 5.59
C SER A 1163 43.67 10.61 5.46
N PRO A 1164 42.47 11.21 5.33
CA PRO A 1164 42.18 12.60 5.68
C PRO A 1164 41.33 12.70 6.96
N SER A 1165 41.51 13.78 7.73
CA SER A 1165 40.83 14.01 9.02
C SER A 1165 39.90 15.23 8.98
N TYR A 1166 38.75 15.09 9.67
CA TYR A 1166 37.87 16.16 10.18
C TYR A 1166 37.07 17.04 9.20
N SER A 1167 35.96 17.54 9.74
CA SER A 1167 34.90 18.33 9.09
C SER A 1167 34.54 19.58 9.89
N PRO A 1168 34.02 20.61 9.21
CA PRO A 1168 33.09 21.58 9.81
C PRO A 1168 31.91 21.89 8.87
N THR A 1169 30.73 22.36 9.29
CA THR A 1169 30.02 22.42 10.59
C THR A 1169 28.54 22.71 10.27
N SER A 1170 27.59 22.27 11.09
CA SER A 1170 26.17 22.67 10.97
C SER A 1170 25.78 23.68 12.06
N PRO A 1171 24.92 24.69 11.78
CA PRO A 1171 24.45 25.62 12.78
C PRO A 1171 23.32 25.03 13.63
N SER A 1172 23.40 25.19 14.95
CA SER A 1172 22.35 24.84 15.91
C SER A 1172 21.65 26.09 16.43
N TYR A 1173 20.32 26.04 16.57
CA TYR A 1173 19.57 26.98 17.40
C TYR A 1173 18.42 26.25 18.12
N SER A 1174 18.33 26.47 19.42
CA SER A 1174 17.22 26.04 20.28
C SER A 1174 16.86 27.18 21.24
N PRO A 1175 15.57 27.46 21.50
CA PRO A 1175 15.17 28.46 22.47
C PRO A 1175 15.33 27.97 23.92
N THR A 1176 15.48 28.92 24.84
CA THR A 1176 15.86 28.72 26.24
C THR A 1176 14.70 28.47 27.19
N SER A 1177 14.95 27.70 28.26
CA SER A 1177 14.22 27.80 29.54
C SER A 1177 15.09 28.52 30.59
N PRO A 1178 14.52 29.28 31.54
CA PRO A 1178 15.30 30.11 32.47
C PRO A 1178 15.90 29.34 33.66
N SER A 1179 16.92 29.96 34.28
CA SER A 1179 17.74 29.41 35.36
C SER A 1179 17.20 29.72 36.77
N TYR A 1180 17.62 28.94 37.77
CA TYR A 1180 17.73 29.39 39.17
C TYR A 1180 18.99 28.82 39.85
N SER A 1181 19.42 29.43 40.95
CA SER A 1181 20.71 29.17 41.63
C SER A 1181 20.54 28.68 43.09
N PRO A 1182 21.55 28.05 43.72
CA PRO A 1182 21.35 27.19 44.89
C PRO A 1182 21.83 27.77 46.25
N CYS A 1183 21.29 27.25 47.37
CA CYS A 1183 22.10 27.05 48.60
C CYS A 1183 21.53 26.10 49.66
N ALA A 1184 22.43 25.36 50.31
CA ALA A 1184 22.50 25.00 51.75
C ALA A 1184 21.37 24.24 52.52
N SER A 1185 21.53 22.90 52.57
CA SER A 1185 21.87 22.13 53.81
C SER A 1185 20.81 21.64 54.82
N SER A 1186 21.24 20.64 55.62
CA SER A 1186 20.52 19.92 56.72
C SER A 1186 19.43 18.90 56.28
N GLY A 1187 19.03 17.89 57.07
CA GLY A 1187 19.37 17.66 58.49
C GLY A 1187 19.00 16.30 59.15
N ALA A 1188 19.04 15.16 58.42
CA ALA A 1188 18.98 13.78 58.97
C ALA A 1188 17.65 13.22 59.56
N LYS A 1189 17.70 11.94 59.99
CA LYS A 1189 16.69 11.12 60.71
C LYS A 1189 15.44 10.62 59.92
N ARG A 1190 15.58 9.49 59.23
CA ARG A 1190 14.49 8.50 59.09
C ARG A 1190 14.42 7.62 60.34
N GLY A 1191 13.22 7.41 60.91
CA GLY A 1191 13.02 6.65 62.14
C GLY A 1191 11.86 5.65 62.10
N GLY A 1192 12.19 4.36 62.01
CA GLY A 1192 11.57 3.28 62.82
C GLY A 1192 10.05 3.03 62.85
N ARG A 1193 9.54 2.30 61.83
CA ARG A 1193 8.72 1.06 61.96
C ARG A 1193 7.30 1.09 62.59
N SER A 1194 6.60 -0.02 62.30
CA SER A 1194 5.57 -0.72 63.12
C SER A 1194 4.17 -0.06 63.24
N HIS A 1195 3.06 -0.82 63.25
CA HIS A 1195 2.83 -2.25 62.95
C HIS A 1195 1.33 -2.54 62.65
N THR A 1196 0.93 -3.82 62.66
CA THR A 1196 -0.45 -4.35 62.80
C THR A 1196 -1.48 -4.02 61.71
N CYS A 1197 -1.63 -4.97 60.77
CA CYS A 1197 -2.98 -5.50 60.47
C CYS A 1197 -3.18 -6.72 61.37
N LEU A 1198 -4.31 -6.82 62.09
CA LEU A 1198 -4.63 -7.92 63.00
C LEU A 1198 -5.88 -8.68 62.56
N THR A 1199 -5.77 -10.01 62.61
CA THR A 1199 -6.77 -11.01 62.23
C THR A 1199 -7.94 -11.13 63.21
N LEU A 1200 -9.13 -11.54 62.74
CA LEU A 1200 -10.10 -12.49 63.37
C LEU A 1200 -11.32 -12.70 62.42
N GLU A 1201 -12.02 -13.85 62.30
CA GLU A 1201 -11.63 -15.28 62.37
C GLU A 1201 -12.79 -16.25 61.95
N TRP A 1202 -12.49 -17.32 61.17
CA TRP A 1202 -13.23 -18.62 61.02
C TRP A 1202 -14.71 -18.68 60.50
N PRO A 1203 -15.34 -19.87 60.24
CA PRO A 1203 -14.82 -21.26 60.21
C PRO A 1203 -15.18 -22.17 58.98
N LEU A 1204 -14.60 -23.40 58.98
CA LEU A 1204 -15.02 -24.67 58.27
C LEU A 1204 -14.72 -24.82 56.75
N HIS A 1205 -14.27 -25.98 56.20
CA HIS A 1205 -13.58 -27.16 56.81
C HIS A 1205 -12.93 -28.13 55.77
N CYS A 1206 -11.77 -28.72 56.13
CA CYS A 1206 -11.25 -30.08 55.78
C CYS A 1206 -10.83 -30.54 54.33
N ARG A 1207 -9.53 -30.91 54.24
CA ARG A 1207 -8.92 -32.13 53.59
C ARG A 1207 -8.86 -32.20 52.04
N THR A 1208 -7.85 -32.81 51.38
CA THR A 1208 -6.74 -33.70 51.83
C THR A 1208 -5.44 -33.51 51.01
N SER A 1209 -4.33 -34.11 51.48
CA SER A 1209 -2.93 -34.02 51.03
C SER A 1209 -2.42 -35.28 50.28
N PRO A 1210 -1.11 -35.46 49.92
CA PRO A 1210 0.01 -34.52 49.70
C PRO A 1210 0.52 -34.68 48.22
N SER A 1211 1.76 -34.88 47.74
CA SER A 1211 3.19 -34.88 48.21
C SER A 1211 4.16 -34.97 47.00
N TYR A 1212 5.20 -34.13 46.88
CA TYR A 1212 6.64 -34.52 46.97
C TYR A 1212 7.62 -33.42 46.49
N SER A 1213 8.67 -33.18 47.29
CA SER A 1213 9.91 -32.49 46.92
C SER A 1213 11.03 -32.91 47.86
N PRO A 1214 12.26 -33.12 47.37
CA PRO A 1214 13.45 -32.53 47.99
C PRO A 1214 14.55 -32.16 46.95
N SER A 1215 15.63 -31.44 47.23
CA SER A 1215 15.97 -30.41 48.24
C SER A 1215 17.44 -30.00 48.02
N LEU A 1216 17.82 -28.72 48.14
CA LEU A 1216 19.11 -28.26 48.70
C LEU A 1216 19.22 -26.72 48.66
N GLN A 1217 19.95 -26.15 49.62
CA GLN A 1217 20.42 -24.76 49.64
C GLN A 1217 21.99 -24.78 49.69
N PRO A 1218 22.69 -23.69 50.05
CA PRO A 1218 23.39 -22.86 49.07
C PRO A 1218 24.91 -22.81 49.31
N ASP A 1219 25.66 -22.09 48.47
CA ASP A 1219 26.94 -21.52 48.93
C ASP A 1219 27.44 -20.35 48.06
N VAL A 1220 28.55 -19.75 48.50
CA VAL A 1220 29.37 -18.70 47.85
C VAL A 1220 28.75 -17.30 47.81
N ALA A 1221 28.92 -16.56 48.91
CA ALA A 1221 29.13 -15.12 48.83
C ALA A 1221 30.54 -14.83 48.27
N GLY A 1222 30.69 -13.96 47.26
CA GLY A 1222 32.02 -13.80 46.65
C GLY A 1222 32.25 -12.77 45.53
N VAL A 1223 31.33 -11.85 45.21
CA VAL A 1223 31.61 -10.75 44.26
C VAL A 1223 31.09 -9.42 44.81
N LEU A 1224 31.98 -8.67 45.49
CA LEU A 1224 31.71 -7.30 45.94
C LEU A 1224 32.95 -6.40 45.78
N ALA A 1225 33.72 -6.66 44.73
CA ALA A 1225 34.86 -5.88 44.31
C ALA A 1225 34.92 -5.91 42.78
N ASP A 1226 34.42 -4.83 42.14
CA ASP A 1226 34.86 -4.29 40.83
C ASP A 1226 34.06 -3.03 40.44
N VAL A 1227 33.73 -2.18 41.42
CA VAL A 1227 33.14 -0.83 41.20
C VAL A 1227 34.11 0.24 41.72
N ALA A 1228 35.40 0.05 41.42
CA ALA A 1228 36.50 0.91 41.85
C ALA A 1228 37.43 1.37 40.71
N GLY A 1229 37.27 0.84 39.48
CA GLY A 1229 38.19 1.07 38.36
C GLY A 1229 37.94 2.30 37.49
N VAL A 1230 36.75 2.92 37.55
CA VAL A 1230 36.28 3.90 36.53
C VAL A 1230 36.42 5.38 36.97
N LEU A 1231 37.17 5.64 38.05
CA LEU A 1231 37.41 6.99 38.59
C LEU A 1231 38.85 7.52 38.35
N ALA A 1232 39.61 6.89 37.46
CA ALA A 1232 41.04 7.18 37.25
C ALA A 1232 41.36 8.11 36.06
N ASP A 1233 40.63 8.01 34.95
CA ASP A 1233 41.03 8.61 33.65
C ASP A 1233 40.39 9.98 33.31
N VAL A 1234 40.00 10.77 34.32
CA VAL A 1234 39.57 12.17 34.15
C VAL A 1234 40.45 13.10 35.02
N ALA A 1235 41.77 12.92 34.92
CA ALA A 1235 42.77 13.61 35.73
C ALA A 1235 43.98 14.10 34.92
N GLY A 1236 43.78 14.57 33.68
CA GLY A 1236 44.89 15.01 32.83
C GLY A 1236 44.53 15.81 31.59
N LEU A 1237 44.17 17.08 31.74
CA LEU A 1237 44.31 18.13 30.70
C LEU A 1237 44.15 19.52 31.34
N GLN A 1238 45.20 20.35 31.29
CA GLN A 1238 45.15 21.76 31.68
C GLN A 1238 44.85 22.64 30.45
N PRO A 1239 44.09 23.74 30.60
CA PRO A 1239 43.98 24.75 29.55
C PRO A 1239 45.10 25.79 29.68
N ASP A 1240 46.10 25.73 28.78
CA ASP A 1240 47.08 26.82 28.64
C ASP A 1240 46.42 28.07 28.05
N VAL A 1241 46.48 29.18 28.79
CA VAL A 1241 45.98 30.50 28.35
C VAL A 1241 47.13 31.52 28.43
N ALA A 1242 47.91 31.63 27.35
CA ALA A 1242 49.04 32.55 27.28
C ALA A 1242 49.24 33.15 25.87
N GLY A 1243 48.57 34.27 25.60
CA GLY A 1243 49.10 35.33 24.72
C GLY A 1243 48.75 35.29 23.21
N VAL A 1244 47.66 35.98 22.85
CA VAL A 1244 47.59 36.80 21.63
C VAL A 1244 46.94 38.14 22.00
N GLN A 1245 47.44 39.26 21.48
CA GLN A 1245 46.87 40.60 21.71
C GLN A 1245 45.76 40.92 20.68
N PRO A 1246 44.75 41.73 21.03
CA PRO A 1246 43.74 42.18 20.09
C PRO A 1246 44.20 43.42 19.31
N ASP A 1247 44.54 43.25 18.02
CA ASP A 1247 44.60 44.38 17.08
C ASP A 1247 43.17 44.74 16.64
N LEU A 1248 42.74 45.98 16.94
CA LEU A 1248 41.38 46.46 16.74
C LEU A 1248 41.40 47.67 15.81
N ALA A 1249 41.30 47.42 14.50
CA ALA A 1249 41.33 48.45 13.47
C ALA A 1249 40.45 48.09 12.26
N GLY A 1250 39.30 48.75 12.12
CA GLY A 1250 38.57 48.82 10.85
C GLY A 1250 37.06 48.55 10.91
N VAL A 1251 36.30 49.52 10.40
CA VAL A 1251 34.90 49.46 9.95
C VAL A 1251 33.80 49.55 11.03
N GLN A 1252 32.92 50.54 10.84
CA GLN A 1252 31.72 50.82 11.62
C GLN A 1252 30.50 50.14 10.97
N PRO A 1253 29.47 49.74 11.75
CA PRO A 1253 28.11 49.57 11.24
C PRO A 1253 27.35 50.91 11.28
N ASP A 1254 26.99 51.46 10.12
CA ASP A 1254 26.04 52.58 10.06
C ASP A 1254 24.62 52.08 10.38
N LEU A 1255 23.97 52.68 11.38
CA LEU A 1255 22.58 52.36 11.75
C LEU A 1255 21.89 53.60 12.34
N ALA A 1256 21.18 54.35 11.50
CA ALA A 1256 20.54 55.61 11.86
C ALA A 1256 19.19 55.80 11.13
N GLY A 1257 18.14 56.11 11.89
CA GLY A 1257 16.74 56.19 11.42
C GLY A 1257 16.09 54.80 11.35
N VAL A 1258 14.93 54.53 11.97
CA VAL A 1258 13.78 55.41 12.27
C VAL A 1258 13.36 55.30 13.74
N GLN A 1259 12.80 56.37 14.33
CA GLN A 1259 12.25 56.38 15.69
C GLN A 1259 10.78 55.88 15.74
N PRO A 1260 10.32 55.31 16.86
CA PRO A 1260 8.90 55.11 17.13
C PRO A 1260 8.26 56.40 17.67
N ASP A 1261 6.98 56.63 17.34
CA ASP A 1261 6.11 57.63 17.97
C ASP A 1261 4.76 56.97 18.32
N LEU A 1262 4.41 57.03 19.62
CA LEU A 1262 3.10 56.80 20.26
C LEU A 1262 2.32 55.52 19.88
#